data_AF-A0A397T1Z0-F1
#
_entry.id   AF-A0A397T1Z0-F1
#
_cell.length_a   1.000
_cell.length_b   1.000
_cell.length_c   1.000
_cell.angle_alpha   90.00
_cell.angle_beta   90.00
_cell.angle_gamma   90.00
#
_symmetry.space_group_name_H-M   'P 1'
#
loop_
_entity.id
_entity.type
_entity.pdbx_description
1 polymer ?
#
loop_
_entity_poly.entity_id
_entity_poly.type
_entity_poly.pdbx_seq_one_letter_code
_entity_poly.pdbx_strand_id
1 'polypeptide(L)'
;MLFLRSIESCSLYHMKDKDIQLKWQAKIKNIDSCRDSRRRVDNIDNAQIYQLDIERVNDMQNNLSEIWAICTGGHDRPEFKKFSEEKLIKPRGGVAILLAKSYKSLDELRAESFPNPPELTGKIYSHLSLPIISNLRVHLDGNFSLPSSTSSFAKSYKSSNKLRAESISKLPDLTNKSSLPSFGSNLDRNISLPSSTSPFLQDEYCDDAEWNRYILFDVLPDLHVKLLEYIVELEEIRYKNESSDFIPHTTNNFWPNSFITNGLYKKYGLKVIEKLGLKSQRFFWTGVNGGQFVSLREARILEKERTNIVDLLVDLGVKAVKLDNGKIRNLNDIVESGDHPNFPYEPVTGEIVCENLHDIPDIKDKLEDNHDLLFELLNFILQDKNSFDILTGLPLVPLSNKSVGNFGELYYIGRKEHLELFPSIGPSKFVSIDIPENLFNIFNDVNFPAFTNIKKIDASAVLDLLMSELRPLKERTWDPNGNSIPNEDWLKKIWSILDKITESEFARFSKYPLLPITIQPPKLIRPDMKNPLLYMPEDGHNLHNLCSILMKLEVRFINIKFPENVHENLKKCIVRCTPSNIIDSLERTCSLQHKTMEQLFKAGELSSSDYEKFRTFIKEELVDLINYGRHKKEFMKVLRSLPIWPIHSSEEKFIDAAAGKLLSNNLPFFSFDTNTNFYQRDRGSFEALTKIGASLIEDESKYLQDYIIPQINTKSPIPSKDYITFLQNILSLRNVGIEDLRQYQLIPNKSLTTFMRADSLYDTEVLLFRNIFEDDKFLPSELQNDSICLKVLRKMGLNHQVDNDTYIKCALEIESQFQQPYKFPMYIVKLQAKYLIDYLYTYPPFSFTNEQWDQIMHIKFIPSENCLQSPFQEEAKETLGFESFAVLCLQRYKEVCWTEKPLFERSVEPDNSFCECYPTIGKPSPEEIIKHWLFVVKEIKSRFTWKSTEIKRIMIKIYKIMNEFSQVEILKDKIKFEINDSNKKIFLNGDDPFDENSWVAGKELVFGIQEDIKEGMYKVNTYLIPFKSLLFLAGAYEIEELEELEKLGKFNNFEKDVKIDQKEMLVNNLLNRFIAQSDKEYHDVFFTFDREETRIGANRYVLSAASTYFKIMFSSGLNESAENKIEILIKDIHSDTFWILLRWLYGQTFEDAIKSILCKPDDFKTDQYLSFLVNLLRVTDIYDVESLKDKVVNIIVKGRYIGACNLYKIIKCSEDYNAQQLGDYYERYIKSNRELVKEQLLKLHTNAANDRERSEEISEISNLLDPFLSD
;
A
#
# COMPACT_ATOMS: atom_id res chain seq x y z
N MET A 1 80.27 57.15 91.15
CA MET A 1 80.17 58.45 91.87
C MET A 1 79.98 59.65 90.92
N LEU A 2 79.13 59.51 89.88
CA LEU A 2 78.52 60.64 89.15
C LEU A 2 77.24 61.17 89.82
N PHE A 3 76.95 60.68 91.03
CA PHE A 3 75.79 61.02 91.88
C PHE A 3 75.86 62.42 92.54
N LEU A 4 76.93 63.20 92.27
CA LEU A 4 77.19 64.51 92.88
C LEU A 4 77.10 65.66 91.86
N ARG A 5 76.18 65.57 90.88
CA ARG A 5 75.91 66.67 89.95
C ARG A 5 74.98 67.74 90.54
N SER A 6 74.17 67.43 91.55
CA SER A 6 73.19 68.38 92.10
C SER A 6 72.96 68.26 93.62
N ILE A 7 73.73 67.44 94.33
CA ILE A 7 73.60 67.25 95.79
C ILE A 7 74.70 68.03 96.49
N GLU A 8 74.33 69.11 97.18
CA GLU A 8 75.26 70.00 97.90
C GLU A 8 75.53 69.53 99.34
N SER A 9 74.56 68.83 99.92
CA SER A 9 74.70 68.14 101.20
C SER A 9 73.75 66.96 101.29
N CYS A 10 74.12 65.94 102.07
CA CYS A 10 73.26 64.83 102.45
C CYS A 10 73.17 64.77 103.97
N SER A 11 71.96 64.71 104.52
CA SER A 11 71.74 64.61 105.96
C SER A 11 70.76 63.50 106.32
N LEU A 12 71.03 62.84 107.44
CA LEU A 12 70.20 61.85 108.09
C LEU A 12 69.59 62.50 109.34
N TYR A 13 68.28 62.45 109.45
CA TYR A 13 67.55 62.90 110.63
C TYR A 13 66.86 61.71 111.30
N HIS A 14 66.82 61.71 112.64
CA HIS A 14 66.02 60.80 113.43
C HIS A 14 64.71 61.50 113.79
N MET A 15 63.58 60.90 113.41
CA MET A 15 62.24 61.43 113.69
C MET A 15 61.53 60.56 114.73
N LYS A 16 61.04 61.17 115.82
CA LYS A 16 60.08 60.57 116.76
C LYS A 16 59.00 61.58 117.06
N ASP A 17 57.73 61.19 116.86
CA ASP A 17 56.53 61.94 117.26
C ASP A 17 56.58 63.45 116.96
N LYS A 18 57.00 63.78 115.72
CA LYS A 18 57.03 65.11 115.09
C LYS A 18 58.21 66.05 115.40
N ASP A 19 59.19 65.65 116.20
CA ASP A 19 60.49 66.37 116.32
C ASP A 19 61.59 65.72 115.46
N ILE A 20 62.35 66.56 114.74
CA ILE A 20 63.39 66.16 113.76
C ILE A 20 64.78 66.51 114.32
N GLN A 21 65.60 65.50 114.64
CA GLN A 21 66.97 65.69 115.12
C GLN A 21 68.00 65.21 114.09
N LEU A 22 68.96 66.07 113.70
CA LEU A 22 70.03 65.71 112.76
C LEU A 22 70.98 64.69 113.41
N LYS A 23 71.11 63.51 112.81
CA LYS A 23 72.07 62.47 113.22
C LYS A 23 73.41 62.60 112.52
N TRP A 24 73.39 62.97 111.24
CA TRP A 24 74.61 63.05 110.45
C TRP A 24 74.38 63.93 109.23
N GLN A 25 75.37 64.74 108.84
CA GLN A 25 75.37 65.49 107.59
C GLN A 25 76.74 65.43 106.94
N ALA A 26 76.80 65.28 105.62
CA ALA A 26 77.98 65.55 104.81
C ALA A 26 77.67 66.69 103.84
N LYS A 27 78.56 67.69 103.76
CA LYS A 27 78.39 68.86 102.90
C LYS A 27 79.67 69.14 102.09
N ILE A 28 79.50 69.46 100.81
CA ILE A 28 80.59 69.87 99.93
C ILE A 28 80.77 71.38 100.04
N LYS A 29 81.98 71.84 100.35
CA LYS A 29 82.26 73.27 100.59
C LYS A 29 82.71 74.03 99.35
N ASN A 30 83.37 73.36 98.41
CA ASN A 30 83.93 73.98 97.20
C ASN A 30 83.10 73.70 95.92
N ILE A 31 81.77 73.57 96.07
CA ILE A 31 80.86 73.15 94.98
C ILE A 31 80.90 74.11 93.78
N ASP A 32 81.02 75.42 93.98
CA ASP A 32 81.00 76.40 92.89
C ASP A 32 82.28 76.36 92.04
N SER A 33 83.44 76.19 92.68
CA SER A 33 84.71 75.93 91.97
C SER A 33 84.66 74.61 91.18
N CYS A 34 83.99 73.58 91.72
CA CYS A 34 83.74 72.34 91.00
C CYS A 34 82.79 72.55 89.81
N ARG A 35 81.74 73.36 89.94
CA ARG A 35 80.80 73.70 88.85
C ARG A 35 81.51 74.44 87.72
N ASP A 36 82.38 75.39 88.04
CA ASP A 36 83.14 76.16 87.04
C ASP A 36 84.20 75.32 86.33
N SER A 37 84.85 74.40 87.05
CA SER A 37 85.79 73.44 86.44
C SER A 37 85.06 72.49 85.49
N ARG A 38 83.84 72.05 85.85
CA ARG A 38 82.98 71.18 85.02
C ARG A 38 82.39 71.88 83.77
N ARG A 39 82.24 73.21 83.78
CA ARG A 39 81.74 73.99 82.62
C ARG A 39 82.79 74.17 81.51
N ARG A 40 84.08 73.99 81.79
CA ARG A 40 85.17 74.19 80.82
C ARG A 40 85.62 72.90 80.11
N VAL A 41 84.69 71.97 79.85
CA VAL A 41 84.97 70.68 79.20
C VAL A 41 84.30 70.65 77.82
N ASP A 42 85.04 71.08 76.79
CA ASP A 42 84.56 71.12 75.40
C ASP A 42 84.94 69.88 74.57
N ASN A 43 85.64 68.88 75.16
CA ASN A 43 85.96 67.64 74.45
C ASN A 43 86.16 66.44 75.40
N ILE A 44 85.60 65.28 75.03
CA ILE A 44 85.54 64.05 75.86
C ILE A 44 86.91 63.41 76.11
N ASP A 45 87.91 63.74 75.29
CA ASP A 45 89.22 63.06 75.31
C ASP A 45 90.25 63.69 76.27
N ASN A 46 89.93 64.80 76.95
CA ASN A 46 90.87 65.48 77.86
C ASN A 46 90.57 65.22 79.35
N ALA A 47 91.38 64.38 79.98
CA ALA A 47 91.31 64.08 81.42
C ALA A 47 91.57 65.32 82.30
N GLN A 48 90.56 65.79 83.02
CA GLN A 48 90.69 66.83 84.05
C GLN A 48 90.67 66.24 85.45
N ILE A 49 91.49 66.80 86.35
CA ILE A 49 91.52 66.50 87.78
C ILE A 49 90.96 67.72 88.52
N TYR A 50 89.99 67.51 89.41
CA TYR A 50 89.51 68.56 90.31
C TYR A 50 89.44 68.06 91.75
N GLN A 51 89.62 68.99 92.69
CA GLN A 51 89.60 68.71 94.12
C GLN A 51 88.19 68.87 94.69
N LEU A 52 87.81 68.02 95.64
CA LEU A 52 86.50 68.01 96.29
C LEU A 52 86.68 68.01 97.80
N ASP A 53 86.17 69.06 98.43
CA ASP A 53 86.35 69.31 99.86
C ASP A 53 85.03 69.05 100.60
N ILE A 54 85.04 68.02 101.44
CA ILE A 54 83.86 67.50 102.13
C ILE A 54 84.03 67.69 103.63
N GLU A 55 83.04 68.29 104.28
CA GLU A 55 82.95 68.37 105.73
C GLU A 55 81.77 67.52 106.20
N ARG A 56 82.02 66.61 107.14
CA ARG A 56 80.99 65.76 107.76
C ARG A 56 80.79 66.15 109.21
N VAL A 57 79.54 66.31 109.63
CA VAL A 57 79.14 66.66 110.99
C VAL A 57 78.24 65.55 111.52
N ASN A 58 78.51 65.04 112.72
CA ASN A 58 77.62 64.09 113.40
C ASN A 58 76.82 64.76 114.53
N ASP A 59 75.97 63.99 115.19
CA ASP A 59 75.11 64.38 116.31
C ASP A 59 75.83 64.95 117.53
N MET A 60 77.16 64.82 117.63
CA MET A 60 78.00 65.46 118.67
C MET A 60 78.75 66.71 118.17
N GLN A 61 78.41 67.24 116.99
CA GLN A 61 79.08 68.38 116.32
C GLN A 61 80.58 68.18 116.05
N ASN A 62 81.05 66.93 116.02
CA ASN A 62 82.42 66.66 115.59
C ASN A 62 82.51 66.80 114.07
N ASN A 63 83.30 67.78 113.61
CA ASN A 63 83.55 68.00 112.19
C ASN A 63 84.70 67.10 111.71
N LEU A 64 84.48 66.39 110.62
CA LEU A 64 85.51 65.64 109.90
C LEU A 64 85.66 66.25 108.51
N SER A 65 86.83 66.81 108.24
CA SER A 65 87.22 67.41 106.98
C SER A 65 87.98 66.40 106.12
N GLU A 66 87.56 66.26 104.86
CA GLU A 66 88.18 65.38 103.85
C GLU A 66 88.46 66.18 102.56
N ILE A 67 89.65 66.00 101.99
CA ILE A 67 90.06 66.55 100.69
C ILE A 67 90.24 65.39 99.71
N TRP A 68 89.55 65.43 98.58
CA TRP A 68 89.57 64.40 97.54
C TRP A 68 90.07 64.96 96.20
N ALA A 69 90.75 64.16 95.39
CA ALA A 69 91.03 64.45 93.97
C ALA A 69 90.23 63.51 93.06
N ILE A 70 89.55 64.06 92.06
CA ILE A 70 88.73 63.31 91.10
C ILE A 70 89.23 63.55 89.69
N CYS A 71 89.51 62.48 88.96
CA CYS A 71 89.90 62.49 87.55
C CYS A 71 88.77 61.95 86.67
N THR A 72 88.32 62.70 85.66
CA THR A 72 87.28 62.27 84.72
C THR A 72 87.89 61.92 83.35
N GLY A 73 88.08 60.62 83.07
CA GLY A 73 88.32 60.05 81.73
C GLY A 73 89.68 60.35 81.09
N GLY A 74 90.49 59.32 80.85
CA GLY A 74 91.73 59.39 80.06
C GLY A 74 92.86 58.58 80.69
N HIS A 75 93.39 57.62 79.93
CA HIS A 75 94.30 56.56 80.43
C HIS A 75 95.78 56.95 80.43
N ASP A 76 96.11 58.14 79.93
CA ASP A 76 97.49 58.48 79.53
C ASP A 76 98.22 59.43 80.48
N ARG A 77 97.70 59.68 81.69
CA ARG A 77 98.43 60.51 82.67
C ARG A 77 99.53 59.71 83.38
N PRO A 78 100.76 60.28 83.52
CA PRO A 78 101.91 59.57 84.07
C PRO A 78 101.69 59.02 85.48
N GLU A 79 100.91 59.73 86.31
CA GLU A 79 100.70 59.38 87.73
C GLU A 79 99.91 58.07 87.91
N PHE A 80 99.02 57.71 86.98
CA PHE A 80 98.20 56.48 87.05
C PHE A 80 98.80 55.30 86.27
N LYS A 81 99.77 55.58 85.39
CA LYS A 81 100.44 54.57 84.56
C LYS A 81 101.27 53.62 85.43
N LYS A 82 102.03 54.17 86.39
CA LYS A 82 102.83 53.38 87.33
C LYS A 82 101.98 52.44 88.20
N PHE A 83 100.84 52.92 88.71
CA PHE A 83 99.91 52.09 89.49
C PHE A 83 99.21 51.01 88.64
N SER A 84 98.79 51.34 87.41
CA SER A 84 98.15 50.37 86.50
C SER A 84 99.10 49.25 86.08
N GLU A 85 100.39 49.57 85.86
CA GLU A 85 101.44 48.62 85.55
C GLU A 85 101.81 47.74 86.77
N GLU A 86 101.91 48.30 87.97
CA GLU A 86 102.23 47.53 89.19
C GLU A 86 101.08 46.61 89.65
N LYS A 87 99.82 46.98 89.43
CA LYS A 87 98.64 46.20 89.89
C LYS A 87 97.95 45.39 88.81
N LEU A 88 98.35 45.52 87.53
CA LEU A 88 97.73 44.87 86.37
C LEU A 88 96.21 45.17 86.21
N ILE A 89 95.78 46.39 86.55
CA ILE A 89 94.38 46.83 86.46
C ILE A 89 94.31 48.09 85.58
N LYS A 90 93.41 48.13 84.59
CA LYS A 90 93.14 49.33 83.76
C LYS A 90 91.83 50.00 84.17
N PRO A 91 91.83 51.26 84.66
CA PRO A 91 90.60 51.98 84.95
C PRO A 91 89.93 52.46 83.65
N ARG A 92 88.73 51.93 83.32
CA ARG A 92 87.84 52.46 82.26
C ARG A 92 86.72 53.30 82.90
N GLY A 93 86.96 54.60 83.11
CA GLY A 93 86.01 55.54 83.71
C GLY A 93 86.67 56.58 84.63
N GLY A 94 85.88 57.49 85.22
CA GLY A 94 86.40 58.49 86.16
C GLY A 94 86.80 57.88 87.52
N VAL A 95 87.94 58.32 88.08
CA VAL A 95 88.60 57.81 89.29
C VAL A 95 88.62 58.89 90.38
N ALA A 96 88.39 58.53 91.65
CA ALA A 96 88.49 59.44 92.80
C ALA A 96 89.49 58.91 93.86
N ILE A 97 90.27 59.81 94.46
CA ILE A 97 91.34 59.54 95.43
C ILE A 97 91.17 60.44 96.65
N LEU A 98 91.30 59.90 97.86
CA LEU A 98 91.33 60.69 99.10
C LEU A 98 92.75 61.22 99.33
N LEU A 99 92.92 62.54 99.41
CA LEU A 99 94.21 63.19 99.61
C LEU A 99 94.51 63.47 101.09
N ALA A 100 93.51 63.92 101.86
CA ALA A 100 93.68 64.21 103.29
C ALA A 100 92.38 64.02 104.07
N LYS A 101 92.49 63.62 105.35
CA LYS A 101 91.35 63.45 106.27
C LYS A 101 91.76 63.82 107.69
N SER A 102 91.02 64.72 108.32
CA SER A 102 91.29 65.19 109.69
C SER A 102 90.02 65.68 110.40
N TYR A 103 90.04 65.74 111.72
CA TYR A 103 88.96 66.35 112.54
C TYR A 103 89.14 67.88 112.72
N LYS A 104 90.18 68.47 112.12
CA LYS A 104 90.39 69.92 112.07
C LYS A 104 89.44 70.59 111.07
N SER A 105 89.29 71.92 111.18
CA SER A 105 88.54 72.69 110.18
C SER A 105 89.16 72.56 108.79
N LEU A 106 88.36 72.73 107.74
CA LEU A 106 88.82 72.55 106.37
C LEU A 106 89.92 73.56 105.98
N ASP A 107 89.88 74.77 106.56
CA ASP A 107 90.90 75.81 106.33
C ASP A 107 92.23 75.45 106.99
N GLU A 108 92.22 74.84 108.17
CA GLU A 108 93.43 74.31 108.83
C GLU A 108 94.02 73.14 108.04
N LEU A 109 93.19 72.24 107.52
CA LEU A 109 93.63 71.08 106.73
C LEU A 109 94.27 71.49 105.40
N ARG A 110 93.87 72.62 104.81
CA ARG A 110 94.50 73.17 103.59
C ARG A 110 95.84 73.86 103.85
N ALA A 111 96.06 74.38 105.05
CA ALA A 111 97.29 75.09 105.43
C ALA A 111 98.46 74.15 105.77
N GLU A 112 98.18 72.87 106.05
CA GLU A 112 99.21 71.84 106.19
C GLU A 112 99.77 71.48 104.80
N SER A 113 101.03 71.83 104.52
CA SER A 113 101.68 71.57 103.24
C SER A 113 101.89 70.07 103.00
N PHE A 114 101.20 69.50 101.99
CA PHE A 114 101.33 68.10 101.57
C PHE A 114 102.48 67.91 100.55
N PRO A 115 103.22 66.78 100.58
CA PRO A 115 104.27 66.48 99.61
C PRO A 115 103.71 66.32 98.19
N ASN A 116 104.44 66.84 97.20
CA ASN A 116 104.09 66.79 95.78
C ASN A 116 105.18 66.03 94.99
N PRO A 117 104.88 64.88 94.35
CA PRO A 117 103.59 64.21 94.28
C PRO A 117 103.23 63.43 95.56
N PRO A 118 101.94 63.35 95.94
CA PRO A 118 101.47 62.65 97.14
C PRO A 118 101.52 61.11 96.99
N GLU A 119 101.95 60.43 98.05
CA GLU A 119 102.07 58.97 98.11
C GLU A 119 100.67 58.32 98.18
N LEU A 120 100.30 57.54 97.15
CA LEU A 120 98.96 56.97 96.98
C LEU A 120 98.66 55.90 98.04
N THR A 121 97.97 56.28 99.11
CA THR A 121 97.48 55.37 100.16
C THR A 121 95.94 55.29 100.13
N GLY A 122 95.36 54.38 99.32
CA GLY A 122 93.89 54.25 99.23
C GLY A 122 93.34 53.20 98.25
N LYS A 123 92.00 52.96 98.32
CA LYS A 123 91.23 52.06 97.44
C LYS A 123 90.69 52.84 96.22
N ILE A 124 90.74 52.22 95.02
CA ILE A 124 90.16 52.78 93.79
C ILE A 124 88.71 52.30 93.62
N TYR A 125 87.82 53.21 93.23
CA TYR A 125 86.41 52.93 92.92
C TYR A 125 86.11 53.24 91.44
N SER A 126 85.50 52.29 90.72
CA SER A 126 85.05 52.45 89.32
C SER A 126 83.52 52.41 89.23
N HIS A 127 82.91 53.10 88.27
CA HIS A 127 81.45 53.03 88.05
C HIS A 127 81.07 53.10 86.55
N LEU A 128 79.98 52.43 86.18
CA LEU A 128 79.34 52.43 84.85
C LEU A 128 78.08 53.31 84.87
N SER A 129 77.82 54.06 83.80
CA SER A 129 76.59 54.84 83.61
C SER A 129 75.60 54.07 82.73
N LEU A 130 74.29 54.11 83.04
CA LEU A 130 73.24 53.65 82.11
C LEU A 130 73.15 54.58 80.88
N PRO A 131 72.62 54.11 79.73
CA PRO A 131 72.49 54.91 78.51
C PRO A 131 71.56 56.12 78.70
N ILE A 132 71.89 57.25 78.06
CA ILE A 132 71.12 58.52 78.09
C ILE A 132 69.67 58.37 77.55
N ILE A 133 69.35 57.24 76.93
CA ILE A 133 68.14 57.04 76.12
C ILE A 133 66.89 56.75 76.98
N SER A 134 67.03 56.45 78.27
CA SER A 134 65.87 56.02 79.08
C SER A 134 64.96 57.13 79.61
N ASN A 135 65.27 58.43 79.42
CA ASN A 135 64.44 59.60 79.79
C ASN A 135 63.75 59.63 81.18
N LEU A 136 64.12 58.73 82.09
CA LEU A 136 63.64 58.67 83.47
C LEU A 136 64.54 59.53 84.37
N ARG A 137 63.95 60.38 85.21
CA ARG A 137 64.67 61.32 86.10
C ARG A 137 64.98 60.77 87.51
N VAL A 138 64.82 59.47 87.74
CA VAL A 138 65.07 58.81 89.04
C VAL A 138 65.65 57.41 88.83
N HIS A 139 66.70 57.06 89.58
CA HIS A 139 67.34 55.73 89.57
C HIS A 139 67.24 55.08 90.96
N LEU A 140 66.79 53.83 91.02
CA LEU A 140 66.82 52.94 92.18
C LEU A 140 68.11 52.11 92.11
N ASP A 141 68.96 52.17 93.14
CA ASP A 141 70.18 51.34 93.22
C ASP A 141 70.08 50.44 94.45
N GLY A 142 69.91 49.13 94.22
CA GLY A 142 70.07 48.08 95.21
C GLY A 142 71.42 47.40 94.99
N ASN A 143 72.25 47.32 96.04
CA ASN A 143 73.53 46.61 95.99
C ASN A 143 73.32 45.11 95.69
N PHE A 144 73.90 44.61 94.60
CA PHE A 144 74.04 43.16 94.35
C PHE A 144 75.43 42.70 94.82
N SER A 145 75.48 41.75 95.75
CA SER A 145 76.71 41.15 96.30
C SER A 145 77.35 40.15 95.33
N LEU A 146 78.67 40.26 95.10
CA LEU A 146 79.45 39.28 94.33
C LEU A 146 79.81 38.05 95.21
N PRO A 147 79.56 36.80 94.77
CA PRO A 147 79.97 35.61 95.49
C PRO A 147 81.48 35.33 95.32
N SER A 148 82.11 34.98 96.43
CA SER A 148 83.48 34.54 96.54
C SER A 148 83.58 33.03 96.28
N SER A 149 83.84 32.58 95.05
CA SER A 149 84.58 31.34 94.74
C SER A 149 84.55 30.98 93.24
N THR A 150 85.64 30.36 92.77
CA THR A 150 85.81 29.59 91.50
C THR A 150 85.88 30.41 90.21
N SER A 151 86.93 30.44 89.38
CA SER A 151 88.07 29.55 89.12
C SER A 151 87.73 28.15 88.59
N SER A 152 86.83 28.02 87.59
CA SER A 152 86.80 26.82 86.70
C SER A 152 85.64 26.84 85.67
N PHE A 153 85.64 27.72 84.66
CA PHE A 153 84.70 27.56 83.52
C PHE A 153 85.34 27.98 82.19
N ALA A 154 86.48 27.36 81.86
CA ALA A 154 87.09 27.44 80.53
C ALA A 154 87.29 26.03 79.99
N LYS A 155 86.20 25.36 79.57
CA LYS A 155 86.16 24.14 78.74
C LYS A 155 84.70 23.66 78.53
N SER A 156 83.96 24.22 77.56
CA SER A 156 82.94 23.51 76.75
C SER A 156 82.08 24.48 75.91
N TYR A 157 82.63 25.03 74.84
CA TYR A 157 81.85 25.33 73.64
C TYR A 157 82.49 24.55 72.49
N LYS A 158 82.31 23.23 72.54
CA LYS A 158 82.56 22.28 71.45
C LYS A 158 81.35 21.34 71.40
N SER A 159 80.73 21.32 70.23
CA SER A 159 79.91 20.23 69.69
C SER A 159 78.67 19.77 70.47
N SER A 160 77.51 20.16 69.96
CA SER A 160 76.37 19.25 69.77
C SER A 160 75.39 19.95 68.83
N ASN A 161 75.52 19.74 67.52
CA ASN A 161 74.96 18.61 66.77
C ASN A 161 73.44 18.68 66.66
N LYS A 162 73.01 19.03 65.44
CA LYS A 162 72.39 18.09 64.48
C LYS A 162 71.32 17.12 65.05
N LEU A 163 70.16 17.25 64.40
CA LEU A 163 69.33 16.19 63.81
C LEU A 163 68.20 15.59 64.65
N ARG A 164 66.98 15.96 64.28
CA ARG A 164 65.81 15.11 64.04
C ARG A 164 64.72 16.02 63.44
N ALA A 165 63.94 15.66 62.43
CA ALA A 165 63.74 14.45 61.65
C ALA A 165 63.15 14.92 60.29
N GLU A 166 63.39 14.19 59.18
CA GLU A 166 62.33 13.47 58.44
C GLU A 166 61.19 14.38 57.91
N SER A 167 60.74 14.39 56.65
CA SER A 167 60.97 13.61 55.43
C SER A 167 60.14 14.27 54.30
N ILE A 168 60.35 13.84 53.04
CA ILE A 168 59.80 14.28 51.74
C ILE A 168 60.73 15.29 51.06
N SER A 169 61.60 14.98 50.09
CA SER A 169 61.70 13.95 49.04
C SER A 169 60.74 14.10 47.83
N LYS A 170 61.36 14.40 46.66
CA LYS A 170 60.99 14.11 45.25
C LYS A 170 59.90 15.00 44.61
N LEU A 171 60.27 15.91 43.67
CA LEU A 171 60.41 15.78 42.19
C LEU A 171 59.05 15.69 41.46
N PRO A 172 58.80 16.29 40.26
CA PRO A 172 59.73 16.91 39.29
C PRO A 172 59.31 18.29 38.70
N ASP A 173 60.21 18.79 37.83
CA ASP A 173 60.07 19.58 36.60
C ASP A 173 59.36 20.95 36.58
N LEU A 174 60.11 22.04 36.39
CA LEU A 174 60.60 22.54 35.08
C LEU A 174 59.49 23.10 34.19
N THR A 175 59.30 24.40 34.37
CA THR A 175 59.25 25.36 33.26
C THR A 175 60.22 24.94 32.15
N ASN A 176 59.72 24.82 30.92
CA ASN A 176 60.55 25.05 29.74
C ASN A 176 60.09 26.35 29.11
N LYS A 177 61.02 27.32 29.13
CA LYS A 177 61.43 28.23 28.04
C LYS A 177 60.31 29.05 27.40
N SER A 178 60.42 30.37 27.27
CA SER A 178 61.55 31.25 26.95
C SER A 178 60.95 32.68 26.92
N SER A 179 61.61 33.78 27.26
CA SER A 179 62.86 34.32 26.71
C SER A 179 63.32 35.59 27.46
N LEU A 180 64.65 35.75 27.56
CA LEU A 180 65.49 36.91 27.95
C LEU A 180 65.27 38.19 27.09
N PRO A 181 65.76 39.42 27.45
CA PRO A 181 67.16 39.74 27.86
C PRO A 181 67.46 40.89 28.90
N SER A 182 68.67 40.81 29.54
CA SER A 182 69.68 41.83 29.99
C SER A 182 69.30 43.19 30.63
N PHE A 183 69.98 43.87 31.60
CA PHE A 183 71.24 43.76 32.40
C PHE A 183 71.27 44.87 33.51
N GLY A 184 71.90 44.62 34.70
CA GLY A 184 72.51 45.59 35.68
C GLY A 184 71.56 46.37 36.63
N SER A 185 71.81 46.65 37.93
CA SER A 185 72.93 46.50 38.89
C SER A 185 72.42 46.82 40.32
N ASN A 186 72.90 46.17 41.40
CA ASN A 186 73.40 46.83 42.64
C ASN A 186 73.79 45.85 43.76
N LEU A 187 74.86 46.21 44.48
CA LEU A 187 75.65 45.42 45.43
C LEU A 187 75.51 46.01 46.86
N ASP A 188 75.50 45.14 47.87
CA ASP A 188 76.05 45.31 49.25
C ASP A 188 75.44 46.38 50.20
N ARG A 189 75.31 46.26 51.54
CA ARG A 189 75.59 45.25 52.60
C ARG A 189 74.94 45.75 53.92
N ASN A 190 74.42 44.83 54.75
CA ASN A 190 74.07 45.07 56.16
C ASN A 190 75.32 44.88 57.07
N ILE A 191 75.49 45.73 58.09
CA ILE A 191 76.40 45.51 59.22
C ILE A 191 75.57 45.43 60.51
N SER A 192 75.62 44.29 61.20
CA SER A 192 75.05 44.08 62.54
C SER A 192 76.17 43.71 63.50
N LEU A 193 76.30 44.42 64.62
CA LEU A 193 77.18 44.06 65.75
C LEU A 193 76.34 43.42 66.88
N PRO A 194 76.87 42.41 67.62
CA PRO A 194 76.06 41.50 68.44
C PRO A 194 75.68 42.04 69.83
N SER A 195 74.49 41.64 70.27
CA SER A 195 73.92 41.82 71.60
C SER A 195 74.63 40.97 72.67
N SER A 196 75.19 41.61 73.70
CA SER A 196 75.70 40.96 74.90
C SER A 196 74.57 40.66 75.89
N THR A 197 74.09 39.42 75.95
CA THR A 197 73.17 38.93 76.99
C THR A 197 73.98 38.63 78.25
N SER A 198 73.67 39.28 79.38
CA SER A 198 74.41 39.09 80.63
C SER A 198 73.92 37.82 81.36
N PRO A 199 74.82 37.03 81.97
CA PRO A 199 74.50 35.72 82.57
C PRO A 199 73.77 35.78 83.93
N PHE A 200 73.22 36.93 84.33
CA PHE A 200 72.76 37.18 85.71
C PHE A 200 71.34 36.67 86.05
N LEU A 201 70.59 36.08 85.11
CA LEU A 201 69.16 35.72 85.31
C LEU A 201 68.77 34.30 84.84
N GLN A 202 69.76 33.43 84.58
CA GLN A 202 69.52 32.09 84.01
C GLN A 202 69.71 30.93 84.98
N ASP A 203 70.15 31.15 86.22
CA ASP A 203 70.30 30.04 87.17
C ASP A 203 68.99 29.81 87.94
N GLU A 204 68.24 28.78 87.54
CA GLU A 204 66.93 28.39 88.12
C GLU A 204 67.05 27.74 89.52
N TYR A 205 68.26 27.67 90.08
CA TYR A 205 68.52 27.14 91.41
C TYR A 205 69.07 28.21 92.38
N CYS A 206 68.87 29.49 92.05
CA CYS A 206 69.28 30.62 92.88
C CYS A 206 68.03 31.41 93.32
N ASP A 207 67.72 31.42 94.64
CA ASP A 207 66.57 32.15 95.21
C ASP A 207 66.50 33.63 94.75
N ASP A 208 67.67 34.26 94.55
CA ASP A 208 67.77 35.63 94.06
C ASP A 208 67.25 35.81 92.62
N ALA A 209 67.35 34.78 91.77
CA ALA A 209 66.83 34.82 90.40
C ALA A 209 65.29 34.71 90.35
N GLU A 210 64.67 33.97 91.27
CA GLU A 210 63.21 33.91 91.41
C GLU A 210 62.63 35.24 91.87
N TRP A 211 63.23 35.87 92.89
CA TRP A 211 62.80 37.20 93.36
C TRP A 211 62.91 38.26 92.26
N ASN A 212 63.97 38.22 91.45
CA ASN A 212 64.13 39.13 90.31
C ASN A 212 63.05 38.91 89.24
N ARG A 213 62.64 37.66 88.97
CA ARG A 213 61.54 37.35 88.03
C ARG A 213 60.19 37.82 88.58
N TYR A 214 59.90 37.59 89.86
CA TYR A 214 58.68 38.06 90.52
C TYR A 214 58.58 39.59 90.52
N ILE A 215 59.67 40.29 90.87
CA ILE A 215 59.69 41.75 90.82
C ILE A 215 59.47 42.23 89.38
N LEU A 216 60.16 41.63 88.40
CA LEU A 216 60.08 42.06 87.01
C LEU A 216 58.72 41.81 86.35
N PHE A 217 58.09 40.66 86.58
CA PHE A 217 56.87 40.27 85.86
C PHE A 217 55.57 40.42 86.66
N ASP A 218 55.64 40.51 87.99
CA ASP A 218 54.45 40.61 88.83
C ASP A 218 54.33 41.98 89.51
N VAL A 219 55.42 42.52 90.07
CA VAL A 219 55.40 43.79 90.83
C VAL A 219 55.52 45.02 89.91
N LEU A 220 56.56 45.06 89.07
CA LEU A 220 56.83 46.22 88.22
C LEU A 220 55.72 46.52 87.20
N PRO A 221 55.05 45.52 86.58
CA PRO A 221 53.97 45.81 85.66
C PRO A 221 52.79 46.53 86.32
N ASP A 222 52.46 46.23 87.58
CA ASP A 222 51.39 46.95 88.30
C ASP A 222 51.76 48.42 88.56
N LEU A 223 53.03 48.69 88.87
CA LEU A 223 53.52 50.06 89.03
C LEU A 223 53.56 50.80 87.69
N HIS A 224 53.90 50.11 86.61
CA HIS A 224 53.89 50.67 85.26
C HIS A 224 52.46 51.03 84.82
N VAL A 225 51.48 50.16 85.09
CA VAL A 225 50.06 50.47 84.84
C VAL A 225 49.62 51.73 85.60
N LYS A 226 49.97 51.86 86.88
CA LYS A 226 49.68 53.09 87.67
C LYS A 226 50.34 54.35 87.08
N LEU A 227 51.55 54.22 86.57
CA LEU A 227 52.22 55.33 85.88
C LEU A 227 51.47 55.72 84.59
N LEU A 228 51.00 54.74 83.82
CA LEU A 228 50.24 54.98 82.59
C LEU A 228 48.87 55.58 82.88
N GLU A 229 48.20 55.19 83.97
CA GLU A 229 46.97 55.83 84.45
C GLU A 229 47.20 57.34 84.70
N TYR A 230 48.27 57.68 85.42
CA TYR A 230 48.63 59.07 85.66
C TYR A 230 48.99 59.82 84.35
N ILE A 231 49.65 59.15 83.40
CA ILE A 231 49.91 59.73 82.08
C ILE A 231 48.60 60.00 81.33
N VAL A 232 47.62 59.11 81.38
CA VAL A 232 46.30 59.33 80.76
C VAL A 232 45.61 60.56 81.35
N GLU A 233 45.64 60.75 82.67
CA GLU A 233 45.10 61.96 83.32
C GLU A 233 45.75 63.25 82.76
N LEU A 234 47.07 63.22 82.55
CA LEU A 234 47.80 64.34 81.95
C LEU A 234 47.45 64.54 80.46
N GLU A 235 47.24 63.46 79.71
CA GLU A 235 46.81 63.51 78.30
C GLU A 235 45.38 64.05 78.16
N GLU A 236 44.46 63.71 79.07
CA GLU A 236 43.10 64.28 79.11
C GLU A 236 43.13 65.79 79.36
N ILE A 237 44.03 66.26 80.22
CA ILE A 237 44.25 67.70 80.43
C ILE A 237 44.82 68.34 79.17
N ARG A 238 45.76 67.68 78.47
CA ARG A 238 46.32 68.21 77.21
C ARG A 238 45.25 68.31 76.13
N TYR A 239 44.41 67.29 75.98
CA TYR A 239 43.35 67.29 74.98
C TYR A 239 42.40 68.49 75.12
N LYS A 240 42.01 68.82 76.36
CA LYS A 240 41.16 69.99 76.64
C LYS A 240 41.77 71.33 76.20
N ASN A 241 43.10 71.40 76.04
CA ASN A 241 43.81 72.60 75.66
C ASN A 241 44.18 72.66 74.16
N GLU A 242 44.38 71.50 73.52
CA GLU A 242 44.95 71.38 72.16
C GLU A 242 43.92 70.93 71.09
N SER A 243 42.62 71.04 71.37
CA SER A 243 41.46 70.35 70.74
C SER A 243 41.41 70.07 69.22
N SER A 244 42.26 70.64 68.37
CA SER A 244 42.43 70.26 66.96
C SER A 244 43.83 69.66 66.74
N ASP A 245 43.90 68.41 66.26
CA ASP A 245 45.12 67.60 66.01
C ASP A 245 45.71 66.85 67.21
N PHE A 246 44.88 66.44 68.16
CA PHE A 246 45.33 65.63 69.28
C PHE A 246 45.73 64.21 68.86
N ILE A 247 47.02 63.90 69.01
CA ILE A 247 47.55 62.54 68.96
C ILE A 247 47.97 62.14 70.38
N PRO A 248 47.33 61.14 70.99
CA PRO A 248 47.69 60.72 72.34
C PRO A 248 49.08 60.08 72.35
N HIS A 249 49.93 60.47 73.30
CA HIS A 249 51.25 59.83 73.43
C HIS A 249 51.15 58.41 74.00
N THR A 250 50.06 58.08 74.68
CA THR A 250 49.81 56.73 75.24
C THR A 250 49.80 55.66 74.16
N THR A 251 49.24 55.96 73.00
CA THR A 251 49.22 55.01 71.89
C THR A 251 50.54 54.96 71.14
N ASN A 252 51.49 55.89 71.33
CA ASN A 252 52.76 55.92 70.59
C ASN A 252 54.00 55.79 71.48
N ASN A 253 54.35 56.85 72.23
CA ASN A 253 55.61 56.94 72.98
C ASN A 253 55.59 56.14 74.28
N PHE A 254 54.41 55.96 74.87
CA PHE A 254 54.22 55.28 76.15
C PHE A 254 53.59 53.88 75.99
N TRP A 255 53.57 53.34 74.77
CA TRP A 255 53.16 51.95 74.56
C TRP A 255 54.18 51.02 75.25
N PRO A 256 53.76 50.07 76.11
CA PRO A 256 54.68 49.33 76.99
C PRO A 256 55.73 48.44 76.29
N ASN A 257 55.63 48.26 74.97
CA ASN A 257 56.48 47.36 74.20
C ASN A 257 56.95 48.06 72.91
N SER A 258 58.22 48.47 72.86
CA SER A 258 58.79 49.09 71.65
C SER A 258 59.22 48.02 70.63
N PHE A 259 59.13 48.35 69.34
CA PHE A 259 59.53 47.48 68.23
C PHE A 259 60.97 46.93 68.30
N ILE A 260 61.84 47.53 69.13
CA ILE A 260 63.27 47.20 69.25
C ILE A 260 63.53 46.24 70.42
N THR A 261 62.54 45.95 71.27
CA THR A 261 62.74 45.13 72.47
C THR A 261 62.68 43.63 72.16
N ASN A 262 63.77 42.91 72.47
CA ASN A 262 63.86 41.44 72.35
C ASN A 262 64.04 40.79 73.73
N GLY A 263 63.53 39.56 73.88
CA GLY A 263 63.69 38.75 75.09
C GLY A 263 62.82 39.20 76.26
N LEU A 264 63.43 39.32 77.45
CA LEU A 264 62.73 39.58 78.72
C LEU A 264 61.93 40.89 78.72
N TYR A 265 62.40 41.92 78.01
CA TYR A 265 61.73 43.22 77.93
C TYR A 265 60.44 43.18 77.10
N LYS A 266 60.39 42.37 76.02
CA LYS A 266 59.15 42.13 75.26
C LYS A 266 58.11 41.45 76.16
N LYS A 267 58.53 40.44 76.94
CA LYS A 267 57.67 39.72 77.88
C LYS A 267 57.14 40.63 79.00
N TYR A 268 57.99 41.52 79.51
CA TYR A 268 57.58 42.56 80.46
C TYR A 268 56.53 43.50 79.85
N GLY A 269 56.78 44.03 78.65
CA GLY A 269 55.83 44.91 77.95
C GLY A 269 54.49 44.25 77.67
N LEU A 270 54.46 42.97 77.26
CA LEU A 270 53.22 42.20 77.10
C LEU A 270 52.48 42.04 78.43
N LYS A 271 53.16 41.75 79.55
CA LYS A 271 52.54 41.67 80.88
C LYS A 271 51.94 43.01 81.33
N VAL A 272 52.52 44.15 80.94
CA VAL A 272 51.93 45.46 81.20
C VAL A 272 50.65 45.67 80.36
N ILE A 273 50.67 45.35 79.07
CA ILE A 273 49.50 45.45 78.17
C ILE A 273 48.36 44.52 78.63
N GLU A 274 48.69 43.31 79.04
CA GLU A 274 47.77 42.34 79.61
C GLU A 274 47.07 42.91 80.86
N LYS A 275 47.83 43.48 81.81
CA LYS A 275 47.27 44.12 83.00
C LYS A 275 46.44 45.38 82.68
N LEU A 276 46.82 46.17 81.66
CA LEU A 276 46.02 47.32 81.18
C LEU A 276 44.64 46.86 80.67
N GLY A 277 44.60 45.79 79.87
CA GLY A 277 43.36 45.24 79.32
C GLY A 277 42.47 44.63 80.40
N LEU A 278 43.01 43.75 81.25
CA LEU A 278 42.22 43.03 82.27
C LEU A 278 41.65 43.96 83.34
N LYS A 279 42.36 45.02 83.73
CA LYS A 279 41.86 46.02 84.69
C LYS A 279 40.89 47.03 84.07
N SER A 280 40.55 46.89 82.79
CA SER A 280 39.65 47.79 82.05
C SER A 280 40.06 49.27 82.14
N GLN A 281 41.37 49.54 82.16
CA GLN A 281 41.86 50.91 82.27
C GLN A 281 41.60 51.69 81.00
N ARG A 282 41.18 52.96 81.15
CA ARG A 282 40.93 53.87 80.04
C ARG A 282 42.28 54.32 79.49
N PHE A 283 42.69 53.74 78.37
CA PHE A 283 44.02 53.95 77.80
C PHE A 283 43.99 54.20 76.29
N PHE A 284 42.98 53.66 75.61
CA PHE A 284 42.85 53.70 74.15
C PHE A 284 42.05 54.92 73.73
N TRP A 285 42.48 55.65 72.71
CA TRP A 285 41.83 56.89 72.28
C TRP A 285 40.88 56.67 71.11
N THR A 286 39.69 57.25 71.20
CA THR A 286 38.70 57.29 70.12
C THR A 286 38.24 58.72 69.85
N GLY A 287 37.91 59.03 68.58
CA GLY A 287 37.42 60.35 68.16
C GLY A 287 35.92 60.59 68.43
N VAL A 288 35.19 59.58 68.90
CA VAL A 288 33.73 59.66 69.13
C VAL A 288 33.37 60.76 70.13
N ASN A 289 32.26 61.45 69.88
CA ASN A 289 31.71 62.51 70.74
C ASN A 289 32.71 63.63 71.07
N GLY A 290 33.61 63.94 70.14
CA GLY A 290 34.63 64.96 70.35
C GLY A 290 35.76 64.49 71.26
N GLY A 291 36.16 63.22 71.20
CA GLY A 291 37.41 62.68 71.74
C GLY A 291 37.36 62.19 73.19
N GLN A 292 37.71 60.92 73.43
CA GLN A 292 37.83 60.34 74.77
C GLN A 292 38.76 59.12 74.84
N PHE A 293 39.32 58.86 76.03
CA PHE A 293 39.98 57.58 76.33
C PHE A 293 38.94 56.54 76.74
N VAL A 294 39.05 55.33 76.19
CA VAL A 294 38.19 54.18 76.42
C VAL A 294 39.01 52.99 76.89
N SER A 295 38.34 52.05 77.57
CA SER A 295 38.95 50.77 77.94
C SER A 295 39.03 49.86 76.72
N LEU A 296 39.90 48.84 76.76
CA LEU A 296 40.03 47.87 75.68
C LEU A 296 38.70 47.16 75.37
N ARG A 297 37.87 46.93 76.40
CA ARG A 297 36.52 46.33 76.29
C ARG A 297 35.54 47.16 75.47
N GLU A 298 35.65 48.48 75.57
CA GLU A 298 34.79 49.42 74.84
C GLU A 298 35.34 49.77 73.45
N ALA A 299 36.62 49.53 73.24
CA ALA A 299 37.31 49.88 72.01
C ALA A 299 36.95 48.90 70.89
N ARG A 300 36.72 49.45 69.69
CA ARG A 300 36.62 48.70 68.44
C ARG A 300 37.90 48.96 67.65
N ILE A 301 38.83 47.99 67.66
CA ILE A 301 40.18 48.19 67.14
C ILE A 301 40.21 48.00 65.61
N LEU A 302 40.73 48.99 64.89
CA LEU A 302 41.01 48.92 63.45
C LEU A 302 42.46 49.30 63.13
N GLU A 303 42.94 48.77 62.01
CA GLU A 303 44.22 49.13 61.42
C GLU A 303 44.25 50.61 61.06
N LYS A 304 45.34 51.28 61.42
CA LYS A 304 45.56 52.71 61.15
C LYS A 304 45.44 53.07 59.64
N GLU A 305 45.71 52.12 58.76
CA GLU A 305 45.66 52.30 57.30
C GLU A 305 44.24 52.51 56.76
N ARG A 306 43.20 52.09 57.51
CA ARG A 306 41.78 52.16 57.10
C ARG A 306 41.11 53.44 57.60
N THR A 307 41.77 54.58 57.40
CA THR A 307 41.38 55.88 58.00
C THR A 307 39.94 56.28 57.67
N ASN A 308 39.52 56.13 56.41
CA ASN A 308 38.20 56.53 55.93
C ASN A 308 37.06 55.72 56.57
N ILE A 309 37.26 54.41 56.76
CA ILE A 309 36.28 53.52 57.40
C ILE A 309 36.21 53.82 58.90
N VAL A 310 37.35 54.12 59.54
CA VAL A 310 37.36 54.50 60.94
C VAL A 310 36.67 55.84 61.15
N ASP A 311 36.91 56.83 60.28
CA ASP A 311 36.27 58.13 60.37
C ASP A 311 34.76 58.00 60.14
N LEU A 312 34.34 57.17 59.19
CA LEU A 312 32.93 56.78 59.02
C LEU A 312 32.38 56.19 60.32
N LEU A 313 33.00 55.15 60.89
CA LEU A 313 32.50 54.52 62.13
C LEU A 313 32.46 55.49 63.32
N VAL A 314 33.41 56.41 63.41
CA VAL A 314 33.44 57.46 64.45
C VAL A 314 32.29 58.45 64.26
N ASP A 315 32.03 58.90 63.04
CA ASP A 315 30.88 59.75 62.70
C ASP A 315 29.55 59.05 63.03
N LEU A 316 29.55 57.71 62.99
CA LEU A 316 28.42 56.85 63.35
C LEU A 316 28.34 56.56 64.86
N GLY A 317 29.19 57.17 65.69
CA GLY A 317 29.16 57.03 67.16
C GLY A 317 29.80 55.75 67.69
N VAL A 318 30.40 54.92 66.84
CA VAL A 318 31.12 53.69 67.23
C VAL A 318 32.50 54.07 67.78
N LYS A 319 32.84 53.58 68.98
CA LYS A 319 34.12 53.81 69.68
C LYS A 319 35.33 53.16 68.99
N ALA A 320 35.54 53.50 67.71
CA ALA A 320 36.60 52.97 66.88
C ALA A 320 37.96 53.59 67.27
N VAL A 321 38.98 52.75 67.35
CA VAL A 321 40.34 53.11 67.79
C VAL A 321 41.34 52.69 66.70
N LYS A 322 42.19 53.64 66.29
CA LYS A 322 43.25 53.43 65.30
C LYS A 322 44.51 52.89 65.98
N LEU A 323 44.93 51.67 65.66
CA LEU A 323 46.21 51.09 66.08
C LEU A 323 47.03 50.63 64.86
N ASP A 324 48.35 50.69 64.95
CA ASP A 324 49.21 50.08 63.93
C ASP A 324 49.30 48.56 64.07
N ASN A 325 49.69 47.92 62.98
CA ASN A 325 49.75 46.46 62.86
C ASN A 325 50.69 45.81 63.89
N GLY A 326 51.73 46.52 64.36
CA GLY A 326 52.63 46.03 65.40
C GLY A 326 51.96 45.97 66.78
N LYS A 327 51.14 46.97 67.11
CA LYS A 327 50.35 47.01 68.35
C LYS A 327 49.20 46.01 68.33
N ILE A 328 48.51 45.88 67.19
CA ILE A 328 47.49 44.83 66.98
C ILE A 328 48.12 43.46 67.16
N ARG A 329 49.32 43.21 66.61
CA ARG A 329 50.07 41.97 66.85
C ARG A 329 50.36 41.74 68.34
N ASN A 330 50.69 42.75 69.13
CA ASN A 330 50.87 42.55 70.58
C ASN A 330 49.57 42.12 71.29
N LEU A 331 48.41 42.59 70.85
CA LEU A 331 47.11 42.16 71.38
C LEU A 331 46.79 40.72 70.95
N ASN A 332 47.07 40.38 69.68
CA ASN A 332 46.96 39.01 69.16
C ASN A 332 47.91 38.05 69.90
N ASP A 333 49.18 38.43 70.12
CA ASP A 333 50.18 37.63 70.86
C ASP A 333 49.65 37.26 72.27
N ILE A 334 48.88 38.15 72.92
CA ILE A 334 48.26 37.87 74.23
C ILE A 334 47.10 36.88 74.09
N VAL A 335 46.21 37.06 73.11
CA VAL A 335 45.10 36.12 72.86
C VAL A 335 45.62 34.74 72.48
N GLU A 336 46.62 34.67 71.61
CA GLU A 336 47.26 33.43 71.15
C GLU A 336 48.03 32.69 72.26
N SER A 337 48.54 33.41 73.27
CA SER A 337 49.24 32.79 74.41
C SER A 337 48.36 31.83 75.22
N GLY A 338 47.03 32.00 75.16
CA GLY A 338 46.07 31.13 75.84
C GLY A 338 46.01 31.26 77.36
N ASP A 339 46.88 32.04 77.98
CA ASP A 339 46.97 32.22 79.45
C ASP A 339 45.70 32.91 80.03
N HIS A 340 44.97 33.68 79.21
CA HIS A 340 43.79 34.44 79.63
C HIS A 340 42.66 34.40 78.58
N PRO A 341 41.77 33.40 78.60
CA PRO A 341 40.70 33.25 77.61
C PRO A 341 39.65 34.37 77.61
N ASN A 342 39.60 35.19 78.67
CA ASN A 342 38.67 36.32 78.82
C ASN A 342 39.34 37.69 78.58
N PHE A 343 40.42 37.75 77.81
CA PHE A 343 41.07 39.02 77.46
C PHE A 343 40.12 39.89 76.60
N PRO A 344 39.79 41.13 77.02
CA PRO A 344 38.68 41.90 76.43
C PRO A 344 39.10 42.62 75.14
N TYR A 345 39.58 41.90 74.14
CA TYR A 345 40.01 42.40 72.83
C TYR A 345 39.15 41.81 71.71
N GLU A 346 38.54 42.67 70.90
CA GLU A 346 37.66 42.27 69.78
C GLU A 346 38.03 43.10 68.52
N PRO A 347 38.46 42.46 67.42
CA PRO A 347 38.72 43.15 66.16
C PRO A 347 37.41 43.50 65.43
N VAL A 348 37.39 44.58 64.65
CA VAL A 348 36.21 44.94 63.85
C VAL A 348 36.13 44.09 62.59
N THR A 349 35.02 43.36 62.43
CA THR A 349 34.70 42.53 61.27
C THR A 349 33.73 43.23 60.33
N GLY A 350 33.55 42.72 59.11
CA GLY A 350 32.60 43.27 58.15
C GLY A 350 31.16 43.10 58.61
N GLU A 351 30.86 41.99 59.28
CA GLU A 351 29.59 41.71 59.97
C GLU A 351 29.19 42.82 60.94
N ILE A 352 30.08 43.21 61.86
CA ILE A 352 29.80 44.30 62.82
C ILE A 352 29.54 45.62 62.11
N VAL A 353 30.28 45.91 61.04
CA VAL A 353 30.06 47.14 60.26
C VAL A 353 28.68 47.11 59.60
N CYS A 354 28.24 45.98 59.03
CA CYS A 354 26.90 45.84 58.46
C CYS A 354 25.78 46.01 59.47
N GLU A 355 25.90 45.45 60.68
CA GLU A 355 24.89 45.60 61.74
C GLU A 355 24.70 47.08 62.12
N ASN A 356 25.80 47.82 62.28
CA ASN A 356 25.72 49.26 62.60
C ASN A 356 25.18 50.10 61.43
N LEU A 357 25.37 49.65 60.18
CA LEU A 357 24.87 50.36 59.00
C LEU A 357 23.34 50.30 58.87
N HIS A 358 22.68 49.27 59.40
CA HIS A 358 21.22 49.14 59.37
C HIS A 358 20.49 50.21 60.19
N ASP A 359 21.12 50.69 61.27
CA ASP A 359 20.51 51.63 62.21
C ASP A 359 20.56 53.10 61.74
N ILE A 360 21.01 53.36 60.50
CA ILE A 360 21.28 54.72 59.99
C ILE A 360 20.33 55.08 58.84
N PRO A 361 19.44 56.09 59.00
CA PRO A 361 18.45 56.47 57.99
C PRO A 361 19.04 57.10 56.72
N ASP A 362 20.13 57.88 56.83
CA ASP A 362 20.63 58.77 55.76
C ASP A 362 21.93 58.26 55.10
N ILE A 363 22.26 56.98 55.28
CA ILE A 363 23.52 56.41 54.78
C ILE A 363 23.59 56.40 53.24
N LYS A 364 22.43 56.27 52.58
CA LYS A 364 22.32 56.24 51.12
C LYS A 364 22.80 57.55 50.48
N ASP A 365 22.34 58.70 51.00
CA ASP A 365 22.67 60.02 50.43
C ASP A 365 24.17 60.31 50.54
N LYS A 366 24.80 59.93 51.66
CA LYS A 366 26.26 60.08 51.87
C LYS A 366 27.10 59.23 50.91
N LEU A 367 26.59 58.07 50.50
CA LEU A 367 27.31 57.14 49.63
C LEU A 367 27.07 57.43 48.14
N GLU A 368 25.90 57.97 47.77
CA GLU A 368 25.62 58.42 46.40
C GLU A 368 26.57 59.55 45.95
N ASP A 369 26.95 60.44 46.87
CA ASP A 369 27.85 61.56 46.61
C ASP A 369 29.35 61.17 46.58
N ASN A 370 29.73 59.98 47.07
CA ASN A 370 31.12 59.53 47.16
C ASN A 370 31.29 58.03 46.86
N HIS A 371 31.33 57.70 45.56
CA HIS A 371 31.51 56.32 45.08
C HIS A 371 32.86 55.69 45.47
N ASP A 372 33.92 56.47 45.66
CA ASP A 372 35.22 55.95 46.10
C ASP A 372 35.14 55.41 47.53
N LEU A 373 34.42 56.11 48.42
CA LEU A 373 34.12 55.64 49.77
C LEU A 373 33.21 54.41 49.75
N LEU A 374 32.22 54.36 48.85
CA LEU A 374 31.35 53.20 48.66
C LEU A 374 32.15 51.94 48.27
N PHE A 375 33.08 52.07 47.32
CA PHE A 375 33.93 50.95 46.91
C PHE A 375 34.90 50.51 48.02
N GLU A 376 35.48 51.45 48.78
CA GLU A 376 36.35 51.14 49.91
C GLU A 376 35.58 50.41 51.03
N LEU A 377 34.36 50.87 51.34
CA LEU A 377 33.47 50.26 52.32
C LEU A 377 33.01 48.86 51.89
N LEU A 378 32.58 48.70 50.65
CA LEU A 378 32.22 47.38 50.09
C LEU A 378 33.42 46.43 50.10
N ASN A 379 34.61 46.92 49.73
CA ASN A 379 35.82 46.09 49.77
C ASN A 379 36.23 45.72 51.20
N PHE A 380 35.90 46.52 52.21
CA PHE A 380 36.10 46.11 53.60
C PHE A 380 35.11 45.04 54.04
N ILE A 381 33.81 45.31 53.83
CA ILE A 381 32.72 44.46 54.29
C ILE A 381 32.76 43.09 53.61
N LEU A 382 32.87 43.08 52.28
CA LEU A 382 32.72 41.87 51.49
C LEU A 382 33.92 40.91 51.55
N GLN A 383 35.03 41.32 52.18
CA GLN A 383 36.15 40.40 52.49
C GLN A 383 35.78 39.44 53.62
N ASP A 384 34.88 39.86 54.50
CA ASP A 384 34.32 39.03 55.56
C ASP A 384 33.04 38.34 55.06
N LYS A 385 33.14 37.05 54.75
CA LYS A 385 32.00 36.28 54.22
C LYS A 385 30.83 36.18 55.20
N ASN A 386 31.06 36.36 56.50
CA ASN A 386 29.99 36.36 57.50
C ASN A 386 29.06 37.58 57.32
N SER A 387 29.54 38.65 56.68
CA SER A 387 28.72 39.83 56.40
C SER A 387 27.60 39.55 55.39
N PHE A 388 27.70 38.52 54.55
CA PHE A 388 26.80 38.31 53.41
C PHE A 388 25.35 38.14 53.84
N ASP A 389 25.11 37.43 54.95
CA ASP A 389 23.77 37.20 55.52
C ASP A 389 23.08 38.49 55.99
N ILE A 390 23.86 39.54 56.30
CA ILE A 390 23.38 40.78 56.93
C ILE A 390 23.24 41.91 55.88
N LEU A 391 23.69 41.69 54.64
CA LEU A 391 23.65 42.70 53.58
C LEU A 391 22.22 43.10 53.18
N THR A 392 21.25 42.19 53.28
CA THR A 392 19.87 42.41 52.80
C THR A 392 19.25 43.66 53.45
N GLY A 393 18.84 44.63 52.62
CA GLY A 393 18.27 45.90 53.04
C GLY A 393 19.24 47.09 53.02
N LEU A 394 20.56 46.86 52.94
CA LEU A 394 21.55 47.94 52.95
C LEU A 394 21.70 48.63 51.58
N PRO A 395 21.71 49.98 51.52
CA PRO A 395 21.90 50.76 50.29
C PRO A 395 23.38 50.82 49.92
N LEU A 396 23.94 49.70 49.45
CA LEU A 396 25.36 49.56 49.14
C LEU A 396 25.61 49.04 47.71
N VAL A 397 24.58 48.81 46.89
CA VAL A 397 24.77 48.27 45.53
C VAL A 397 25.06 49.43 44.57
N PRO A 398 26.27 49.55 43.99
CA PRO A 398 26.57 50.61 43.03
C PRO A 398 25.87 50.28 41.69
N LEU A 399 25.07 51.21 41.16
CA LEU A 399 24.30 51.01 39.93
C LEU A 399 24.91 51.76 38.73
N SER A 400 24.65 51.27 37.51
CA SER A 400 25.21 51.83 36.27
C SER A 400 24.72 53.24 35.93
N ASN A 401 23.66 53.71 36.58
CA ASN A 401 23.19 55.11 36.48
C ASN A 401 23.86 56.04 37.52
N LYS A 402 24.88 55.55 38.25
CA LYS A 402 25.57 56.22 39.36
C LYS A 402 24.76 56.43 40.65
N SER A 403 23.58 55.83 40.76
CA SER A 403 22.83 55.78 42.03
C SER A 403 23.24 54.58 42.87
N VAL A 404 22.78 54.52 44.12
CA VAL A 404 23.04 53.39 45.03
C VAL A 404 21.75 52.63 45.32
N GLY A 405 21.76 51.34 45.01
CA GLY A 405 20.66 50.39 45.21
C GLY A 405 20.77 49.60 46.51
N ASN A 406 19.69 48.91 46.88
CA ASN A 406 19.61 48.14 48.12
C ASN A 406 19.91 46.66 47.87
N PHE A 407 20.79 46.06 48.67
CA PHE A 407 20.97 44.60 48.65
C PHE A 407 19.65 43.89 48.98
N GLY A 408 19.34 42.79 48.28
CA GLY A 408 18.04 42.09 48.36
C GLY A 408 17.06 42.47 47.25
N GLU A 409 17.21 43.65 46.63
CA GLU A 409 16.52 43.97 45.38
C GLU A 409 17.15 43.26 44.18
N LEU A 410 16.35 43.02 43.14
CA LEU A 410 16.81 42.35 41.93
C LEU A 410 17.60 43.31 41.03
N TYR A 411 18.89 43.02 40.88
CA TYR A 411 19.82 43.68 39.96
C TYR A 411 20.58 42.66 39.13
N TYR A 412 21.18 43.13 38.03
CA TYR A 412 21.94 42.29 37.11
C TYR A 412 23.38 42.74 36.97
N ILE A 413 24.33 41.81 37.05
CA ILE A 413 25.73 42.07 36.74
C ILE A 413 26.01 41.83 35.25
N GLY A 414 26.50 42.86 34.56
CA GLY A 414 26.71 42.83 33.12
C GLY A 414 27.81 43.79 32.66
N ARG A 415 28.17 43.67 31.37
CA ARG A 415 29.05 44.63 30.68
C ARG A 415 28.22 45.61 29.88
N LYS A 416 28.84 46.67 29.37
CA LYS A 416 28.19 47.70 28.52
C LYS A 416 27.31 47.11 27.42
N GLU A 417 27.80 46.08 26.73
CA GLU A 417 27.07 45.38 25.66
C GLU A 417 25.73 44.79 26.12
N HIS A 418 25.64 44.34 27.38
CA HIS A 418 24.41 43.79 27.92
C HIS A 418 23.37 44.85 28.28
N LEU A 419 23.81 46.06 28.67
CA LEU A 419 22.90 47.18 28.92
C LEU A 419 22.23 47.65 27.61
N GLU A 420 22.99 47.65 26.52
CA GLU A 420 22.49 48.01 25.18
C GLU A 420 21.43 47.03 24.64
N LEU A 421 21.37 45.80 25.17
CA LEU A 421 20.35 44.81 24.80
C LEU A 421 18.97 45.09 25.41
N PHE A 422 18.91 45.81 26.53
CA PHE A 422 17.68 46.05 27.29
C PHE A 422 17.45 47.55 27.60
N PRO A 423 17.31 48.39 26.56
CA PRO A 423 17.20 49.84 26.71
C PRO A 423 15.95 50.30 27.46
N SER A 424 14.83 49.58 27.38
CA SER A 424 13.56 49.93 28.02
C SER A 424 13.60 49.76 29.55
N ILE A 425 14.48 48.88 30.05
CA ILE A 425 14.69 48.66 31.48
C ILE A 425 15.61 49.71 32.08
N GLY A 426 16.61 50.15 31.30
CA GLY A 426 17.52 51.23 31.67
C GLY A 426 18.63 50.82 32.65
N PRO A 427 19.63 51.71 32.86
CA PRO A 427 20.85 51.42 33.61
C PRO A 427 20.66 51.24 35.12
N SER A 428 19.51 51.61 35.69
CA SER A 428 19.25 51.52 37.14
C SER A 428 19.01 50.09 37.65
N LYS A 429 18.78 49.12 36.75
CA LYS A 429 18.68 47.70 37.11
C LYS A 429 19.97 46.92 36.95
N PHE A 430 21.03 47.57 36.47
CA PHE A 430 22.33 46.96 36.29
C PHE A 430 23.30 47.48 37.33
N VAL A 431 24.06 46.57 37.92
CA VAL A 431 25.20 46.91 38.76
C VAL A 431 26.19 47.74 37.92
N SER A 432 26.88 48.70 38.54
CA SER A 432 27.81 49.60 37.87
C SER A 432 28.86 48.84 37.06
N ILE A 433 29.06 49.27 35.81
CA ILE A 433 30.13 48.75 34.94
C ILE A 433 31.52 49.23 35.36
N ASP A 434 31.60 50.23 36.24
CA ASP A 434 32.85 50.84 36.71
C ASP A 434 33.38 50.20 38.03
N ILE A 435 32.81 49.07 38.46
CA ILE A 435 33.24 48.38 39.69
C ILE A 435 34.71 47.91 39.58
N PRO A 436 35.53 48.12 40.63
CA PRO A 436 36.87 47.55 40.76
C PRO A 436 36.94 46.01 40.61
N GLU A 437 38.00 45.48 39.99
CA GLU A 437 38.13 44.05 39.64
C GLU A 437 37.95 43.08 40.83
N ASN A 438 38.48 43.44 42.01
CA ASN A 438 38.29 42.71 43.26
C ASN A 438 36.82 42.56 43.64
N LEU A 439 36.02 43.62 43.51
CA LEU A 439 34.59 43.59 43.81
C LEU A 439 33.81 42.90 42.70
N PHE A 440 34.18 43.11 41.43
CA PHE A 440 33.58 42.39 40.30
C PHE A 440 33.71 40.87 40.45
N ASN A 441 34.84 40.39 40.95
CA ASN A 441 35.06 38.98 41.25
C ASN A 441 34.13 38.46 42.37
N ILE A 442 33.87 39.26 43.40
CA ILE A 442 32.94 38.90 44.49
C ILE A 442 31.49 38.88 43.98
N PHE A 443 31.07 39.91 43.24
CA PHE A 443 29.72 39.96 42.66
C PHE A 443 29.49 38.84 41.62
N ASN A 444 30.57 38.34 41.01
CA ASN A 444 30.54 37.16 40.13
C ASN A 444 30.80 35.83 40.84
N ASP A 445 30.96 35.80 42.17
CA ASP A 445 31.06 34.54 42.90
C ASP A 445 29.74 33.75 42.77
N VAL A 446 29.80 32.43 42.81
CA VAL A 446 28.62 31.57 42.65
C VAL A 446 27.70 31.63 43.87
N ASN A 447 28.24 31.93 45.06
CA ASN A 447 27.49 31.94 46.31
C ASN A 447 26.93 33.32 46.66
N PHE A 448 27.51 34.40 46.13
CA PHE A 448 27.08 35.77 46.42
C PHE A 448 25.62 36.08 46.02
N PRO A 449 25.09 35.60 44.87
CA PRO A 449 23.69 35.78 44.50
C PRO A 449 22.69 35.19 45.51
N ALA A 450 23.07 34.12 46.23
CA ALA A 450 22.20 33.46 47.20
C ALA A 450 21.82 34.37 48.38
N PHE A 451 22.68 35.34 48.69
CA PHE A 451 22.50 36.28 49.81
C PHE A 451 22.02 37.67 49.37
N THR A 452 22.21 38.06 48.10
CA THR A 452 22.06 39.46 47.65
C THR A 452 21.02 39.71 46.57
N ASN A 453 20.48 38.65 45.94
CA ASN A 453 19.54 38.72 44.80
C ASN A 453 20.10 39.43 43.55
N ILE A 454 21.42 39.59 43.46
CA ILE A 454 22.11 40.09 42.28
C ILE A 454 22.41 38.92 41.34
N LYS A 455 21.84 38.93 40.13
CA LYS A 455 21.93 37.83 39.18
C LYS A 455 22.93 38.12 38.07
N LYS A 456 23.60 37.07 37.58
CA LYS A 456 24.35 37.14 36.31
C LYS A 456 23.39 37.22 35.14
N ILE A 457 23.82 37.83 34.05
CA ILE A 457 23.06 37.85 32.79
C ILE A 457 23.24 36.48 32.12
N ASP A 458 22.46 35.52 32.58
CA ASP A 458 22.27 34.20 31.99
C ASP A 458 20.90 34.13 31.29
N ALA A 459 20.53 32.96 30.78
CA ALA A 459 19.27 32.80 30.07
C ALA A 459 18.02 33.05 30.92
N SER A 460 18.04 32.75 32.22
CA SER A 460 16.93 33.08 33.11
C SER A 460 16.81 34.59 33.29
N ALA A 461 17.93 35.29 33.46
CA ALA A 461 17.95 36.74 33.53
C ALA A 461 17.45 37.39 32.23
N VAL A 462 17.86 36.88 31.06
CA VAL A 462 17.36 37.35 29.77
C VAL A 462 15.84 37.18 29.67
N LEU A 463 15.25 36.08 30.14
CA LEU A 463 13.78 35.92 30.17
C LEU A 463 13.08 36.98 31.00
N ASP A 464 13.63 37.27 32.17
CA ASP A 464 13.07 38.24 33.10
C ASP A 464 13.14 39.66 32.49
N LEU A 465 14.22 39.97 31.76
CA LEU A 465 14.43 41.25 31.08
C LEU A 465 13.65 41.37 29.74
N LEU A 466 13.50 40.28 28.99
CA LEU A 466 12.91 40.28 27.65
C LEU A 466 11.44 40.72 27.63
N MET A 467 10.70 40.49 28.72
CA MET A 467 9.29 40.89 28.84
C MET A 467 9.08 42.40 28.60
N SER A 468 10.05 43.22 29.00
CA SER A 468 9.99 44.69 28.86
C SER A 468 10.33 45.15 27.45
N GLU A 469 11.19 44.42 26.71
CA GLU A 469 11.62 44.78 25.34
C GLU A 469 10.71 44.20 24.25
N LEU A 470 10.24 42.97 24.44
CA LEU A 470 9.52 42.22 23.41
C LEU A 470 8.28 41.56 24.00
N ARG A 471 7.09 41.93 23.52
CA ARG A 471 5.84 41.30 23.97
C ARG A 471 5.72 39.84 23.46
N PRO A 472 5.19 38.90 24.28
CA PRO A 472 4.98 37.51 23.85
C PRO A 472 3.85 37.38 22.81
N LEU A 473 4.19 37.44 21.52
CA LEU A 473 3.25 37.33 20.40
C LEU A 473 3.58 36.13 19.50
N LYS A 474 2.57 35.58 18.81
CA LYS A 474 2.75 34.45 17.88
C LYS A 474 3.60 34.85 16.68
N GLU A 475 3.30 36.04 16.16
CA GLU A 475 4.03 36.69 15.09
C GLU A 475 4.07 38.21 15.29
N ARG A 476 5.09 38.87 14.76
CA ARG A 476 5.27 40.33 14.81
C ARG A 476 5.88 40.80 13.49
N THR A 477 5.43 41.94 12.97
CA THR A 477 6.10 42.62 11.85
C THR A 477 7.51 43.04 12.27
N TRP A 478 8.48 42.84 11.39
CA TRP A 478 9.89 43.00 11.73
C TRP A 478 10.64 43.77 10.66
N ASP A 479 11.45 44.72 11.08
CA ASP A 479 12.37 45.46 10.22
C ASP A 479 13.82 45.05 10.57
N PRO A 480 14.45 44.17 9.76
CA PRO A 480 15.80 43.68 10.05
C PRO A 480 16.86 44.79 10.08
N ASN A 481 16.67 45.85 9.28
CA ASN A 481 17.62 46.94 9.08
C ASN A 481 17.22 48.21 9.85
N GLY A 482 16.20 48.13 10.69
CA GLY A 482 15.71 49.25 11.47
C GLY A 482 16.66 49.66 12.59
N ASN A 483 16.64 50.95 12.93
CA ASN A 483 17.36 51.50 14.09
C ASN A 483 16.70 51.12 15.44
N SER A 484 15.47 50.57 15.40
CA SER A 484 14.70 50.15 16.58
C SER A 484 14.78 48.65 16.79
N ILE A 485 14.94 48.21 18.04
CA ILE A 485 14.90 46.79 18.39
C ILE A 485 13.46 46.22 18.36
N PRO A 486 13.26 44.93 18.02
CA PRO A 486 14.27 43.96 17.62
C PRO A 486 14.71 44.15 16.17
N ASN A 487 16.01 44.29 15.91
CA ASN A 487 16.64 44.25 14.58
C ASN A 487 17.56 43.01 14.47
N GLU A 488 18.21 42.79 13.33
CA GLU A 488 19.00 41.57 13.12
C GLU A 488 20.20 41.43 14.07
N ASP A 489 20.93 42.52 14.32
CA ASP A 489 22.07 42.53 15.24
C ASP A 489 21.63 42.20 16.69
N TRP A 490 20.53 42.81 17.13
CA TRP A 490 19.95 42.53 18.44
C TRP A 490 19.54 41.05 18.59
N LEU A 491 18.92 40.45 17.57
CA LEU A 491 18.53 39.03 17.60
C LEU A 491 19.74 38.10 17.70
N LYS A 492 20.80 38.36 16.93
CA LYS A 492 22.04 37.57 16.98
C LYS A 492 22.67 37.62 18.37
N LYS A 493 22.71 38.79 18.99
CA LYS A 493 23.22 38.96 20.36
C LYS A 493 22.35 38.25 21.38
N ILE A 494 21.03 38.35 21.30
CA ILE A 494 20.11 37.59 22.15
C ILE A 494 20.35 36.08 22.01
N TRP A 495 20.42 35.55 20.77
CA TRP A 495 20.70 34.12 20.55
C TRP A 495 22.05 33.68 21.10
N SER A 496 23.08 34.53 21.09
CA SER A 496 24.40 34.21 21.61
C SER A 496 24.44 33.98 23.13
N ILE A 497 23.52 34.60 23.87
CA ILE A 497 23.36 34.41 25.33
C ILE A 497 22.57 33.12 25.62
N LEU A 498 21.82 32.60 24.65
CA LEU A 498 21.04 31.36 24.75
C LEU A 498 21.86 30.12 24.37
N ASP A 499 23.09 30.01 24.88
CA ASP A 499 23.98 28.88 24.61
C ASP A 499 23.64 27.66 25.49
N LYS A 500 23.26 27.91 26.75
CA LYS A 500 22.94 26.92 27.78
C LYS A 500 21.59 27.25 28.43
N ILE A 501 20.52 26.66 27.91
CA ILE A 501 19.17 26.81 28.46
C ILE A 501 18.59 25.47 28.89
N THR A 502 17.88 25.47 30.01
CA THR A 502 17.06 24.33 30.45
C THR A 502 15.78 24.22 29.60
N GLU A 503 15.13 23.06 29.62
CA GLU A 503 13.86 22.86 28.90
C GLU A 503 12.74 23.79 29.42
N SER A 504 12.69 24.04 30.73
CA SER A 504 11.74 24.98 31.35
C SER A 504 11.94 26.42 30.87
N GLU A 505 13.20 26.84 30.70
CA GLU A 505 13.51 28.17 30.16
C GLU A 505 13.15 28.26 28.69
N PHE A 506 13.43 27.22 27.90
CA PHE A 506 13.03 27.17 26.49
C PHE A 506 11.51 27.30 26.31
N ALA A 507 10.71 26.64 27.14
CA ALA A 507 9.26 26.78 27.11
C ALA A 507 8.79 28.23 27.38
N ARG A 508 9.48 28.98 28.24
CA ARG A 508 9.23 30.43 28.44
C ARG A 508 9.68 31.25 27.23
N PHE A 509 10.86 30.96 26.65
CA PHE A 509 11.40 31.65 25.47
C PHE A 509 10.54 31.46 24.22
N SER A 510 9.99 30.26 24.02
CA SER A 510 9.10 29.93 22.90
C SER A 510 7.83 30.78 22.83
N LYS A 511 7.51 31.57 23.87
CA LYS A 511 6.38 32.52 23.87
C LYS A 511 6.69 33.80 23.10
N TYR A 512 7.96 34.09 22.84
CA TYR A 512 8.43 35.32 22.20
C TYR A 512 8.76 35.09 20.72
N PRO A 513 8.45 36.06 19.83
CA PRO A 513 8.74 35.94 18.41
C PRO A 513 10.24 36.22 18.16
N LEU A 514 11.04 35.17 18.14
CA LEU A 514 12.51 35.23 18.08
C LEU A 514 13.09 34.64 16.79
N LEU A 515 12.29 34.07 15.89
CA LEU A 515 12.76 33.50 14.62
C LEU A 515 12.27 34.31 13.43
N PRO A 516 13.16 34.82 12.56
CA PRO A 516 12.77 35.56 11.36
C PRO A 516 12.26 34.65 10.26
N ILE A 517 11.21 35.08 9.57
CA ILE A 517 10.68 34.43 8.36
C ILE A 517 10.95 35.30 7.14
N THR A 518 11.43 34.67 6.08
CA THR A 518 11.63 35.25 4.75
C THR A 518 10.29 35.40 4.01
N ILE A 519 9.50 36.41 4.40
CA ILE A 519 8.28 36.84 3.70
C ILE A 519 8.29 38.37 3.52
N GLN A 520 7.48 38.90 2.61
CA GLN A 520 7.32 40.35 2.43
C GLN A 520 5.95 40.82 2.95
N PRO A 521 5.87 41.70 3.96
CA PRO A 521 6.97 42.24 4.78
C PRO A 521 7.57 41.20 5.76
N PRO A 522 8.85 41.34 6.18
CA PRO A 522 9.48 40.40 7.11
C PRO A 522 8.75 40.32 8.44
N LYS A 523 8.73 39.12 9.02
CA LYS A 523 8.09 38.86 10.32
C LYS A 523 8.99 38.05 11.23
N LEU A 524 8.83 38.25 12.53
CA LEU A 524 9.34 37.35 13.57
C LEU A 524 8.23 36.43 14.05
N ILE A 525 8.54 35.16 14.27
CA ILE A 525 7.64 34.18 14.86
C ILE A 525 8.26 33.48 16.06
N ARG A 526 7.40 32.84 16.85
CA ARG A 526 7.82 32.01 17.97
C ARG A 526 8.65 30.81 17.52
N PRO A 527 9.73 30.45 18.24
CA PRO A 527 10.37 29.15 18.09
C PRO A 527 9.38 28.01 18.34
N ASP A 528 9.26 27.09 17.39
CA ASP A 528 8.42 25.90 17.51
C ASP A 528 9.20 24.67 17.03
N MET A 529 9.51 23.76 17.96
CA MET A 529 10.18 22.49 17.63
C MET A 529 9.27 21.51 16.90
N LYS A 530 7.95 21.63 17.03
CA LYS A 530 6.97 20.78 16.34
C LYS A 530 6.72 21.25 14.91
N ASN A 531 6.98 22.52 14.62
CA ASN A 531 6.90 23.10 13.29
C ASN A 531 8.15 23.91 12.93
N PRO A 532 9.27 23.23 12.67
CA PRO A 532 10.52 23.90 12.36
C PRO A 532 10.47 24.60 10.99
N LEU A 533 11.17 25.73 10.89
CA LEU A 533 11.33 26.50 9.66
C LEU A 533 12.37 25.86 8.74
N LEU A 534 12.19 25.99 7.41
CA LEU A 534 13.20 25.54 6.45
C LEU A 534 14.29 26.61 6.27
N TYR A 535 15.53 26.24 6.57
CA TYR A 535 16.69 27.08 6.30
C TYR A 535 17.10 27.00 4.83
N MET A 536 17.08 28.16 4.17
CA MET A 536 17.55 28.32 2.80
C MET A 536 18.90 29.05 2.79
N PRO A 537 20.00 28.41 2.37
CA PRO A 537 21.27 29.11 2.15
C PRO A 537 21.19 30.00 0.91
N GLU A 538 21.89 31.13 0.93
CA GLU A 538 21.93 32.10 -0.20
C GLU A 538 22.47 31.48 -1.51
N ASP A 539 23.29 30.42 -1.41
CA ASP A 539 23.93 29.73 -2.55
C ASP A 539 23.08 28.58 -3.16
N GLY A 540 21.86 28.35 -2.67
CA GLY A 540 21.01 27.21 -3.03
C GLY A 540 20.29 27.34 -4.39
N HIS A 541 21.02 27.37 -5.50
CA HIS A 541 20.46 27.65 -6.83
C HIS A 541 19.36 26.68 -7.31
N ASN A 542 19.37 25.40 -6.91
CA ASN A 542 18.44 24.40 -7.45
C ASN A 542 17.04 24.44 -6.80
N LEU A 543 16.94 24.77 -5.50
CA LEU A 543 15.67 24.81 -4.76
C LEU A 543 14.97 26.17 -4.83
N HIS A 544 15.67 27.21 -5.29
CA HIS A 544 15.13 28.56 -5.42
C HIS A 544 13.88 28.64 -6.31
N ASN A 545 13.83 27.81 -7.36
CA ASN A 545 12.68 27.73 -8.26
C ASN A 545 11.44 27.10 -7.62
N LEU A 546 11.61 26.32 -6.55
CA LEU A 546 10.54 25.69 -5.78
C LEU A 546 10.05 26.60 -4.64
N CYS A 547 10.86 27.56 -4.20
CA CYS A 547 10.52 28.46 -3.09
C CYS A 547 9.24 29.25 -3.31
N SER A 548 9.03 29.78 -4.53
CA SER A 548 7.80 30.49 -4.86
C SER A 548 6.57 29.60 -4.72
N ILE A 549 6.67 28.35 -5.15
CA ILE A 549 5.61 27.34 -5.03
C ILE A 549 5.37 26.98 -3.55
N LEU A 550 6.43 26.73 -2.79
CA LEU A 550 6.35 26.40 -1.37
C LEU A 550 5.79 27.56 -0.53
N MET A 551 6.12 28.82 -0.87
CA MET A 551 5.51 30.00 -0.24
C MET A 551 4.02 30.13 -0.55
N LYS A 552 3.60 29.85 -1.80
CA LYS A 552 2.17 29.76 -2.16
C LYS A 552 1.45 28.65 -1.37
N LEU A 553 2.14 27.57 -1.05
CA LEU A 553 1.68 26.49 -0.15
C LEU A 553 1.91 26.79 1.34
N GLU A 554 2.19 28.06 1.69
CA GLU A 554 2.37 28.56 3.05
C GLU A 554 3.49 27.91 3.87
N VAL A 555 4.45 27.26 3.20
CA VAL A 555 5.68 26.76 3.85
C VAL A 555 6.58 27.96 4.18
N ARG A 556 7.11 27.96 5.41
CA ARG A 556 7.84 29.09 5.99
C ARG A 556 9.34 28.85 5.96
N PHE A 557 10.09 29.87 5.55
CA PHE A 557 11.55 29.82 5.39
C PHE A 557 12.28 30.80 6.29
N ILE A 558 13.54 30.49 6.59
CA ILE A 558 14.48 31.38 7.26
C ILE A 558 15.79 31.42 6.46
N ASN A 559 16.34 32.62 6.27
CA ASN A 559 17.60 32.86 5.57
C ASN A 559 18.75 33.21 6.52
N ILE A 560 18.48 33.42 7.81
CA ILE A 560 19.49 33.83 8.79
C ILE A 560 20.12 32.62 9.45
N LYS A 561 21.46 32.58 9.48
CA LYS A 561 22.23 31.53 10.15
C LYS A 561 22.36 31.84 11.64
N PHE A 562 22.13 30.84 12.49
CA PHE A 562 22.42 30.95 13.91
C PHE A 562 23.94 31.13 14.17
N PRO A 563 24.34 31.88 15.21
CA PRO A 563 25.68 31.82 15.77
C PRO A 563 26.12 30.39 16.14
N GLU A 564 27.43 30.09 16.13
CA GLU A 564 27.94 28.72 16.37
C GLU A 564 27.55 28.15 17.74
N ASN A 565 27.39 29.02 18.74
CA ASN A 565 27.19 28.65 20.14
C ASN A 565 25.71 28.58 20.57
N VAL A 566 24.73 28.60 19.66
CA VAL A 566 23.30 28.57 20.03
C VAL A 566 22.88 27.19 20.57
N HIS A 567 21.97 27.17 21.54
CA HIS A 567 21.45 25.95 22.13
C HIS A 567 20.71 25.03 21.14
N GLU A 568 20.81 23.71 21.37
CA GLU A 568 20.25 22.66 20.51
C GLU A 568 18.73 22.75 20.31
N ASN A 569 17.96 23.19 21.31
CA ASN A 569 16.50 23.32 21.15
C ASN A 569 16.09 24.41 20.15
N LEU A 570 16.85 25.52 20.07
CA LEU A 570 16.63 26.54 19.05
C LEU A 570 17.07 26.04 17.67
N LYS A 571 18.18 25.29 17.59
CA LYS A 571 18.59 24.62 16.36
C LYS A 571 17.52 23.66 15.84
N LYS A 572 16.83 22.93 16.71
CA LYS A 572 15.71 22.04 16.34
C LYS A 572 14.49 22.77 15.77
N CYS A 573 14.34 24.08 15.99
CA CYS A 573 13.30 24.89 15.35
C CYS A 573 13.61 25.26 13.90
N ILE A 574 14.78 24.87 13.38
CA ILE A 574 15.20 25.10 12.01
C ILE A 574 15.71 23.78 11.43
N VAL A 575 15.23 23.42 10.24
CA VAL A 575 15.71 22.26 9.50
C VAL A 575 16.31 22.70 8.17
N ARG A 576 17.38 22.00 7.72
CA ARG A 576 17.95 22.27 6.40
C ARG A 576 16.91 22.03 5.31
N CYS A 577 16.86 22.87 4.28
CA CYS A 577 16.01 22.66 3.12
C CYS A 577 16.53 21.47 2.29
N THR A 578 16.06 20.27 2.63
CA THR A 578 16.29 19.03 1.88
C THR A 578 14.96 18.50 1.35
N PRO A 579 14.95 17.64 0.31
CA PRO A 579 13.70 17.10 -0.24
C PRO A 579 12.79 16.45 0.80
N SER A 580 13.37 15.66 1.71
CA SER A 580 12.63 15.03 2.81
C SER A 580 12.01 16.05 3.77
N ASN A 581 12.76 17.08 4.16
CA ASN A 581 12.25 18.12 5.06
C ASN A 581 11.19 19.02 4.39
N ILE A 582 11.20 19.16 3.06
CA ILE A 582 10.14 19.84 2.30
C ILE A 582 8.82 19.08 2.43
N ILE A 583 8.84 17.76 2.23
CA ILE A 583 7.64 16.92 2.38
C ILE A 583 7.14 16.91 3.83
N ASP A 584 8.04 16.73 4.81
CA ASP A 584 7.69 16.78 6.23
C ASP A 584 7.09 18.15 6.61
N SER A 585 7.54 19.24 5.99
CA SER A 585 6.98 20.58 6.22
C SER A 585 5.59 20.75 5.61
N LEU A 586 5.32 20.19 4.43
CA LEU A 586 3.98 20.19 3.82
C LEU A 586 2.98 19.40 4.66
N GLU A 587 3.37 18.25 5.21
CA GLU A 587 2.56 17.47 6.15
C GLU A 587 2.18 18.29 7.39
N ARG A 588 3.16 18.99 7.97
CA ARG A 588 2.94 19.86 9.13
C ARG A 588 2.03 21.03 8.79
N THR A 589 2.20 21.67 7.64
CA THR A 589 1.32 22.74 7.18
C THR A 589 -0.13 22.25 7.03
N CYS A 590 -0.33 21.08 6.42
CA CYS A 590 -1.66 20.45 6.33
C CYS A 590 -2.29 20.24 7.73
N SER A 591 -1.51 19.70 8.66
CA SER A 591 -1.94 19.43 10.03
C SER A 591 -2.31 20.70 10.81
N LEU A 592 -1.52 21.77 10.66
CA LEU A 592 -1.75 23.06 11.33
C LEU A 592 -2.96 23.81 10.80
N GLN A 593 -3.27 23.66 9.51
CA GLN A 593 -4.39 24.33 8.87
C GLN A 593 -5.67 23.50 8.86
N HIS A 594 -5.62 22.26 9.35
CA HIS A 594 -6.71 21.29 9.22
C HIS A 594 -7.19 21.10 7.77
N LYS A 595 -6.24 21.11 6.83
CA LYS A 595 -6.48 20.89 5.39
C LYS A 595 -5.87 19.57 4.94
N THR A 596 -6.48 18.94 3.94
CA THR A 596 -5.84 17.86 3.18
C THR A 596 -4.79 18.44 2.21
N MET A 597 -3.89 17.59 1.73
CA MET A 597 -2.87 18.00 0.74
C MET A 597 -3.52 18.57 -0.53
N GLU A 598 -4.64 17.99 -0.98
CA GLU A 598 -5.42 18.49 -2.12
C GLU A 598 -6.00 19.88 -1.86
N GLN A 599 -6.58 20.11 -0.68
CA GLN A 599 -7.12 21.42 -0.30
C GLN A 599 -6.02 22.48 -0.16
N LEU A 600 -4.82 22.09 0.31
CA LEU A 600 -3.68 22.99 0.41
C LEU A 600 -3.22 23.46 -0.98
N PHE A 601 -3.07 22.52 -1.93
CA PHE A 601 -2.66 22.84 -3.30
C PHE A 601 -3.72 23.67 -4.06
N LYS A 602 -5.01 23.42 -3.82
CA LYS A 602 -6.10 24.25 -4.37
C LYS A 602 -6.10 25.67 -3.78
N ALA A 603 -5.86 25.82 -2.48
CA ALA A 603 -5.81 27.12 -1.83
C ALA A 603 -4.59 27.96 -2.23
N GLY A 604 -3.49 27.32 -2.67
CA GLY A 604 -2.27 28.00 -3.10
C GLY A 604 -2.30 28.62 -4.49
N GLU A 605 -3.41 28.52 -5.23
CA GLU A 605 -3.58 29.08 -6.58
C GLU A 605 -2.37 28.80 -7.51
N LEU A 606 -1.93 27.54 -7.51
CA LEU A 606 -0.81 27.09 -8.33
C LEU A 606 -1.18 27.06 -9.81
N SER A 607 -0.30 27.58 -10.66
CA SER A 607 -0.45 27.47 -12.13
C SER A 607 -0.05 26.08 -12.62
N SER A 608 -0.46 25.69 -13.84
CA SER A 608 -0.03 24.40 -14.42
C SER A 608 1.50 24.26 -14.52
N SER A 609 2.22 25.38 -14.71
CA SER A 609 3.68 25.42 -14.67
C SER A 609 4.24 25.13 -13.27
N ASP A 610 3.55 25.55 -12.21
CA ASP A 610 3.95 25.28 -10.82
C ASP A 610 3.79 23.79 -10.50
N TYR A 611 2.69 23.16 -10.95
CA TYR A 611 2.50 21.71 -10.81
C TYR A 611 3.60 20.91 -11.52
N GLU A 612 3.94 21.26 -12.78
CA GLU A 612 5.00 20.56 -13.52
C GLU A 612 6.39 20.76 -12.90
N LYS A 613 6.72 21.96 -12.41
CA LYS A 613 7.98 22.22 -11.69
C LYS A 613 8.09 21.39 -10.43
N PHE A 614 7.01 21.35 -9.63
CA PHE A 614 6.98 20.55 -8.40
C PHE A 614 7.04 19.05 -8.71
N ARG A 615 6.34 18.58 -9.74
CA ARG A 615 6.40 17.19 -10.21
C ARG A 615 7.79 16.80 -10.69
N THR A 616 8.46 17.67 -11.44
CA THR A 616 9.84 17.45 -11.91
C THR A 616 10.80 17.30 -10.73
N PHE A 617 10.69 18.19 -9.73
CA PHE A 617 11.45 18.08 -8.49
C PHE A 617 11.23 16.74 -7.77
N ILE A 618 9.98 16.30 -7.61
CA ILE A 618 9.69 15.00 -6.98
C ILE A 618 10.28 13.83 -7.78
N LYS A 619 10.30 13.91 -9.12
CA LYS A 619 10.89 12.88 -9.98
C LYS A 619 12.41 12.80 -9.84
N GLU A 620 13.09 13.95 -9.85
CA GLU A 620 14.55 14.05 -9.73
C GLU A 620 15.03 13.52 -8.37
N GLU A 621 14.32 13.86 -7.30
CA GLU A 621 14.68 13.50 -5.91
C GLU A 621 14.02 12.20 -5.42
N LEU A 622 13.33 11.47 -6.30
CA LEU A 622 12.46 10.34 -5.93
C LEU A 622 13.20 9.23 -5.18
N VAL A 623 14.43 8.91 -5.62
CA VAL A 623 15.25 7.85 -5.02
C VAL A 623 15.56 8.18 -3.56
N ASP A 624 15.93 9.43 -3.29
CA ASP A 624 16.28 9.91 -1.96
C ASP A 624 15.06 10.00 -1.05
N LEU A 625 13.91 10.45 -1.59
CA LEU A 625 12.63 10.49 -0.88
C LEU A 625 12.16 9.08 -0.48
N ILE A 626 12.27 8.09 -1.37
CA ILE A 626 11.89 6.69 -1.07
C ILE A 626 12.85 6.07 -0.06
N ASN A 627 14.15 6.32 -0.18
CA ASN A 627 15.13 5.83 0.79
C ASN A 627 14.89 6.39 2.19
N TYR A 628 14.55 7.69 2.29
CA TYR A 628 14.14 8.32 3.55
C TYR A 628 12.82 7.74 4.09
N GLY A 629 11.85 7.48 3.22
CA GLY A 629 10.52 6.97 3.55
C GLY A 629 10.44 5.47 3.85
N ARG A 630 11.47 4.67 3.54
CA ARG A 630 11.45 3.20 3.62
C ARG A 630 10.98 2.64 4.97
N HIS A 631 11.27 3.36 6.06
CA HIS A 631 10.90 2.98 7.42
C HIS A 631 9.84 3.90 8.07
N LYS A 632 9.30 4.86 7.31
CA LYS A 632 8.32 5.86 7.79
C LYS A 632 7.03 5.77 6.98
N LYS A 633 6.07 4.96 7.46
CA LYS A 633 4.78 4.75 6.76
C LYS A 633 4.01 6.05 6.52
N GLU A 634 3.96 6.94 7.52
CA GLU A 634 3.27 8.23 7.38
C GLU A 634 3.94 9.12 6.33
N PHE A 635 5.27 9.17 6.26
CA PHE A 635 5.99 9.91 5.21
C PHE A 635 5.59 9.44 3.80
N MET A 636 5.55 8.12 3.58
CA MET A 636 5.14 7.57 2.29
C MET A 636 3.67 7.86 1.97
N LYS A 637 2.80 7.94 2.98
CA LYS A 637 1.40 8.35 2.81
C LYS A 637 1.29 9.81 2.38
N VAL A 638 2.09 10.70 2.97
CA VAL A 638 2.18 12.11 2.56
C VAL A 638 2.70 12.22 1.13
N LEU A 639 3.80 11.54 0.80
CA LEU A 639 4.38 11.53 -0.54
C LEU A 639 3.36 11.03 -1.59
N ARG A 640 2.56 10.01 -1.24
CA ARG A 640 1.44 9.53 -2.07
C ARG A 640 0.33 10.55 -2.22
N SER A 641 0.05 11.34 -1.19
CA SER A 641 -1.04 12.32 -1.16
C SER A 641 -0.77 13.61 -1.96
N LEU A 642 0.42 13.76 -2.55
CA LEU A 642 0.78 14.94 -3.34
C LEU A 642 -0.04 15.02 -4.65
N PRO A 643 -0.91 16.02 -4.82
CA PRO A 643 -1.84 16.10 -5.95
C PRO A 643 -1.17 16.71 -7.20
N ILE A 644 -0.11 16.07 -7.69
CA ILE A 644 0.76 16.64 -8.73
C ILE A 644 0.79 15.80 -10.01
N TRP A 645 -0.01 14.74 -10.07
CA TRP A 645 0.00 13.79 -11.16
C TRP A 645 -1.16 14.07 -12.11
N PRO A 646 -0.89 14.42 -13.39
CA PRO A 646 -1.94 14.75 -14.34
C PRO A 646 -2.76 13.52 -14.71
N ILE A 647 -4.05 13.70 -14.92
CA ILE A 647 -5.00 12.65 -15.35
C ILE A 647 -5.63 12.96 -16.71
N HIS A 648 -6.05 11.92 -17.42
CA HIS A 648 -6.81 12.05 -18.65
C HIS A 648 -8.19 12.65 -18.34
N SER A 649 -8.31 13.96 -18.50
CA SER A 649 -9.52 14.76 -18.30
C SER A 649 -9.62 15.85 -19.37
N SER A 650 -10.83 16.34 -19.65
CA SER A 650 -11.07 17.50 -20.51
C SER A 650 -10.49 18.81 -19.97
N GLU A 651 -10.23 18.86 -18.65
CA GLU A 651 -9.56 19.97 -17.98
C GLU A 651 -8.21 19.50 -17.44
N GLU A 652 -7.23 20.40 -17.33
CA GLU A 652 -5.97 20.08 -16.65
C GLU A 652 -6.22 19.84 -15.15
N LYS A 653 -6.35 18.57 -14.78
CA LYS A 653 -6.55 18.12 -13.40
C LYS A 653 -5.36 17.29 -12.94
N PHE A 654 -4.96 17.54 -11.70
CA PHE A 654 -3.90 16.82 -11.00
C PHE A 654 -4.50 16.15 -9.78
N ILE A 655 -4.15 14.88 -9.57
CA ILE A 655 -4.58 14.11 -8.40
C ILE A 655 -3.38 13.49 -7.71
N ASP A 656 -3.62 12.95 -6.52
CA ASP A 656 -2.61 12.26 -5.75
C ASP A 656 -2.28 10.87 -6.33
N ALA A 657 -1.16 10.28 -5.93
CA ALA A 657 -0.67 8.99 -6.44
C ALA A 657 -1.51 7.79 -5.97
N ALA A 658 -2.35 7.95 -4.93
CA ALA A 658 -3.18 6.88 -4.39
C ALA A 658 -4.60 6.87 -4.99
N ALA A 659 -5.11 8.02 -5.44
CA ALA A 659 -6.46 8.17 -5.96
C ALA A 659 -6.62 7.71 -7.42
N GLY A 660 -5.54 7.70 -8.20
CA GLY A 660 -5.57 7.40 -9.63
C GLY A 660 -5.19 5.96 -9.98
N LYS A 661 -5.36 5.64 -11.26
CA LYS A 661 -5.11 4.32 -11.84
C LYS A 661 -4.04 4.44 -12.91
N LEU A 662 -2.98 3.64 -12.75
CA LEU A 662 -1.86 3.63 -13.68
C LEU A 662 -2.00 2.43 -14.61
N LEU A 663 -2.02 2.67 -15.91
CA LEU A 663 -1.98 1.61 -16.92
C LEU A 663 -0.52 1.21 -17.17
N SER A 664 -0.26 -0.09 -17.31
CA SER A 664 1.06 -0.60 -17.70
C SER A 664 1.51 -0.04 -19.06
N ASN A 665 2.81 -0.09 -19.32
CA ASN A 665 3.39 0.49 -20.55
C ASN A 665 2.80 -0.08 -21.85
N ASN A 666 2.25 -1.29 -21.81
CA ASN A 666 1.71 -1.96 -22.99
C ASN A 666 0.22 -1.67 -23.21
N LEU A 667 -0.51 -1.19 -22.18
CA LEU A 667 -1.95 -0.97 -22.24
C LEU A 667 -2.29 0.42 -22.80
N PRO A 668 -3.05 0.53 -23.90
CA PRO A 668 -3.58 1.81 -24.37
C PRO A 668 -4.65 2.36 -23.42
N PHE A 669 -4.66 3.69 -23.23
CA PHE A 669 -5.72 4.38 -22.48
C PHE A 669 -6.97 4.55 -23.36
N PHE A 670 -8.15 4.30 -22.79
CA PHE A 670 -9.44 4.61 -23.39
C PHE A 670 -10.48 4.81 -22.29
N SER A 671 -11.45 5.70 -22.54
CA SER A 671 -12.58 5.92 -21.66
C SER A 671 -13.75 6.47 -22.46
N PHE A 672 -14.97 6.11 -22.08
CA PHE A 672 -16.18 6.75 -22.62
C PHE A 672 -16.46 8.11 -21.96
N ASP A 673 -15.80 8.41 -20.83
CA ASP A 673 -15.96 9.66 -20.07
C ASP A 673 -14.86 10.67 -20.35
N THR A 674 -15.24 11.95 -20.32
CA THR A 674 -14.34 13.11 -20.39
C THR A 674 -13.56 13.37 -19.10
N ASN A 675 -13.99 12.81 -17.96
CA ASN A 675 -13.30 12.92 -16.68
C ASN A 675 -12.96 11.52 -16.18
N THR A 676 -11.66 11.24 -16.05
CA THR A 676 -11.18 9.94 -15.59
C THR A 676 -10.14 10.09 -14.50
N ASN A 677 -9.93 9.02 -13.73
CA ASN A 677 -8.87 8.96 -12.73
C ASN A 677 -7.62 8.22 -13.28
N PHE A 678 -7.48 8.08 -14.59
CA PHE A 678 -6.31 7.45 -15.20
C PHE A 678 -5.22 8.48 -15.44
N TYR A 679 -3.98 8.18 -15.03
CA TYR A 679 -2.86 9.10 -15.19
C TYR A 679 -2.48 9.32 -16.65
N GLN A 680 -2.10 10.56 -17.01
CA GLN A 680 -1.56 10.87 -18.33
C GLN A 680 -0.17 10.26 -18.51
N ARG A 681 0.10 9.79 -19.74
CA ARG A 681 1.34 9.10 -20.07
C ARG A 681 2.50 10.08 -20.32
N ASP A 682 3.47 10.08 -19.40
CA ASP A 682 4.85 10.48 -19.68
C ASP A 682 5.83 9.49 -19.06
N ARG A 683 6.93 9.16 -19.77
CA ARG A 683 7.86 8.07 -19.40
C ARG A 683 8.43 8.24 -17.99
N GLY A 684 8.69 9.48 -17.56
CA GLY A 684 9.20 9.80 -16.24
C GLY A 684 8.15 9.66 -15.12
N SER A 685 6.86 9.90 -15.40
CA SER A 685 5.77 9.75 -14.43
C SER A 685 5.41 8.30 -14.17
N PHE A 686 5.49 7.43 -15.18
CA PHE A 686 5.18 6.00 -15.00
C PHE A 686 6.09 5.34 -13.97
N GLU A 687 7.42 5.51 -14.10
CA GLU A 687 8.38 4.97 -13.14
C GLU A 687 8.18 5.55 -11.75
N ALA A 688 7.89 6.85 -11.67
CA ALA A 688 7.70 7.53 -10.40
C ALA A 688 6.45 7.04 -9.65
N LEU A 689 5.29 7.00 -10.33
CA LEU A 689 4.03 6.52 -9.76
C LEU A 689 4.12 5.05 -9.35
N THR A 690 4.78 4.20 -10.14
CA THR A 690 5.00 2.79 -9.81
C THR A 690 5.82 2.64 -8.52
N LYS A 691 6.93 3.39 -8.40
CA LYS A 691 7.80 3.38 -7.20
C LYS A 691 7.11 3.96 -5.95
N ILE A 692 6.24 4.95 -6.12
CA ILE A 692 5.44 5.54 -5.03
C ILE A 692 4.34 4.58 -4.56
N GLY A 693 3.90 3.67 -5.44
CA GLY A 693 2.91 2.63 -5.16
C GLY A 693 1.49 3.00 -5.59
N ALA A 694 1.37 3.67 -6.75
CA ALA A 694 0.08 3.88 -7.41
C ALA A 694 -0.57 2.54 -7.82
N SER A 695 -1.91 2.53 -7.95
CA SER A 695 -2.65 1.33 -8.36
C SER A 695 -2.36 0.99 -9.81
N LEU A 696 -1.43 0.05 -10.03
CA LEU A 696 -1.04 -0.43 -11.35
C LEU A 696 -2.01 -1.50 -11.88
N ILE A 697 -2.49 -1.30 -13.09
CA ILE A 697 -3.27 -2.27 -13.85
C ILE A 697 -2.35 -2.88 -14.90
N GLU A 698 -1.96 -4.13 -14.67
CA GLU A 698 -1.07 -4.88 -15.57
C GLU A 698 -1.84 -5.77 -16.54
N ASP A 699 -3.03 -6.21 -16.16
CA ASP A 699 -3.81 -7.25 -16.83
C ASP A 699 -4.90 -6.63 -17.73
N GLU A 700 -4.85 -6.96 -19.02
CA GLU A 700 -5.81 -6.51 -20.04
C GLU A 700 -7.24 -6.93 -19.70
N SER A 701 -7.42 -8.15 -19.20
CA SER A 701 -8.73 -8.71 -18.90
C SER A 701 -9.37 -8.00 -17.71
N LYS A 702 -8.60 -7.73 -16.65
CA LYS A 702 -9.05 -6.89 -15.52
C LYS A 702 -9.35 -5.47 -15.97
N TYR A 703 -8.53 -4.90 -16.87
CA TYR A 703 -8.80 -3.57 -17.39
C TYR A 703 -10.15 -3.51 -18.11
N LEU A 704 -10.44 -4.48 -18.97
CA LEU A 704 -11.73 -4.56 -19.66
C LEU A 704 -12.89 -4.84 -18.69
N GLN A 705 -12.75 -5.79 -17.76
CA GLN A 705 -13.80 -6.22 -16.83
C GLN A 705 -14.16 -5.17 -15.78
N ASP A 706 -13.17 -4.50 -15.20
CA ASP A 706 -13.41 -3.60 -14.07
C ASP A 706 -13.73 -2.17 -14.53
N TYR A 707 -13.38 -1.79 -15.76
CA TYR A 707 -13.42 -0.39 -16.21
C TYR A 707 -14.21 -0.15 -17.47
N ILE A 708 -14.09 -1.00 -18.49
CA ILE A 708 -14.72 -0.77 -19.79
C ILE A 708 -16.12 -1.39 -19.83
N ILE A 709 -16.24 -2.68 -19.51
CA ILE A 709 -17.51 -3.41 -19.53
C ILE A 709 -18.57 -2.77 -18.63
N PRO A 710 -18.28 -2.31 -17.39
CA PRO A 710 -19.27 -1.65 -16.56
C PRO A 710 -19.77 -0.35 -17.20
N GLN A 711 -18.92 0.41 -17.90
CA GLN A 711 -19.35 1.60 -18.62
C GLN A 711 -20.25 1.26 -19.80
N ILE A 712 -19.93 0.20 -20.56
CA ILE A 712 -20.79 -0.26 -21.66
C ILE A 712 -22.18 -0.64 -21.13
N ASN A 713 -22.23 -1.46 -20.06
CA ASN A 713 -23.49 -1.94 -19.50
C ASN A 713 -24.32 -0.84 -18.83
N THR A 714 -23.69 0.14 -18.18
CA THR A 714 -24.41 1.18 -17.43
C THR A 714 -24.81 2.36 -18.30
N LYS A 715 -23.99 2.74 -19.29
CA LYS A 715 -24.20 3.94 -20.12
C LYS A 715 -24.73 3.63 -21.50
N SER A 716 -24.63 2.39 -21.97
CA SER A 716 -24.98 1.99 -23.35
C SER A 716 -24.41 2.96 -24.40
N PRO A 717 -23.09 3.22 -24.39
CA PRO A 717 -22.47 4.13 -25.34
C PRO A 717 -22.54 3.56 -26.77
N ILE A 718 -22.52 4.45 -27.76
CA ILE A 718 -22.42 4.05 -29.17
C ILE A 718 -20.95 3.76 -29.47
N PRO A 719 -20.62 2.64 -30.15
CA PRO A 719 -19.24 2.36 -30.57
C PRO A 719 -18.63 3.49 -31.41
N SER A 720 -17.37 3.84 -31.13
CA SER A 720 -16.61 4.85 -31.88
C SER A 720 -15.39 4.24 -32.57
N LYS A 721 -14.84 4.93 -33.57
CA LYS A 721 -13.58 4.53 -34.21
C LYS A 721 -12.42 4.47 -33.21
N ASP A 722 -12.38 5.41 -32.27
CA ASP A 722 -11.36 5.44 -31.21
C ASP A 722 -11.43 4.19 -30.32
N TYR A 723 -12.65 3.69 -30.03
CA TYR A 723 -12.83 2.44 -29.30
C TYR A 723 -12.33 1.23 -30.10
N ILE A 724 -12.55 1.20 -31.42
CA ILE A 724 -12.04 0.12 -32.28
C ILE A 724 -10.51 0.10 -32.24
N THR A 725 -9.86 1.25 -32.40
CA THR A 725 -8.40 1.34 -32.31
C THR A 725 -7.89 0.91 -30.94
N PHE A 726 -8.58 1.30 -29.86
CA PHE A 726 -8.29 0.82 -28.52
C PHE A 726 -8.41 -0.71 -28.41
N LEU A 727 -9.52 -1.29 -28.87
CA LEU A 727 -9.78 -2.72 -28.79
C LEU A 727 -8.79 -3.53 -29.64
N GLN A 728 -8.46 -3.05 -30.85
CA GLN A 728 -7.43 -3.65 -31.71
C GLN A 728 -6.08 -3.75 -31.00
N ASN A 729 -5.66 -2.65 -30.36
CA ASN A 729 -4.40 -2.61 -29.62
C ASN A 729 -4.42 -3.59 -28.44
N ILE A 730 -5.53 -3.69 -27.71
CA ILE A 730 -5.68 -4.65 -26.59
C ILE A 730 -5.65 -6.10 -27.08
N LEU A 731 -6.44 -6.45 -28.10
CA LEU A 731 -6.51 -7.81 -28.65
C LEU A 731 -5.15 -8.25 -29.24
N SER A 732 -4.34 -7.30 -29.70
CA SER A 732 -3.00 -7.57 -30.25
C SER A 732 -1.96 -7.96 -29.20
N LEU A 733 -2.19 -7.72 -27.90
CA LEU A 733 -1.23 -8.01 -26.82
C LEU A 733 -1.09 -9.50 -26.47
N ARG A 734 -1.90 -10.40 -27.08
CA ARG A 734 -1.80 -11.87 -27.00
C ARG A 734 -1.69 -12.46 -25.58
N ASN A 735 -2.51 -12.00 -24.64
CA ASN A 735 -2.50 -12.51 -23.26
C ASN A 735 -3.49 -13.66 -22.97
N VAL A 736 -3.13 -14.49 -21.99
CA VAL A 736 -3.94 -15.63 -21.49
C VAL A 736 -5.05 -15.07 -20.60
N GLY A 737 -6.32 -15.26 -20.98
CA GLY A 737 -7.50 -14.83 -20.19
C GLY A 737 -8.53 -13.98 -20.94
N ILE A 738 -8.21 -13.45 -22.13
CA ILE A 738 -9.20 -12.71 -22.96
C ILE A 738 -10.38 -13.62 -23.38
N GLU A 739 -10.17 -14.94 -23.43
CA GLU A 739 -11.20 -15.94 -23.72
C GLU A 739 -12.35 -15.92 -22.69
N ASP A 740 -12.08 -15.55 -21.44
CA ASP A 740 -13.09 -15.43 -20.38
C ASP A 740 -14.07 -14.27 -20.63
N LEU A 741 -13.74 -13.36 -21.55
CA LEU A 741 -14.59 -12.22 -21.92
C LEU A 741 -15.69 -12.57 -22.92
N ARG A 742 -15.76 -13.82 -23.40
CA ARG A 742 -16.75 -14.30 -24.39
C ARG A 742 -18.22 -14.05 -24.03
N GLN A 743 -18.51 -13.89 -22.74
CA GLN A 743 -19.87 -13.66 -22.23
C GLN A 743 -20.32 -12.19 -22.32
N TYR A 744 -19.40 -11.25 -22.53
CA TYR A 744 -19.69 -9.82 -22.50
C TYR A 744 -19.93 -9.23 -23.89
N GLN A 745 -20.81 -8.23 -23.95
CA GLN A 745 -21.04 -7.40 -25.13
C GLN A 745 -19.93 -6.35 -25.25
N LEU A 746 -18.79 -6.76 -25.80
CA LEU A 746 -17.59 -5.91 -25.91
C LEU A 746 -17.28 -5.53 -27.36
N ILE A 747 -17.70 -6.35 -28.31
CA ILE A 747 -17.24 -6.28 -29.69
C ILE A 747 -18.21 -5.41 -30.50
N PRO A 748 -17.77 -4.31 -31.10
CA PRO A 748 -18.65 -3.47 -31.90
C PRO A 748 -19.07 -4.23 -33.16
N ASN A 749 -20.30 -4.01 -33.61
CA ASN A 749 -20.75 -4.51 -34.92
C ASN A 749 -20.23 -3.63 -36.06
N LYS A 750 -20.31 -4.12 -37.30
CA LYS A 750 -19.78 -3.45 -38.50
C LYS A 750 -20.32 -2.03 -38.71
N SER A 751 -21.60 -1.80 -38.42
CA SER A 751 -22.25 -0.50 -38.57
C SER A 751 -22.00 0.45 -37.39
N LEU A 752 -21.28 0.02 -36.35
CA LEU A 752 -20.98 0.78 -35.14
C LEU A 752 -22.24 1.28 -34.41
N THR A 753 -23.32 0.51 -34.48
CA THR A 753 -24.59 0.84 -33.83
C THR A 753 -24.70 0.24 -32.44
N THR A 754 -24.05 -0.90 -32.18
CA THR A 754 -24.16 -1.60 -30.89
C THR A 754 -22.94 -2.46 -30.57
N PHE A 755 -22.80 -2.80 -29.29
CA PHE A 755 -21.85 -3.79 -28.80
C PHE A 755 -22.49 -5.18 -28.73
N MET A 756 -21.77 -6.16 -29.23
CA MET A 756 -22.20 -7.54 -29.38
C MET A 756 -21.23 -8.50 -28.71
N ARG A 757 -21.73 -9.70 -28.41
CA ARG A 757 -20.87 -10.81 -27.98
C ARG A 757 -20.16 -11.37 -29.22
N ALA A 758 -18.94 -11.87 -29.04
CA ALA A 758 -18.19 -12.44 -30.15
C ALA A 758 -18.94 -13.59 -30.84
N ASP A 759 -19.63 -14.45 -30.08
CA ASP A 759 -20.42 -15.59 -30.58
C ASP A 759 -21.75 -15.23 -31.24
N SER A 760 -22.12 -13.95 -31.23
CA SER A 760 -23.26 -13.41 -31.97
C SER A 760 -22.87 -12.76 -33.30
N LEU A 761 -21.57 -12.63 -33.56
CA LEU A 761 -20.99 -12.06 -34.78
C LEU A 761 -20.48 -13.16 -35.72
N TYR A 762 -20.39 -12.84 -37.01
CA TYR A 762 -19.96 -13.75 -38.06
C TYR A 762 -18.74 -13.21 -38.81
N ASP A 763 -17.89 -14.12 -39.27
CA ASP A 763 -16.74 -13.82 -40.12
C ASP A 763 -17.24 -13.47 -41.54
N THR A 764 -16.90 -12.27 -42.02
CA THR A 764 -17.37 -11.74 -43.32
C THR A 764 -16.81 -12.53 -44.51
N GLU A 765 -15.70 -13.24 -44.32
CA GLU A 765 -15.06 -14.04 -45.37
C GLU A 765 -15.81 -15.35 -45.66
N VAL A 766 -16.71 -15.78 -44.76
CA VAL A 766 -17.55 -16.96 -45.00
C VAL A 766 -18.74 -16.56 -45.87
N LEU A 767 -18.70 -16.96 -47.14
CA LEU A 767 -19.70 -16.62 -48.16
C LEU A 767 -21.15 -16.94 -47.72
N LEU A 768 -21.36 -18.05 -47.01
CA LEU A 768 -22.69 -18.43 -46.51
C LEU A 768 -23.25 -17.39 -45.53
N PHE A 769 -22.45 -16.98 -44.54
CA PHE A 769 -22.87 -15.98 -43.56
C PHE A 769 -23.13 -14.64 -44.24
N ARG A 770 -22.19 -14.18 -45.09
CA ARG A 770 -22.30 -12.92 -45.84
C ARG A 770 -23.56 -12.84 -46.69
N ASN A 771 -24.00 -13.97 -47.24
CA ASN A 771 -25.20 -14.00 -48.07
C ASN A 771 -26.47 -13.94 -47.23
N ILE A 772 -26.49 -14.45 -46.00
CA ILE A 772 -27.71 -14.63 -45.18
C ILE A 772 -27.91 -13.49 -44.19
N PHE A 773 -26.88 -13.12 -43.42
CA PHE A 773 -27.00 -12.14 -42.35
C PHE A 773 -26.85 -10.69 -42.83
N GLU A 774 -27.47 -9.75 -42.13
CA GLU A 774 -27.27 -8.31 -42.35
C GLU A 774 -25.89 -7.83 -41.86
N ASP A 775 -25.44 -6.67 -42.36
CA ASP A 775 -24.15 -6.06 -42.00
C ASP A 775 -23.94 -5.90 -40.48
N ASP A 776 -25.01 -5.67 -39.72
CA ASP A 776 -25.00 -5.54 -38.25
C ASP A 776 -24.59 -6.80 -37.50
N LYS A 777 -24.51 -7.95 -38.17
CA LYS A 777 -24.04 -9.22 -37.60
C LYS A 777 -22.55 -9.49 -37.86
N PHE A 778 -21.85 -8.58 -38.53
CA PHE A 778 -20.44 -8.75 -38.87
C PHE A 778 -19.52 -7.85 -38.05
N LEU A 779 -18.23 -8.16 -38.08
CA LEU A 779 -17.19 -7.33 -37.50
C LEU A 779 -16.93 -6.07 -38.35
N PRO A 780 -16.53 -4.94 -37.72
CA PRO A 780 -15.92 -3.82 -38.41
C PRO A 780 -14.70 -4.24 -39.23
N SER A 781 -14.52 -3.61 -40.38
CA SER A 781 -13.43 -3.89 -41.32
C SER A 781 -12.05 -3.85 -40.65
N GLU A 782 -11.87 -2.95 -39.69
CA GLU A 782 -10.63 -2.78 -38.92
C GLU A 782 -10.31 -4.05 -38.10
N LEU A 783 -11.30 -4.66 -37.45
CA LEU A 783 -11.12 -5.90 -36.67
C LEU A 783 -11.07 -7.14 -37.56
N GLN A 784 -11.85 -7.13 -38.64
CA GLN A 784 -11.94 -8.22 -39.62
C GLN A 784 -10.64 -8.42 -40.41
N ASN A 785 -10.00 -7.32 -40.83
CA ASN A 785 -8.78 -7.36 -41.65
C ASN A 785 -7.50 -7.60 -40.82
N ASP A 786 -7.55 -7.48 -39.50
CA ASP A 786 -6.42 -7.77 -38.62
C ASP A 786 -6.37 -9.26 -38.25
N SER A 787 -5.38 -9.97 -38.81
CA SER A 787 -5.17 -11.40 -38.59
C SER A 787 -4.95 -11.79 -37.12
N ILE A 788 -4.43 -10.90 -36.28
CA ILE A 788 -4.20 -11.15 -34.86
C ILE A 788 -5.52 -11.03 -34.10
N CYS A 789 -6.24 -9.92 -34.32
CA CYS A 789 -7.56 -9.70 -33.72
C CYS A 789 -8.52 -10.84 -34.10
N LEU A 790 -8.56 -11.22 -35.38
CA LEU A 790 -9.43 -12.28 -35.87
C LEU A 790 -9.13 -13.62 -35.19
N LYS A 791 -7.85 -13.99 -34.98
CA LYS A 791 -7.47 -15.20 -34.25
C LYS A 791 -7.97 -15.19 -32.80
N VAL A 792 -7.91 -14.06 -32.12
CA VAL A 792 -8.40 -13.92 -30.74
C VAL A 792 -9.92 -13.98 -30.71
N LEU A 793 -10.60 -13.27 -31.61
CA LEU A 793 -12.07 -13.28 -31.71
C LEU A 793 -12.62 -14.68 -32.03
N ARG A 794 -11.93 -15.47 -32.86
CA ARG A 794 -12.25 -16.90 -33.10
C ARG A 794 -12.21 -17.72 -31.82
N LYS A 795 -11.21 -17.50 -30.96
CA LYS A 795 -11.14 -18.15 -29.63
C LYS A 795 -12.23 -17.66 -28.67
N MET A 796 -12.67 -16.41 -28.81
CA MET A 796 -13.81 -15.85 -28.05
C MET A 796 -15.18 -16.33 -28.55
N GLY A 797 -15.23 -17.12 -29.62
CA GLY A 797 -16.47 -17.73 -30.14
C GLY A 797 -16.99 -17.11 -31.44
N LEU A 798 -16.25 -16.23 -32.11
CA LEU A 798 -16.65 -15.71 -33.43
C LEU A 798 -16.98 -16.86 -34.39
N ASN A 799 -18.16 -16.79 -35.01
CA ASN A 799 -18.62 -17.79 -35.98
C ASN A 799 -17.82 -17.62 -37.29
N HIS A 800 -16.77 -18.43 -37.47
CA HIS A 800 -15.80 -18.29 -38.56
C HIS A 800 -15.72 -19.46 -39.52
N GLN A 801 -16.50 -20.51 -39.26
CA GLN A 801 -16.70 -21.65 -40.12
C GLN A 801 -18.16 -22.07 -40.01
N VAL A 802 -18.69 -22.69 -41.06
CA VAL A 802 -20.03 -23.27 -41.01
C VAL A 802 -19.89 -24.63 -40.31
N ASP A 803 -20.53 -24.75 -39.15
CA ASP A 803 -20.71 -25.96 -38.36
C ASP A 803 -22.21 -26.24 -38.18
N ASN A 804 -22.54 -27.31 -37.45
CA ASN A 804 -23.93 -27.72 -37.27
C ASN A 804 -24.80 -26.60 -36.64
N ASP A 805 -24.29 -25.91 -35.63
CA ASP A 805 -25.04 -24.91 -34.88
C ASP A 805 -25.20 -23.60 -35.66
N THR A 806 -24.14 -23.17 -36.35
CA THR A 806 -24.19 -21.98 -37.22
C THR A 806 -25.05 -22.21 -38.45
N TYR A 807 -25.11 -23.44 -38.98
CA TYR A 807 -26.07 -23.81 -40.03
C TYR A 807 -27.51 -23.64 -39.55
N ILE A 808 -27.85 -24.13 -38.35
CA ILE A 808 -29.19 -23.97 -37.75
C ILE A 808 -29.52 -22.49 -37.56
N LYS A 809 -28.56 -21.68 -37.08
CA LYS A 809 -28.74 -20.22 -36.96
C LYS A 809 -29.02 -19.57 -38.32
N CYS A 810 -28.34 -19.99 -39.39
CA CYS A 810 -28.63 -19.51 -40.74
C CYS A 810 -30.06 -19.88 -41.18
N ALA A 811 -30.52 -21.11 -40.92
CA ALA A 811 -31.88 -21.54 -41.25
C ALA A 811 -32.94 -20.73 -40.48
N LEU A 812 -32.73 -20.52 -39.17
CA LEU A 812 -33.61 -19.68 -38.32
C LEU A 812 -33.62 -18.21 -38.76
N GLU A 813 -32.49 -17.68 -39.20
CA GLU A 813 -32.42 -16.32 -39.73
C GLU A 813 -33.27 -16.17 -40.99
N ILE A 814 -33.17 -17.12 -41.94
CA ILE A 814 -34.03 -17.13 -43.13
C ILE A 814 -35.51 -17.22 -42.74
N GLU A 815 -35.84 -18.06 -41.75
CA GLU A 815 -37.20 -18.16 -41.21
C GLU A 815 -37.70 -16.80 -40.66
N SER A 816 -36.86 -16.11 -39.91
CA SER A 816 -37.17 -14.77 -39.40
C SER A 816 -37.29 -13.72 -40.52
N GLN A 817 -36.48 -13.82 -41.57
CA GLN A 817 -36.49 -12.85 -42.68
C GLN A 817 -37.77 -12.94 -43.51
N PHE A 818 -38.28 -14.13 -43.82
CA PHE A 818 -39.52 -14.24 -44.61
C PHE A 818 -40.75 -13.76 -43.83
N GLN A 819 -40.72 -13.82 -42.49
CA GLN A 819 -41.79 -13.27 -41.64
C GLN A 819 -41.83 -11.73 -41.65
N GLN A 820 -40.82 -11.07 -42.23
CA GLN A 820 -40.69 -9.61 -42.30
C GLN A 820 -40.62 -9.11 -43.77
N PRO A 821 -41.67 -9.33 -44.58
CA PRO A 821 -41.64 -9.06 -46.02
C PRO A 821 -41.46 -7.57 -46.38
N TYR A 822 -41.73 -6.65 -45.44
CA TYR A 822 -41.49 -5.22 -45.62
C TYR A 822 -40.00 -4.83 -45.52
N LYS A 823 -39.21 -5.63 -44.78
CA LYS A 823 -37.77 -5.40 -44.58
C LYS A 823 -36.94 -6.20 -45.59
N PHE A 824 -37.33 -7.45 -45.86
CA PHE A 824 -36.62 -8.34 -46.77
C PHE A 824 -37.48 -8.71 -47.98
N PRO A 825 -37.12 -8.27 -49.20
CA PRO A 825 -37.82 -8.69 -50.41
C PRO A 825 -37.79 -10.20 -50.59
N MET A 826 -38.96 -10.82 -50.81
CA MET A 826 -39.13 -12.29 -50.84
C MET A 826 -38.19 -13.00 -51.84
N TYR A 827 -37.87 -12.35 -52.97
CA TYR A 827 -36.96 -12.93 -53.97
C TYR A 827 -35.51 -13.07 -53.46
N ILE A 828 -35.07 -12.16 -52.57
CA ILE A 828 -33.73 -12.22 -51.95
C ILE A 828 -33.69 -13.37 -50.95
N VAL A 829 -34.68 -13.44 -50.05
CA VAL A 829 -34.81 -14.52 -49.05
C VAL A 829 -34.83 -15.88 -49.72
N LYS A 830 -35.54 -15.99 -50.84
CA LYS A 830 -35.59 -17.21 -51.65
C LYS A 830 -34.24 -17.61 -52.24
N LEU A 831 -33.46 -16.64 -52.73
CA LEU A 831 -32.11 -16.89 -53.25
C LEU A 831 -31.16 -17.34 -52.13
N GLN A 832 -31.25 -16.72 -50.94
CA GLN A 832 -30.47 -17.09 -49.76
C GLN A 832 -30.82 -18.50 -49.25
N ALA A 833 -32.12 -18.82 -49.20
CA ALA A 833 -32.62 -20.14 -48.84
C ALA A 833 -32.10 -21.22 -49.78
N LYS A 834 -32.19 -20.97 -51.10
CA LYS A 834 -31.62 -21.87 -52.09
C LYS A 834 -30.12 -22.09 -51.86
N TYR A 835 -29.37 -21.02 -51.60
CA TYR A 835 -27.94 -21.13 -51.34
C TYR A 835 -27.62 -21.96 -50.07
N LEU A 836 -28.42 -21.80 -49.00
CA LEU A 836 -28.28 -22.59 -47.77
C LEU A 836 -28.62 -24.08 -47.98
N ILE A 837 -29.60 -24.37 -48.84
CA ILE A 837 -30.01 -25.74 -49.19
C ILE A 837 -28.97 -26.39 -50.09
N ASP A 838 -28.50 -25.69 -51.13
CA ASP A 838 -27.43 -26.16 -52.02
C ASP A 838 -26.17 -26.49 -51.19
N TYR A 839 -25.89 -25.70 -50.15
CA TYR A 839 -24.82 -25.98 -49.20
C TYR A 839 -25.05 -27.30 -48.43
N LEU A 840 -26.25 -27.56 -47.93
CA LEU A 840 -26.59 -28.80 -47.22
C LEU A 840 -26.47 -30.05 -48.11
N TYR A 841 -26.80 -29.93 -49.39
CA TYR A 841 -26.72 -31.03 -50.35
C TYR A 841 -25.29 -31.28 -50.84
N THR A 842 -24.49 -30.23 -51.03
CA THR A 842 -23.17 -30.31 -51.67
C THR A 842 -22.07 -30.79 -50.70
N TYR A 843 -22.11 -30.34 -49.46
CA TYR A 843 -21.13 -30.73 -48.46
C TYR A 843 -21.66 -31.96 -47.72
N PRO A 844 -20.89 -33.07 -47.63
CA PRO A 844 -21.36 -34.33 -47.07
C PRO A 844 -22.00 -34.06 -45.72
N PRO A 845 -23.13 -34.71 -45.40
CA PRO A 845 -24.01 -34.26 -44.35
C PRO A 845 -23.18 -34.01 -43.11
N PHE A 846 -23.14 -32.74 -42.71
CA PHE A 846 -22.81 -32.36 -41.34
C PHE A 846 -23.30 -33.47 -40.44
N SER A 847 -22.43 -34.01 -39.59
CA SER A 847 -22.83 -35.07 -38.67
C SER A 847 -23.73 -34.44 -37.60
N PHE A 848 -24.96 -34.10 -37.98
CA PHE A 848 -25.98 -33.56 -37.11
C PHE A 848 -26.31 -34.63 -36.09
N THR A 849 -26.41 -34.22 -34.83
CA THR A 849 -27.03 -35.06 -33.81
C THR A 849 -28.52 -35.22 -34.15
N ASN A 850 -29.17 -36.25 -33.60
CA ASN A 850 -30.60 -36.46 -33.80
C ASN A 850 -31.44 -35.23 -33.40
N GLU A 851 -31.03 -34.52 -32.34
CA GLU A 851 -31.70 -33.29 -31.87
C GLU A 851 -31.49 -32.12 -32.84
N GLN A 852 -30.27 -31.91 -33.34
CA GLN A 852 -29.98 -30.86 -34.33
C GLN A 852 -30.72 -31.11 -35.64
N TRP A 853 -30.79 -32.37 -36.08
CA TRP A 853 -31.52 -32.74 -37.28
C TRP A 853 -33.03 -32.55 -37.11
N ASP A 854 -33.58 -32.93 -35.95
CA ASP A 854 -34.99 -32.68 -35.61
C ASP A 854 -35.32 -31.18 -35.65
N GLN A 855 -34.43 -30.31 -35.19
CA GLN A 855 -34.60 -28.85 -35.34
C GLN A 855 -34.68 -28.44 -36.82
N ILE A 856 -33.73 -28.88 -37.65
CA ILE A 856 -33.71 -28.56 -39.10
C ILE A 856 -34.98 -29.05 -39.80
N MET A 857 -35.49 -30.22 -39.42
CA MET A 857 -36.71 -30.80 -39.98
C MET A 857 -37.95 -29.90 -39.80
N HIS A 858 -37.95 -29.03 -38.79
CA HIS A 858 -39.10 -28.21 -38.41
C HIS A 858 -38.96 -26.72 -38.74
N ILE A 859 -37.76 -26.21 -39.05
CA ILE A 859 -37.55 -24.81 -39.45
C ILE A 859 -38.11 -24.56 -40.85
N LYS A 860 -38.88 -23.49 -41.04
CA LYS A 860 -39.54 -23.15 -42.32
C LYS A 860 -38.65 -22.34 -43.24
N PHE A 861 -37.49 -22.86 -43.63
CA PHE A 861 -36.56 -22.13 -44.50
C PHE A 861 -36.56 -22.60 -45.96
N ILE A 862 -37.36 -23.61 -46.32
CA ILE A 862 -37.29 -24.26 -47.63
C ILE A 862 -38.33 -23.71 -48.59
N PRO A 863 -37.94 -23.20 -49.76
CA PRO A 863 -38.89 -22.75 -50.77
C PRO A 863 -39.85 -23.87 -51.20
N SER A 864 -41.14 -23.58 -51.09
CA SER A 864 -42.22 -24.48 -51.49
C SER A 864 -42.91 -23.99 -52.76
N GLU A 865 -43.40 -24.91 -53.57
CA GLU A 865 -44.11 -24.58 -54.81
C GLU A 865 -45.44 -23.86 -54.51
N ASN A 866 -45.58 -22.63 -55.01
CA ASN A 866 -46.75 -21.79 -54.80
C ASN A 866 -47.70 -21.74 -56.00
N CYS A 867 -47.28 -22.28 -57.15
CA CYS A 867 -48.04 -22.25 -58.40
C CYS A 867 -48.03 -23.62 -59.07
N LEU A 868 -49.03 -24.45 -58.77
CA LEU A 868 -49.23 -25.71 -59.49
C LEU A 868 -49.98 -25.46 -60.79
N GLN A 869 -49.57 -26.13 -61.87
CA GLN A 869 -50.35 -26.17 -63.11
C GLN A 869 -51.71 -26.85 -62.86
N SER A 870 -52.76 -26.35 -63.53
CA SER A 870 -54.08 -27.00 -63.59
C SER A 870 -53.94 -28.49 -63.96
N PRO A 871 -54.70 -29.41 -63.32
CA PRO A 871 -55.85 -29.19 -62.42
C PRO A 871 -55.50 -29.01 -60.93
N PHE A 872 -54.22 -28.99 -60.57
CA PHE A 872 -53.79 -29.13 -59.17
C PHE A 872 -53.84 -27.84 -58.34
N GLN A 873 -54.21 -26.70 -58.93
CA GLN A 873 -54.03 -25.37 -58.33
C GLN A 873 -55.06 -25.02 -57.23
N GLU A 874 -56.34 -25.30 -57.47
CA GLU A 874 -57.44 -24.82 -56.61
C GLU A 874 -57.48 -25.55 -55.26
N GLU A 875 -57.07 -26.82 -55.23
CA GLU A 875 -57.15 -27.71 -54.06
C GLU A 875 -55.76 -28.05 -53.51
N ALA A 876 -54.73 -27.31 -53.92
CA ALA A 876 -53.39 -27.47 -53.38
C ALA A 876 -53.36 -27.08 -51.90
N LYS A 877 -52.58 -27.79 -51.11
CA LYS A 877 -52.31 -27.38 -49.73
C LYS A 877 -51.70 -25.98 -49.71
N GLU A 878 -52.37 -25.05 -49.02
CA GLU A 878 -51.89 -23.66 -48.88
C GLU A 878 -50.49 -23.62 -48.26
N THR A 879 -49.65 -22.75 -48.82
CA THR A 879 -48.29 -22.46 -48.32
C THR A 879 -48.00 -20.96 -48.48
N LEU A 880 -47.21 -20.41 -47.57
CA LEU A 880 -46.70 -19.03 -47.65
C LEU A 880 -45.45 -18.91 -48.55
N GLY A 881 -45.08 -19.99 -49.25
CA GLY A 881 -43.92 -20.05 -50.14
C GLY A 881 -42.66 -20.60 -49.48
N PHE A 882 -42.67 -20.81 -48.16
CA PHE A 882 -41.59 -21.46 -47.39
C PHE A 882 -42.17 -22.44 -46.38
N GLU A 883 -41.62 -23.64 -46.32
CA GLU A 883 -42.02 -24.70 -45.40
C GLU A 883 -40.79 -25.47 -44.88
N SER A 884 -41.02 -26.47 -44.03
CA SER A 884 -39.99 -27.31 -43.45
C SER A 884 -39.88 -28.68 -44.14
N PHE A 885 -38.76 -29.39 -43.95
CA PHE A 885 -38.56 -30.73 -44.51
C PHE A 885 -39.62 -31.73 -44.04
N ALA A 886 -40.14 -31.59 -42.82
CA ALA A 886 -41.15 -32.49 -42.25
C ALA A 886 -42.49 -32.45 -42.99
N VAL A 887 -42.82 -31.30 -43.58
CA VAL A 887 -44.14 -31.05 -44.18
C VAL A 887 -44.10 -31.20 -45.70
N LEU A 888 -42.97 -30.87 -46.33
CA LEU A 888 -42.83 -30.88 -47.78
C LEU A 888 -42.78 -32.28 -48.39
N CYS A 889 -43.33 -32.41 -49.59
CA CYS A 889 -43.33 -33.65 -50.36
C CYS A 889 -42.64 -33.50 -51.72
N LEU A 890 -41.95 -34.55 -52.19
CA LEU A 890 -41.24 -34.55 -53.48
C LEU A 890 -42.22 -34.39 -54.64
N GLN A 891 -41.79 -33.74 -55.72
CA GLN A 891 -42.57 -33.52 -56.93
C GLN A 891 -42.98 -34.85 -57.60
N ARG A 892 -42.20 -35.92 -57.42
CA ARG A 892 -42.54 -37.27 -57.91
C ARG A 892 -43.83 -37.84 -57.28
N TYR A 893 -44.19 -37.38 -56.08
CA TYR A 893 -45.41 -37.78 -55.36
C TYR A 893 -46.55 -36.77 -55.50
N LYS A 894 -46.37 -35.72 -56.32
CA LYS A 894 -47.36 -34.66 -56.52
C LYS A 894 -48.77 -35.20 -56.72
N GLU A 895 -48.96 -36.19 -57.59
CA GLU A 895 -50.28 -36.73 -57.93
C GLU A 895 -50.92 -37.64 -56.87
N VAL A 896 -50.29 -37.83 -55.71
CA VAL A 896 -50.86 -38.65 -54.64
C VAL A 896 -51.00 -37.93 -53.30
N CYS A 897 -50.62 -36.65 -53.20
CA CYS A 897 -50.71 -35.92 -51.93
C CYS A 897 -50.81 -34.39 -52.04
N TRP A 898 -51.01 -33.78 -53.22
CA TRP A 898 -50.96 -32.32 -53.37
C TRP A 898 -52.00 -31.56 -52.52
N THR A 899 -53.08 -32.23 -52.12
CA THR A 899 -54.14 -31.66 -51.27
C THR A 899 -53.78 -31.70 -49.79
N GLU A 900 -52.87 -32.60 -49.40
CA GLU A 900 -52.50 -32.84 -48.00
C GLU A 900 -51.17 -32.18 -47.64
N LYS A 901 -50.20 -32.18 -48.56
CA LYS A 901 -48.85 -31.65 -48.35
C LYS A 901 -48.43 -30.65 -49.43
N PRO A 902 -47.76 -29.54 -49.04
CA PRO A 902 -47.08 -28.67 -49.98
C PRO A 902 -45.89 -29.40 -50.61
N LEU A 903 -45.49 -28.96 -51.80
CA LEU A 903 -44.42 -29.60 -52.57
C LEU A 903 -43.13 -28.79 -52.50
N PHE A 904 -41.98 -29.48 -52.53
CA PHE A 904 -40.70 -28.81 -52.75
C PHE A 904 -40.76 -28.02 -54.05
N GLU A 905 -40.25 -26.80 -54.04
CA GLU A 905 -39.99 -26.13 -55.31
C GLU A 905 -38.92 -26.90 -56.09
N ARG A 906 -39.12 -27.04 -57.41
CA ARG A 906 -38.23 -27.83 -58.28
C ARG A 906 -36.75 -27.44 -58.20
N SER A 907 -36.47 -26.19 -57.85
CA SER A 907 -35.11 -25.65 -57.82
C SER A 907 -34.31 -26.04 -56.56
N VAL A 908 -34.97 -26.56 -55.53
CA VAL A 908 -34.41 -26.93 -54.21
C VAL A 908 -34.78 -28.34 -53.78
N GLU A 909 -35.40 -29.12 -54.68
CA GLU A 909 -35.80 -30.49 -54.40
C GLU A 909 -34.55 -31.37 -54.15
N PRO A 910 -34.53 -32.18 -53.08
CA PRO A 910 -33.37 -33.01 -52.78
C PRO A 910 -33.18 -34.10 -53.84
N ASP A 911 -31.92 -34.42 -54.13
CA ASP A 911 -31.59 -35.51 -55.04
C ASP A 911 -31.79 -36.89 -54.38
N ASN A 912 -31.66 -37.95 -55.19
CA ASN A 912 -31.82 -39.32 -54.69
C ASN A 912 -30.78 -39.69 -53.62
N SER A 913 -29.55 -39.17 -53.72
CA SER A 913 -28.46 -39.49 -52.77
C SER A 913 -28.74 -38.91 -51.38
N PHE A 914 -29.28 -37.70 -51.32
CA PHE A 914 -29.74 -37.07 -50.08
C PHE A 914 -30.94 -37.81 -49.48
N CYS A 915 -31.90 -38.21 -50.32
CA CYS A 915 -33.05 -38.99 -49.90
C CYS A 915 -32.68 -40.39 -49.37
N GLU A 916 -31.58 -40.99 -49.83
CA GLU A 916 -31.08 -42.26 -49.28
C GLU A 916 -30.53 -42.10 -47.86
N CYS A 917 -29.87 -40.98 -47.58
CA CYS A 917 -29.38 -40.66 -46.23
C CYS A 917 -30.53 -40.32 -45.27
N TYR A 918 -31.59 -39.70 -45.77
CA TYR A 918 -32.77 -39.28 -45.00
C TYR A 918 -34.08 -39.80 -45.61
N PRO A 919 -34.38 -41.10 -45.44
CA PRO A 919 -35.43 -41.80 -46.20
C PRO A 919 -36.86 -41.35 -45.92
N THR A 920 -37.08 -40.59 -44.85
CA THR A 920 -38.37 -40.01 -44.45
C THR A 920 -38.68 -38.68 -45.13
N ILE A 921 -37.66 -37.97 -45.63
CA ILE A 921 -37.86 -36.66 -46.26
C ILE A 921 -38.64 -36.81 -47.56
N GLY A 922 -39.67 -35.98 -47.70
CA GLY A 922 -40.37 -35.81 -48.96
C GLY A 922 -41.24 -37.00 -49.39
N LYS A 923 -41.41 -38.03 -48.54
CA LYS A 923 -42.33 -39.14 -48.78
C LYS A 923 -43.64 -38.92 -48.01
N PRO A 924 -44.81 -39.03 -48.67
CA PRO A 924 -46.09 -38.97 -47.98
C PRO A 924 -46.35 -40.28 -47.22
N SER A 925 -47.03 -40.19 -46.09
CA SER A 925 -47.45 -41.36 -45.33
C SER A 925 -48.63 -42.08 -46.00
N PRO A 926 -48.85 -43.37 -45.72
CA PRO A 926 -50.02 -44.08 -46.23
C PRO A 926 -51.34 -43.41 -45.83
N GLU A 927 -51.42 -42.81 -44.65
CA GLU A 927 -52.63 -42.13 -44.17
C GLU A 927 -52.90 -40.84 -44.95
N GLU A 928 -51.86 -40.08 -45.27
CA GLU A 928 -51.96 -38.88 -46.10
C GLU A 928 -52.44 -39.24 -47.51
N ILE A 929 -51.91 -40.32 -48.11
CA ILE A 929 -52.34 -40.77 -49.43
C ILE A 929 -53.79 -41.28 -49.41
N ILE A 930 -54.20 -42.02 -48.37
CA ILE A 930 -55.59 -42.50 -48.25
C ILE A 930 -56.55 -41.31 -48.10
N LYS A 931 -56.21 -40.32 -47.27
CA LYS A 931 -57.02 -39.11 -47.12
C LYS A 931 -57.12 -38.34 -48.44
N HIS A 932 -56.00 -38.20 -49.14
CA HIS A 932 -55.96 -37.64 -50.49
C HIS A 932 -56.82 -38.43 -51.48
N TRP A 933 -56.72 -39.75 -51.47
CA TRP A 933 -57.50 -40.65 -52.34
C TRP A 933 -59.00 -40.49 -52.10
N LEU A 934 -59.45 -40.48 -50.85
CA LEU A 934 -60.85 -40.27 -50.50
C LEU A 934 -61.35 -38.89 -50.93
N PHE A 935 -60.51 -37.86 -50.77
CA PHE A 935 -60.81 -36.51 -51.25
C PHE A 935 -60.99 -36.49 -52.78
N VAL A 936 -60.04 -37.07 -53.52
CA VAL A 936 -60.09 -37.14 -55.00
C VAL A 936 -61.37 -37.85 -55.46
N VAL A 937 -61.70 -39.01 -54.90
CA VAL A 937 -62.92 -39.76 -55.25
C VAL A 937 -64.18 -38.95 -54.95
N LYS A 938 -64.20 -38.18 -53.85
CA LYS A 938 -65.33 -37.31 -53.50
C LYS A 938 -65.46 -36.14 -54.50
N GLU A 939 -64.38 -35.46 -54.83
CA GLU A 939 -64.41 -34.29 -55.71
C GLU A 939 -64.75 -34.64 -57.16
N ILE A 940 -64.34 -35.81 -57.65
CA ILE A 940 -64.74 -36.33 -58.98
C ILE A 940 -66.26 -36.40 -59.10
N LYS A 941 -66.96 -36.78 -58.01
CA LYS A 941 -68.43 -36.87 -57.99
C LYS A 941 -69.11 -35.51 -57.95
N SER A 942 -68.42 -34.45 -57.55
CA SER A 942 -68.99 -33.11 -57.37
C SER A 942 -68.56 -32.07 -58.41
N ARG A 943 -67.53 -32.31 -59.24
CA ARG A 943 -66.99 -31.27 -60.15
C ARG A 943 -66.69 -31.76 -61.57
N PHE A 944 -67.04 -30.93 -62.55
CA PHE A 944 -66.93 -31.19 -64.00
C PHE A 944 -65.61 -30.73 -64.66
N THR A 945 -64.63 -30.20 -63.90
CA THR A 945 -63.47 -29.50 -64.48
C THR A 945 -62.29 -30.39 -64.87
N TRP A 946 -62.25 -31.65 -64.40
CA TRP A 946 -61.13 -32.57 -64.69
C TRP A 946 -61.41 -33.41 -65.92
N LYS A 947 -60.37 -33.83 -66.65
CA LYS A 947 -60.54 -34.76 -67.79
C LYS A 947 -60.52 -36.20 -67.30
N SER A 948 -61.31 -37.08 -67.93
CA SER A 948 -61.31 -38.53 -67.64
C SER A 948 -59.90 -39.15 -67.67
N THR A 949 -59.06 -38.73 -68.63
CA THR A 949 -57.67 -39.18 -68.75
C THR A 949 -56.77 -38.75 -67.58
N GLU A 950 -57.02 -37.57 -67.00
CA GLU A 950 -56.26 -37.04 -65.86
C GLU A 950 -56.63 -37.78 -64.57
N ILE A 951 -57.94 -38.02 -64.36
CA ILE A 951 -58.45 -38.81 -63.23
C ILE A 951 -57.87 -40.22 -63.27
N LYS A 952 -57.98 -40.92 -64.41
CA LYS A 952 -57.42 -42.28 -64.55
C LYS A 952 -55.92 -42.31 -64.23
N ARG A 953 -55.15 -41.32 -64.70
CA ARG A 953 -53.71 -41.22 -64.41
C ARG A 953 -53.42 -41.03 -62.91
N ILE A 954 -54.17 -40.15 -62.24
CA ILE A 954 -54.06 -39.92 -60.79
C ILE A 954 -54.41 -41.20 -60.03
N MET A 955 -55.53 -41.85 -60.36
CA MET A 955 -55.97 -43.09 -59.72
C MET A 955 -54.95 -44.22 -59.86
N ILE A 956 -54.40 -44.43 -61.07
CA ILE A 956 -53.36 -45.44 -61.31
C ILE A 956 -52.13 -45.18 -60.43
N LYS A 957 -51.72 -43.91 -60.25
CA LYS A 957 -50.57 -43.57 -59.40
C LYS A 957 -50.86 -43.78 -57.91
N ILE A 958 -52.06 -43.44 -57.46
CA ILE A 958 -52.52 -43.74 -56.10
C ILE A 958 -52.50 -45.25 -55.87
N TYR A 959 -53.11 -46.05 -56.76
CA TYR A 959 -53.15 -47.51 -56.64
C TYR A 959 -51.76 -48.12 -56.66
N LYS A 960 -50.87 -47.64 -57.53
CA LYS A 960 -49.49 -48.11 -57.59
C LYS A 960 -48.77 -47.93 -56.25
N ILE A 961 -48.78 -46.72 -55.70
CA ILE A 961 -48.06 -46.41 -54.46
C ILE A 961 -48.72 -47.11 -53.26
N MET A 962 -50.06 -47.13 -53.19
CA MET A 962 -50.77 -47.85 -52.14
C MET A 962 -50.55 -49.37 -52.22
N ASN A 963 -50.40 -49.93 -53.42
CA ASN A 963 -50.05 -51.33 -53.60
C ASN A 963 -48.61 -51.63 -53.15
N GLU A 964 -47.65 -50.72 -53.38
CA GLU A 964 -46.31 -50.83 -52.81
C GLU A 964 -46.36 -50.83 -51.26
N PHE A 965 -47.13 -49.93 -50.65
CA PHE A 965 -47.32 -49.93 -49.19
C PHE A 965 -48.07 -51.17 -48.66
N SER A 966 -49.01 -51.72 -49.43
CA SER A 966 -49.76 -52.93 -49.06
C SER A 966 -48.88 -54.18 -48.95
N GLN A 967 -47.68 -54.17 -49.56
CA GLN A 967 -46.71 -55.26 -49.48
C GLN A 967 -45.86 -55.19 -48.20
N VAL A 968 -45.86 -54.07 -47.49
CA VAL A 968 -45.11 -53.88 -46.23
C VAL A 968 -45.95 -54.37 -45.05
N GLU A 969 -45.49 -55.42 -44.38
CA GLU A 969 -46.26 -56.14 -43.34
C GLU A 969 -46.85 -55.23 -42.26
N ILE A 970 -46.06 -54.29 -41.73
CA ILE A 970 -46.44 -53.39 -40.64
C ILE A 970 -47.60 -52.44 -41.03
N LEU A 971 -47.75 -52.15 -42.32
CA LEU A 971 -48.74 -51.18 -42.82
C LEU A 971 -50.06 -51.85 -43.24
N LYS A 972 -50.08 -53.18 -43.43
CA LYS A 972 -51.24 -53.92 -43.93
C LYS A 972 -52.50 -53.71 -43.09
N ASP A 973 -52.39 -53.87 -41.78
CA ASP A 973 -53.55 -53.75 -40.87
C ASP A 973 -54.12 -52.34 -40.87
N LYS A 974 -53.25 -51.33 -40.92
CA LYS A 974 -53.65 -49.92 -40.93
C LYS A 974 -54.31 -49.53 -42.25
N ILE A 975 -53.74 -49.97 -43.37
CA ILE A 975 -54.34 -49.76 -44.71
C ILE A 975 -55.70 -50.46 -44.78
N LYS A 976 -55.77 -51.73 -44.37
CA LYS A 976 -57.02 -52.51 -44.33
C LYS A 976 -58.09 -51.83 -43.50
N PHE A 977 -57.76 -51.33 -42.31
CA PHE A 977 -58.72 -50.63 -41.45
C PHE A 977 -59.36 -49.41 -42.13
N GLU A 978 -58.57 -48.64 -42.88
CA GLU A 978 -59.04 -47.40 -43.53
C GLU A 978 -59.85 -47.64 -44.82
N ILE A 979 -59.47 -48.66 -45.61
CA ILE A 979 -60.03 -48.92 -46.95
C ILE A 979 -61.08 -50.04 -46.99
N ASN A 980 -61.08 -50.99 -46.06
CA ASN A 980 -62.01 -52.12 -46.01
C ASN A 980 -63.35 -51.74 -45.35
N ASP A 981 -63.89 -50.59 -45.71
CA ASP A 981 -65.26 -50.21 -45.37
C ASP A 981 -66.19 -50.69 -46.48
N SER A 982 -67.15 -51.54 -46.08
CA SER A 982 -68.11 -52.20 -46.95
C SER A 982 -68.93 -51.26 -47.86
N ASN A 983 -68.96 -49.95 -47.59
CA ASN A 983 -69.71 -48.98 -48.39
C ASN A 983 -68.84 -48.03 -49.24
N LYS A 984 -67.51 -48.07 -49.12
CA LYS A 984 -66.60 -47.14 -49.81
C LYS A 984 -66.23 -47.64 -51.22
N LYS A 985 -66.92 -47.11 -52.24
CA LYS A 985 -66.63 -47.34 -53.67
C LYS A 985 -65.44 -46.48 -54.14
N ILE A 986 -64.22 -46.96 -53.94
CA ILE A 986 -62.97 -46.21 -54.15
C ILE A 986 -62.09 -46.77 -55.30
N PHE A 987 -62.44 -47.94 -55.83
CA PHE A 987 -61.77 -48.55 -56.98
C PHE A 987 -62.54 -48.26 -58.26
N LEU A 988 -61.90 -47.59 -59.21
CA LEU A 988 -62.44 -47.46 -60.55
C LEU A 988 -62.25 -48.81 -61.24
N ASN A 989 -63.31 -49.54 -61.55
CA ASN A 989 -63.32 -50.84 -62.24
C ASN A 989 -63.98 -50.76 -63.65
N GLY A 990 -64.56 -49.62 -64.01
CA GLY A 990 -65.09 -49.33 -65.34
C GLY A 990 -64.24 -48.34 -66.16
N ASP A 991 -64.69 -48.05 -67.37
CA ASP A 991 -63.96 -47.17 -68.30
C ASP A 991 -64.24 -45.67 -68.11
N ASP A 992 -65.33 -45.28 -67.45
CA ASP A 992 -65.65 -43.86 -67.27
C ASP A 992 -65.61 -43.47 -65.79
N PRO A 993 -64.65 -42.62 -65.34
CA PRO A 993 -64.60 -42.15 -63.96
C PRO A 993 -65.77 -41.25 -63.55
N PHE A 994 -66.56 -40.72 -64.49
CA PHE A 994 -67.76 -39.94 -64.19
C PHE A 994 -69.02 -40.79 -64.04
N ASP A 995 -68.97 -42.07 -64.43
CA ASP A 995 -70.04 -43.03 -64.19
C ASP A 995 -69.93 -43.62 -62.79
N GLU A 996 -70.96 -43.44 -61.97
CA GLU A 996 -70.99 -43.97 -60.60
C GLU A 996 -70.90 -45.49 -60.56
N ASN A 997 -71.40 -46.19 -61.59
CA ASN A 997 -71.34 -47.65 -61.68
C ASN A 997 -69.94 -48.17 -61.98
N SER A 998 -69.06 -47.31 -62.50
CA SER A 998 -67.66 -47.64 -62.72
C SER A 998 -66.84 -47.68 -61.43
N TRP A 999 -67.36 -47.15 -60.31
CA TRP A 999 -66.71 -47.19 -59.00
C TRP A 999 -67.25 -48.32 -58.12
N VAL A 1000 -66.36 -49.18 -57.62
CA VAL A 1000 -66.70 -50.36 -56.82
C VAL A 1000 -65.91 -50.41 -55.52
N ALA A 1001 -66.44 -51.12 -54.53
CA ALA A 1001 -65.74 -51.47 -53.30
C ALA A 1001 -64.84 -52.69 -53.52
N GLY A 1002 -63.74 -52.80 -52.77
CA GLY A 1002 -62.81 -53.92 -52.92
C GLY A 1002 -63.46 -55.30 -52.76
N LYS A 1003 -64.38 -55.44 -51.80
CA LYS A 1003 -65.19 -56.66 -51.57
C LYS A 1003 -66.08 -57.08 -52.74
N GLU A 1004 -66.36 -56.18 -53.68
CA GLU A 1004 -67.21 -56.47 -54.84
C GLU A 1004 -66.41 -57.03 -56.01
N LEU A 1005 -65.08 -57.12 -55.88
CA LEU A 1005 -64.16 -57.56 -56.92
C LEU A 1005 -63.76 -59.02 -56.73
N VAL A 1006 -63.89 -59.80 -57.80
CA VAL A 1006 -63.59 -61.24 -57.82
C VAL A 1006 -62.55 -61.58 -58.89
N PHE A 1007 -61.45 -62.18 -58.45
CA PHE A 1007 -60.42 -62.74 -59.33
C PHE A 1007 -60.83 -64.12 -59.84
N GLY A 1008 -60.49 -64.40 -61.11
CA GLY A 1008 -60.69 -65.71 -61.74
C GLY A 1008 -62.01 -65.89 -62.49
N ILE A 1009 -62.94 -64.93 -62.43
CA ILE A 1009 -64.20 -64.97 -63.19
C ILE A 1009 -64.05 -64.34 -64.58
N GLN A 1010 -64.75 -64.90 -65.58
CA GLN A 1010 -64.62 -64.48 -66.99
C GLN A 1010 -65.53 -63.30 -67.35
N GLU A 1011 -66.64 -63.15 -66.65
CA GLU A 1011 -67.64 -62.10 -66.82
C GLU A 1011 -68.23 -61.72 -65.46
N ASP A 1012 -68.88 -60.56 -65.40
CA ASP A 1012 -69.59 -60.12 -64.20
C ASP A 1012 -70.73 -61.08 -63.88
N ILE A 1013 -70.73 -61.65 -62.67
CA ILE A 1013 -71.73 -62.65 -62.28
C ILE A 1013 -73.03 -61.96 -61.87
N LYS A 1014 -72.92 -60.90 -61.06
CA LYS A 1014 -74.05 -60.10 -60.57
C LYS A 1014 -73.59 -58.76 -60.02
N GLU A 1015 -74.54 -57.87 -59.79
CA GLU A 1015 -74.31 -56.66 -58.99
C GLU A 1015 -73.68 -57.03 -57.64
N GLY A 1016 -72.53 -56.43 -57.34
CA GLY A 1016 -71.71 -56.74 -56.16
C GLY A 1016 -70.71 -57.90 -56.33
N MET A 1017 -70.61 -58.54 -57.50
CA MET A 1017 -69.58 -59.54 -57.84
C MET A 1017 -69.07 -59.30 -59.26
N TYR A 1018 -68.19 -58.31 -59.37
CA TYR A 1018 -67.61 -57.84 -60.62
C TYR A 1018 -66.27 -58.50 -60.90
N LYS A 1019 -66.02 -58.73 -62.18
CA LYS A 1019 -64.70 -59.11 -62.69
C LYS A 1019 -63.73 -57.97 -62.45
N VAL A 1020 -62.52 -58.30 -61.98
CA VAL A 1020 -61.44 -57.32 -61.87
C VAL A 1020 -61.02 -56.85 -63.26
N ASN A 1021 -61.11 -55.54 -63.51
CA ASN A 1021 -60.67 -54.94 -64.76
C ASN A 1021 -59.15 -55.16 -64.94
N THR A 1022 -58.74 -55.41 -66.19
CA THR A 1022 -57.36 -55.71 -66.59
C THR A 1022 -56.31 -54.76 -66.00
N TYR A 1023 -56.59 -53.45 -65.90
CA TYR A 1023 -55.61 -52.49 -65.35
C TYR A 1023 -55.53 -52.48 -63.82
N LEU A 1024 -56.52 -53.04 -63.12
CA LEU A 1024 -56.52 -53.18 -61.66
C LEU A 1024 -55.80 -54.46 -61.21
N ILE A 1025 -55.70 -55.48 -62.07
CA ILE A 1025 -55.04 -56.76 -61.79
C ILE A 1025 -53.62 -56.60 -61.19
N PRO A 1026 -52.75 -55.68 -61.66
CA PRO A 1026 -51.42 -55.48 -61.07
C PRO A 1026 -51.43 -55.03 -59.59
N PHE A 1027 -52.56 -54.52 -59.09
CA PHE A 1027 -52.71 -54.04 -57.70
C PHE A 1027 -53.35 -55.08 -56.77
N LYS A 1028 -53.11 -56.38 -57.04
CA LYS A 1028 -53.70 -57.53 -56.34
C LYS A 1028 -53.57 -57.46 -54.81
N SER A 1029 -52.41 -57.09 -54.29
CA SER A 1029 -52.16 -57.00 -52.84
C SER A 1029 -53.06 -55.95 -52.17
N LEU A 1030 -53.21 -54.78 -52.79
CA LEU A 1030 -54.10 -53.72 -52.30
C LEU A 1030 -55.57 -54.15 -52.34
N LEU A 1031 -55.99 -54.82 -53.42
CA LEU A 1031 -57.37 -55.27 -53.62
C LEU A 1031 -57.78 -56.33 -52.57
N PHE A 1032 -56.88 -57.25 -52.22
CA PHE A 1032 -57.13 -58.21 -51.15
C PHE A 1032 -57.28 -57.55 -49.78
N LEU A 1033 -56.46 -56.54 -49.47
CA LEU A 1033 -56.65 -55.77 -48.23
C LEU A 1033 -58.00 -55.04 -48.21
N ALA A 1034 -58.51 -54.65 -49.37
CA ALA A 1034 -59.84 -54.04 -49.51
C ALA A 1034 -61.01 -55.05 -49.58
N GLY A 1035 -60.73 -56.35 -49.42
CA GLY A 1035 -61.74 -57.40 -49.32
C GLY A 1035 -62.03 -58.19 -50.60
N ALA A 1036 -61.26 -57.99 -51.68
CA ALA A 1036 -61.43 -58.76 -52.92
C ALA A 1036 -61.28 -60.27 -52.69
N TYR A 1037 -61.96 -61.07 -53.49
CA TYR A 1037 -62.00 -62.53 -53.38
C TYR A 1037 -61.35 -63.21 -54.60
N GLU A 1038 -60.74 -64.39 -54.45
CA GLU A 1038 -60.15 -65.18 -55.54
C GLU A 1038 -60.70 -66.61 -55.53
N ILE A 1039 -61.01 -67.14 -56.72
CA ILE A 1039 -61.49 -68.53 -56.91
C ILE A 1039 -60.36 -69.53 -56.63
N GLU A 1040 -60.66 -70.62 -55.92
CA GLU A 1040 -59.70 -71.70 -55.62
C GLU A 1040 -59.39 -72.54 -56.88
N GLU A 1041 -58.09 -72.64 -57.22
CA GLU A 1041 -57.59 -73.44 -58.34
C GLU A 1041 -57.27 -74.89 -57.92
N LEU A 1042 -57.57 -75.87 -58.79
CA LEU A 1042 -57.09 -77.25 -58.65
C LEU A 1042 -55.70 -77.40 -59.29
N GLU A 1043 -54.66 -77.61 -58.46
CA GLU A 1043 -53.23 -77.66 -58.85
C GLU A 1043 -52.83 -78.81 -59.83
N GLU A 1044 -53.72 -79.74 -60.18
CA GLU A 1044 -53.33 -80.95 -60.93
C GLU A 1044 -52.98 -80.73 -62.41
N LEU A 1045 -53.32 -79.56 -63.00
CA LEU A 1045 -53.07 -79.28 -64.42
C LEU A 1045 -51.63 -78.87 -64.76
N GLU A 1046 -50.82 -78.46 -63.78
CA GLU A 1046 -49.40 -78.20 -64.02
C GLU A 1046 -48.60 -79.49 -64.32
N LYS A 1047 -49.16 -80.67 -64.04
CA LYS A 1047 -48.51 -81.97 -64.30
C LYS A 1047 -48.82 -82.57 -65.67
N LEU A 1048 -49.97 -82.27 -66.29
CA LEU A 1048 -50.29 -82.75 -67.66
C LEU A 1048 -49.77 -81.83 -68.78
N GLY A 1049 -49.50 -80.56 -68.50
CA GLY A 1049 -49.00 -79.59 -69.50
C GLY A 1049 -47.52 -79.71 -69.87
N LYS A 1050 -46.76 -80.66 -69.28
CA LYS A 1050 -45.30 -80.78 -69.45
C LYS A 1050 -44.83 -81.69 -70.59
N PHE A 1051 -45.73 -82.22 -71.42
CA PHE A 1051 -45.35 -82.87 -72.67
C PHE A 1051 -46.13 -82.28 -73.84
N ASN A 1052 -45.62 -81.17 -74.37
CA ASN A 1052 -45.41 -80.94 -75.81
C ASN A 1052 -45.12 -79.45 -76.04
N ASN A 1053 -43.86 -79.07 -75.82
CA ASN A 1053 -43.21 -77.92 -76.45
C ASN A 1053 -41.78 -78.33 -76.77
N PHE A 1054 -41.63 -79.21 -77.77
CA PHE A 1054 -40.41 -79.33 -78.55
C PHE A 1054 -40.65 -78.66 -79.89
N GLU A 1055 -40.68 -77.32 -79.91
CA GLU A 1055 -40.29 -76.59 -81.11
C GLU A 1055 -38.80 -76.32 -81.00
N LYS A 1056 -38.05 -77.26 -81.58
CA LYS A 1056 -36.66 -77.04 -81.98
C LYS A 1056 -36.67 -76.22 -83.26
N ASP A 1057 -35.74 -75.29 -83.34
CA ASP A 1057 -35.14 -74.82 -84.59
C ASP A 1057 -34.97 -75.98 -85.58
N VAL A 1058 -35.70 -75.96 -86.71
CA VAL A 1058 -35.51 -76.93 -87.78
C VAL A 1058 -35.55 -76.24 -89.14
N LYS A 1059 -34.45 -76.39 -89.87
CA LYS A 1059 -34.39 -76.33 -91.33
C LYS A 1059 -35.48 -77.23 -91.91
N ILE A 1060 -36.37 -76.69 -92.74
CA ILE A 1060 -37.39 -77.42 -93.52
C ILE A 1060 -36.91 -78.84 -93.89
N ASP A 1061 -37.47 -79.85 -93.21
CA ASP A 1061 -37.24 -81.27 -93.48
C ASP A 1061 -38.14 -81.72 -94.66
N GLN A 1062 -37.69 -82.69 -95.45
CA GLN A 1062 -38.46 -83.23 -96.58
C GLN A 1062 -39.84 -83.76 -96.15
N LYS A 1063 -39.93 -84.29 -94.92
CA LYS A 1063 -41.18 -84.73 -94.29
C LYS A 1063 -42.20 -83.59 -94.20
N GLU A 1064 -41.76 -82.43 -93.71
CA GLU A 1064 -42.61 -81.26 -93.50
C GLU A 1064 -43.05 -80.66 -94.84
N MET A 1065 -42.15 -80.65 -95.82
CA MET A 1065 -42.47 -80.22 -97.18
C MET A 1065 -43.50 -81.14 -97.86
N LEU A 1066 -43.46 -82.46 -97.61
CA LEU A 1066 -44.45 -83.41 -98.14
C LEU A 1066 -45.83 -83.19 -97.49
N VAL A 1067 -45.88 -83.12 -96.17
CA VAL A 1067 -47.13 -82.90 -95.41
C VAL A 1067 -47.76 -81.57 -95.79
N ASN A 1068 -46.98 -80.49 -95.86
CA ASN A 1068 -47.47 -79.16 -96.24
C ASN A 1068 -47.98 -79.13 -97.69
N ASN A 1069 -47.35 -79.84 -98.62
CA ASN A 1069 -47.84 -79.93 -99.99
C ASN A 1069 -49.16 -80.72 -100.09
N LEU A 1070 -49.31 -81.82 -99.35
CA LEU A 1070 -50.56 -82.57 -99.28
C LEU A 1070 -51.69 -81.73 -98.65
N LEU A 1071 -51.40 -81.03 -97.56
CA LEU A 1071 -52.33 -80.15 -96.89
C LEU A 1071 -52.72 -78.94 -97.77
N ASN A 1072 -51.77 -78.30 -98.46
CA ASN A 1072 -52.06 -77.19 -99.37
C ASN A 1072 -52.95 -77.62 -100.53
N ARG A 1073 -52.71 -78.81 -101.11
CA ARG A 1073 -53.57 -79.38 -102.15
C ARG A 1073 -54.98 -79.69 -101.63
N PHE A 1074 -55.07 -80.21 -100.40
CA PHE A 1074 -56.35 -80.43 -99.73
C PHE A 1074 -57.10 -79.11 -99.48
N ILE A 1075 -56.44 -78.06 -98.98
CA ILE A 1075 -57.09 -76.77 -98.69
C ILE A 1075 -57.59 -76.09 -99.97
N ALA A 1076 -56.86 -76.21 -101.08
CA ALA A 1076 -57.22 -75.52 -102.32
C ALA A 1076 -58.58 -75.95 -102.89
N GLN A 1077 -59.01 -77.21 -102.67
CA GLN A 1077 -60.26 -77.84 -103.15
C GLN A 1077 -60.57 -77.68 -104.66
N SER A 1078 -59.71 -77.00 -105.42
CA SER A 1078 -59.92 -76.57 -106.80
C SER A 1078 -59.46 -77.61 -107.83
N ASP A 1079 -58.65 -78.59 -107.41
CA ASP A 1079 -57.97 -79.52 -108.31
C ASP A 1079 -58.47 -80.97 -108.11
N LYS A 1080 -59.55 -81.33 -108.81
CA LYS A 1080 -60.25 -82.63 -108.68
C LYS A 1080 -59.41 -83.84 -109.11
N GLU A 1081 -58.23 -83.63 -109.69
CA GLU A 1081 -57.34 -84.70 -110.16
C GLU A 1081 -56.59 -85.41 -109.02
N TYR A 1082 -56.42 -84.75 -107.87
CA TYR A 1082 -55.64 -85.29 -106.76
C TYR A 1082 -56.50 -85.89 -105.64
N HIS A 1083 -57.83 -85.91 -105.75
CA HIS A 1083 -58.74 -86.45 -104.73
C HIS A 1083 -59.45 -87.71 -105.23
N ASP A 1084 -59.50 -88.75 -104.41
CA ASP A 1084 -60.08 -90.06 -104.72
C ASP A 1084 -61.30 -90.41 -103.84
N VAL A 1085 -61.62 -89.57 -102.86
CA VAL A 1085 -62.86 -89.62 -102.08
C VAL A 1085 -63.45 -88.22 -101.91
N PHE A 1086 -64.77 -88.13 -101.92
CA PHE A 1086 -65.53 -86.91 -101.71
C PHE A 1086 -66.58 -87.10 -100.62
N PHE A 1087 -66.69 -86.15 -99.71
CA PHE A 1087 -67.71 -86.13 -98.67
C PHE A 1087 -68.79 -85.11 -99.01
N THR A 1088 -70.05 -85.50 -98.90
CA THR A 1088 -71.24 -84.65 -99.03
C THR A 1088 -72.02 -84.67 -97.72
N PHE A 1089 -72.83 -83.65 -97.46
CA PHE A 1089 -73.56 -83.52 -96.19
C PHE A 1089 -75.07 -83.52 -96.44
N ASP A 1090 -75.82 -84.11 -95.51
CA ASP A 1090 -77.29 -84.25 -95.63
C ASP A 1090 -78.04 -82.93 -95.46
N ARG A 1091 -77.46 -81.99 -94.71
CA ARG A 1091 -78.04 -80.68 -94.41
C ARG A 1091 -77.41 -79.52 -95.19
N GLU A 1092 -76.35 -79.78 -95.96
CA GLU A 1092 -75.57 -78.74 -96.65
C GLU A 1092 -75.13 -79.20 -98.05
N GLU A 1093 -75.16 -78.31 -99.05
CA GLU A 1093 -74.69 -78.62 -100.42
C GLU A 1093 -73.15 -78.64 -100.55
N THR A 1094 -72.42 -78.61 -99.43
CA THR A 1094 -70.96 -78.62 -99.38
C THR A 1094 -70.41 -79.98 -99.80
N ARG A 1095 -69.37 -79.96 -100.64
CA ARG A 1095 -68.67 -81.16 -101.13
C ARG A 1095 -67.18 -81.01 -100.88
N ILE A 1096 -66.60 -81.90 -100.08
CA ILE A 1096 -65.19 -81.85 -99.67
C ILE A 1096 -64.42 -83.00 -100.32
N GLY A 1097 -63.42 -82.70 -101.15
CA GLY A 1097 -62.50 -83.68 -101.74
C GLY A 1097 -61.34 -84.01 -100.81
N ALA A 1098 -60.98 -85.29 -100.70
CA ALA A 1098 -59.89 -85.78 -99.87
C ALA A 1098 -59.19 -87.01 -100.47
N ASN A 1099 -58.22 -87.55 -99.73
CA ASN A 1099 -57.36 -88.66 -100.11
C ASN A 1099 -57.59 -89.86 -99.18
N ARG A 1100 -58.11 -90.97 -99.71
CA ARG A 1100 -58.36 -92.20 -98.94
C ARG A 1100 -57.12 -92.69 -98.21
N TYR A 1101 -55.96 -92.62 -98.88
CA TYR A 1101 -54.70 -93.07 -98.29
C TYR A 1101 -54.28 -92.21 -97.10
N VAL A 1102 -54.41 -90.88 -97.20
CA VAL A 1102 -54.05 -89.96 -96.10
C VAL A 1102 -54.98 -90.19 -94.91
N LEU A 1103 -56.29 -90.29 -95.15
CA LEU A 1103 -57.28 -90.53 -94.10
C LEU A 1103 -57.13 -91.91 -93.46
N SER A 1104 -56.86 -92.96 -94.25
CA SER A 1104 -56.59 -94.31 -93.73
C SER A 1104 -55.29 -94.39 -92.93
N ALA A 1105 -54.28 -93.58 -93.28
CA ALA A 1105 -53.03 -93.52 -92.55
C ALA A 1105 -53.20 -92.80 -91.20
N ALA A 1106 -54.10 -91.81 -91.14
CA ALA A 1106 -54.31 -90.97 -89.98
C ALA A 1106 -55.41 -91.48 -89.01
N SER A 1107 -56.36 -92.30 -89.48
CA SER A 1107 -57.47 -92.83 -88.68
C SER A 1107 -57.79 -94.28 -89.01
N THR A 1108 -57.91 -95.09 -87.96
CA THR A 1108 -58.34 -96.50 -87.97
C THR A 1108 -59.73 -96.66 -88.57
N TYR A 1109 -60.64 -95.74 -88.25
CA TYR A 1109 -61.99 -95.71 -88.82
C TYR A 1109 -61.97 -95.64 -90.34
N PHE A 1110 -61.28 -94.65 -90.91
CA PHE A 1110 -61.19 -94.49 -92.37
C PHE A 1110 -60.42 -95.64 -93.04
N LYS A 1111 -59.41 -96.20 -92.36
CA LYS A 1111 -58.72 -97.40 -92.85
C LYS A 1111 -59.69 -98.57 -93.01
N ILE A 1112 -60.49 -98.86 -91.99
CA ILE A 1112 -61.51 -99.92 -92.05
C ILE A 1112 -62.51 -99.61 -93.17
N MET A 1113 -63.02 -98.39 -93.22
CA MET A 1113 -63.99 -97.96 -94.24
C MET A 1113 -63.48 -98.21 -95.67
N PHE A 1114 -62.21 -97.91 -95.96
CA PHE A 1114 -61.66 -98.01 -97.30
C PHE A 1114 -61.00 -99.36 -97.66
N SER A 1115 -60.76 -100.25 -96.69
CA SER A 1115 -60.03 -101.52 -96.92
C SER A 1115 -60.82 -102.81 -96.66
N SER A 1116 -62.03 -102.73 -96.07
CA SER A 1116 -62.77 -103.91 -95.60
C SER A 1116 -63.62 -104.64 -96.65
N GLY A 1117 -63.43 -104.36 -97.95
CA GLY A 1117 -64.24 -104.99 -99.01
C GLY A 1117 -65.70 -104.49 -99.08
N LEU A 1118 -66.02 -103.38 -98.42
CA LEU A 1118 -67.32 -102.69 -98.48
C LEU A 1118 -67.49 -101.93 -99.81
N ASN A 1119 -68.69 -101.45 -100.14
CA ASN A 1119 -68.96 -100.71 -101.39
C ASN A 1119 -67.99 -99.51 -101.57
N GLU A 1120 -67.64 -98.88 -100.47
CA GLU A 1120 -66.72 -97.76 -100.35
C GLU A 1120 -65.25 -98.14 -100.65
N SER A 1121 -64.93 -99.42 -100.86
CA SER A 1121 -63.57 -99.91 -101.18
C SER A 1121 -63.38 -100.32 -102.65
N ALA A 1122 -64.46 -100.49 -103.42
CA ALA A 1122 -64.43 -101.09 -104.76
C ALA A 1122 -64.38 -100.07 -105.92
N GLU A 1123 -64.64 -98.78 -105.67
CA GLU A 1123 -64.73 -97.75 -106.70
C GLU A 1123 -63.48 -96.84 -106.79
N ASN A 1124 -63.17 -96.38 -108.02
CA ASN A 1124 -62.03 -95.49 -108.29
C ASN A 1124 -62.24 -94.04 -107.82
N LYS A 1125 -63.49 -93.60 -107.65
CA LYS A 1125 -63.87 -92.32 -107.05
C LYS A 1125 -65.15 -92.54 -106.22
N ILE A 1126 -65.08 -92.32 -104.91
CA ILE A 1126 -66.18 -92.60 -103.98
C ILE A 1126 -66.78 -91.27 -103.49
N GLU A 1127 -68.11 -91.21 -103.41
CA GLU A 1127 -68.84 -90.14 -102.70
C GLU A 1127 -69.49 -90.70 -101.44
N ILE A 1128 -69.28 -90.04 -100.28
CA ILE A 1128 -69.73 -90.47 -98.96
C ILE A 1128 -70.63 -89.40 -98.37
N LEU A 1129 -71.84 -89.78 -97.99
CA LEU A 1129 -72.79 -88.90 -97.31
C LEU A 1129 -72.55 -88.91 -95.79
N ILE A 1130 -72.26 -87.75 -95.22
CA ILE A 1130 -72.13 -87.49 -93.78
C ILE A 1130 -73.46 -86.93 -93.27
N LYS A 1131 -74.00 -87.57 -92.23
CA LYS A 1131 -75.28 -87.18 -91.60
C LYS A 1131 -75.06 -86.51 -90.25
N ASP A 1132 -75.89 -85.52 -89.94
CA ASP A 1132 -75.98 -84.87 -88.62
C ASP A 1132 -74.69 -84.22 -88.09
N ILE A 1133 -73.75 -83.83 -88.98
CA ILE A 1133 -72.51 -83.13 -88.65
C ILE A 1133 -72.35 -81.91 -89.58
N HIS A 1134 -72.09 -80.74 -89.00
CA HIS A 1134 -71.86 -79.50 -89.77
C HIS A 1134 -70.54 -79.56 -90.55
N SER A 1135 -70.52 -79.07 -91.79
CA SER A 1135 -69.34 -79.21 -92.65
C SER A 1135 -68.08 -78.58 -92.06
N ASP A 1136 -68.19 -77.43 -91.39
CA ASP A 1136 -67.06 -76.78 -90.69
C ASP A 1136 -66.42 -77.65 -89.59
N THR A 1137 -67.22 -78.39 -88.82
CA THR A 1137 -66.70 -79.26 -87.75
C THR A 1137 -65.96 -80.45 -88.38
N PHE A 1138 -66.53 -81.00 -89.45
CA PHE A 1138 -65.89 -82.08 -90.21
C PHE A 1138 -64.64 -81.60 -90.97
N TRP A 1139 -64.63 -80.35 -91.44
CA TRP A 1139 -63.49 -79.72 -92.09
C TRP A 1139 -62.28 -79.62 -91.16
N ILE A 1140 -62.48 -79.23 -89.90
CA ILE A 1140 -61.41 -79.20 -88.89
C ILE A 1140 -60.87 -80.60 -88.62
N LEU A 1141 -61.75 -81.60 -88.48
CA LEU A 1141 -61.35 -83.01 -88.32
C LEU A 1141 -60.43 -83.43 -89.47
N LEU A 1142 -60.83 -83.18 -90.72
CA LEU A 1142 -60.03 -83.55 -91.88
C LEU A 1142 -58.69 -82.82 -91.91
N ARG A 1143 -58.64 -81.51 -91.62
CA ARG A 1143 -57.38 -80.74 -91.57
C ARG A 1143 -56.42 -81.28 -90.51
N TRP A 1144 -56.93 -81.69 -89.35
CA TRP A 1144 -56.15 -82.37 -88.33
C TRP A 1144 -55.55 -83.69 -88.85
N LEU A 1145 -56.36 -84.52 -89.54
CA LEU A 1145 -55.89 -85.79 -90.12
C LEU A 1145 -54.82 -85.59 -91.22
N TYR A 1146 -54.79 -84.42 -91.88
CA TYR A 1146 -53.72 -84.03 -92.81
C TYR A 1146 -52.47 -83.46 -92.12
N GLY A 1147 -52.44 -83.45 -90.79
CA GLY A 1147 -51.28 -83.03 -90.00
C GLY A 1147 -51.24 -81.53 -89.68
N GLN A 1148 -52.33 -80.80 -89.87
CA GLN A 1148 -52.41 -79.40 -89.45
C GLN A 1148 -52.62 -79.29 -87.94
N THR A 1149 -52.05 -78.26 -87.31
CA THR A 1149 -52.30 -77.93 -85.90
C THR A 1149 -53.77 -77.56 -85.68
N PHE A 1150 -54.24 -77.76 -84.46
CA PHE A 1150 -55.61 -77.43 -84.07
C PHE A 1150 -55.91 -75.94 -84.24
N GLU A 1151 -54.95 -75.10 -83.84
CA GLU A 1151 -55.05 -73.66 -83.85
C GLU A 1151 -55.15 -73.11 -85.28
N ASP A 1152 -54.37 -73.66 -86.23
CA ASP A 1152 -54.42 -73.22 -87.63
C ASP A 1152 -55.61 -73.82 -88.39
N ALA A 1153 -56.13 -74.97 -87.96
CA ALA A 1153 -57.38 -75.51 -88.49
C ALA A 1153 -58.57 -74.61 -88.10
N ILE A 1154 -58.65 -74.14 -86.86
CA ILE A 1154 -59.72 -73.25 -86.39
C ILE A 1154 -59.69 -71.87 -87.06
N LYS A 1155 -58.50 -71.26 -87.24
CA LYS A 1155 -58.36 -69.95 -87.91
C LYS A 1155 -58.98 -69.92 -89.31
N SER A 1156 -59.13 -71.08 -89.95
CA SER A 1156 -59.72 -71.16 -91.28
C SER A 1156 -61.23 -70.94 -91.30
N ILE A 1157 -61.88 -71.03 -90.14
CA ILE A 1157 -63.31 -70.78 -89.94
C ILE A 1157 -63.52 -69.48 -89.13
N LEU A 1158 -62.58 -69.12 -88.24
CA LEU A 1158 -62.68 -67.95 -87.36
C LEU A 1158 -61.58 -66.92 -87.64
N CYS A 1159 -61.95 -65.69 -88.00
CA CYS A 1159 -60.99 -64.60 -88.23
C CYS A 1159 -60.40 -64.06 -86.92
N LYS A 1160 -61.11 -64.17 -85.77
CA LYS A 1160 -60.59 -63.85 -84.44
C LYS A 1160 -61.05 -64.87 -83.38
N PRO A 1161 -60.22 -65.15 -82.34
CA PRO A 1161 -60.61 -66.02 -81.22
C PRO A 1161 -61.84 -65.55 -80.43
N ASP A 1162 -62.13 -64.24 -80.45
CA ASP A 1162 -63.22 -63.61 -79.70
C ASP A 1162 -64.55 -63.51 -80.48
N ASP A 1163 -64.65 -64.09 -81.69
CA ASP A 1163 -65.84 -63.96 -82.54
C ASP A 1163 -67.06 -64.73 -81.99
N PHE A 1164 -66.85 -65.64 -81.04
CA PHE A 1164 -67.93 -66.32 -80.32
C PHE A 1164 -68.18 -65.68 -78.96
N LYS A 1165 -69.46 -65.49 -78.59
CA LYS A 1165 -69.81 -65.37 -77.17
C LYS A 1165 -69.36 -66.65 -76.45
N THR A 1166 -68.91 -66.56 -75.19
CA THR A 1166 -68.35 -67.67 -74.40
C THR A 1166 -69.15 -68.99 -74.55
N ASP A 1167 -70.48 -68.90 -74.53
CA ASP A 1167 -71.39 -70.04 -74.70
C ASP A 1167 -71.38 -70.67 -76.09
N GLN A 1168 -71.14 -69.87 -77.15
CA GLN A 1168 -71.09 -70.35 -78.54
C GLN A 1168 -69.79 -71.10 -78.82
N TYR A 1169 -68.66 -70.65 -78.26
CA TYR A 1169 -67.38 -71.33 -78.43
C TYR A 1169 -67.35 -72.67 -77.72
N LEU A 1170 -67.86 -72.72 -76.48
CA LEU A 1170 -68.00 -73.98 -75.74
C LEU A 1170 -68.90 -74.97 -76.50
N SER A 1171 -70.01 -74.49 -77.07
CA SER A 1171 -70.91 -75.32 -77.88
C SER A 1171 -70.22 -75.88 -79.13
N PHE A 1172 -69.35 -75.10 -79.77
CA PHE A 1172 -68.53 -75.58 -80.89
C PHE A 1172 -67.54 -76.68 -80.46
N LEU A 1173 -66.83 -76.50 -79.33
CA LEU A 1173 -65.90 -77.50 -78.82
C LEU A 1173 -66.61 -78.82 -78.45
N VAL A 1174 -67.81 -78.73 -77.87
CA VAL A 1174 -68.67 -79.89 -77.58
C VAL A 1174 -69.05 -80.66 -78.85
N ASN A 1175 -69.43 -79.95 -79.93
CA ASN A 1175 -69.74 -80.58 -81.21
C ASN A 1175 -68.50 -81.24 -81.85
N LEU A 1176 -67.32 -80.63 -81.72
CA LEU A 1176 -66.09 -81.22 -82.22
C LEU A 1176 -65.69 -82.47 -81.42
N LEU A 1177 -65.91 -82.47 -80.10
CA LEU A 1177 -65.69 -83.65 -79.25
C LEU A 1177 -66.56 -84.83 -79.69
N ARG A 1178 -67.85 -84.57 -79.99
CA ARG A 1178 -68.76 -85.58 -80.56
C ARG A 1178 -68.21 -86.18 -81.86
N VAL A 1179 -67.71 -85.34 -82.76
CA VAL A 1179 -67.17 -85.79 -84.04
C VAL A 1179 -65.90 -86.64 -83.86
N THR A 1180 -65.02 -86.27 -82.93
CA THR A 1180 -63.80 -87.07 -82.66
C THR A 1180 -64.10 -88.47 -82.15
N ASP A 1181 -65.19 -88.63 -81.38
CA ASP A 1181 -65.65 -89.93 -80.88
C ASP A 1181 -66.23 -90.80 -82.00
N ILE A 1182 -67.05 -90.23 -82.90
CA ILE A 1182 -67.66 -90.94 -84.04
C ILE A 1182 -66.59 -91.52 -84.99
N TYR A 1183 -65.54 -90.76 -85.29
CA TYR A 1183 -64.51 -91.15 -86.27
C TYR A 1183 -63.23 -91.75 -85.63
N ASP A 1184 -63.29 -92.08 -84.34
CA ASP A 1184 -62.20 -92.75 -83.60
C ASP A 1184 -60.86 -92.00 -83.71
N VAL A 1185 -60.86 -90.70 -83.39
CA VAL A 1185 -59.67 -89.82 -83.45
C VAL A 1185 -59.27 -89.33 -82.06
N GLU A 1186 -58.69 -90.24 -81.27
CA GLU A 1186 -58.34 -90.02 -79.85
C GLU A 1186 -57.41 -88.82 -79.63
N SER A 1187 -56.43 -88.61 -80.53
CA SER A 1187 -55.46 -87.50 -80.40
C SER A 1187 -56.10 -86.11 -80.46
N LEU A 1188 -57.16 -85.95 -81.26
CA LEU A 1188 -57.92 -84.71 -81.33
C LEU A 1188 -58.92 -84.61 -80.17
N LYS A 1189 -59.51 -85.75 -79.75
CA LYS A 1189 -60.39 -85.85 -78.58
C LYS A 1189 -59.69 -85.33 -77.32
N ASP A 1190 -58.48 -85.82 -77.04
CA ASP A 1190 -57.64 -85.37 -75.93
C ASP A 1190 -57.32 -83.87 -76.00
N LYS A 1191 -57.01 -83.36 -77.21
CA LYS A 1191 -56.70 -81.94 -77.41
C LYS A 1191 -57.93 -81.07 -77.09
N VAL A 1192 -59.12 -81.45 -77.53
CA VAL A 1192 -60.37 -80.71 -77.26
C VAL A 1192 -60.72 -80.77 -75.77
N VAL A 1193 -60.61 -81.93 -75.12
CA VAL A 1193 -60.81 -82.07 -73.66
C VAL A 1193 -59.88 -81.13 -72.89
N ASN A 1194 -58.60 -81.11 -73.23
CA ASN A 1194 -57.61 -80.23 -72.60
C ASN A 1194 -57.96 -78.75 -72.78
N ILE A 1195 -58.52 -78.35 -73.92
CA ILE A 1195 -58.93 -76.96 -74.17
C ILE A 1195 -60.13 -76.58 -73.32
N ILE A 1196 -61.14 -77.46 -73.22
CA ILE A 1196 -62.32 -77.22 -72.36
C ILE A 1196 -61.90 -77.12 -70.89
N VAL A 1197 -60.99 -77.97 -70.44
CA VAL A 1197 -60.44 -77.93 -69.07
C VAL A 1197 -59.67 -76.62 -68.81
N LYS A 1198 -58.81 -76.19 -69.75
CA LYS A 1198 -58.11 -74.89 -69.67
C LYS A 1198 -59.07 -73.69 -69.67
N GLY A 1199 -60.26 -73.84 -70.24
CA GLY A 1199 -61.30 -72.80 -70.23
C GLY A 1199 -61.88 -72.48 -68.84
N ARG A 1200 -61.71 -73.38 -67.85
CA ARG A 1200 -62.05 -73.18 -66.43
C ARG A 1200 -63.48 -72.63 -66.19
N TYR A 1201 -64.45 -73.12 -66.94
CA TYR A 1201 -65.83 -72.63 -66.90
C TYR A 1201 -66.53 -72.96 -65.57
N ILE A 1202 -67.10 -71.98 -64.87
CA ILE A 1202 -67.77 -72.18 -63.56
C ILE A 1202 -69.24 -71.73 -63.53
N GLY A 1203 -69.76 -71.17 -64.63
CA GLY A 1203 -71.17 -70.80 -64.72
C GLY A 1203 -72.06 -72.05 -64.78
N ALA A 1204 -73.14 -72.10 -63.99
CA ALA A 1204 -74.03 -73.26 -63.89
C ALA A 1204 -74.50 -73.81 -65.26
N CYS A 1205 -74.88 -72.95 -66.21
CA CYS A 1205 -75.30 -73.39 -67.55
C CYS A 1205 -74.14 -74.02 -68.38
N ASN A 1206 -72.92 -73.54 -68.19
CA ASN A 1206 -71.74 -74.05 -68.89
C ASN A 1206 -71.26 -75.36 -68.26
N LEU A 1207 -71.34 -75.49 -66.93
CA LEU A 1207 -71.07 -76.74 -66.22
C LEU A 1207 -72.02 -77.86 -66.66
N TYR A 1208 -73.33 -77.58 -66.77
CA TYR A 1208 -74.32 -78.55 -67.27
C TYR A 1208 -73.96 -79.09 -68.66
N LYS A 1209 -73.62 -78.19 -69.61
CA LYS A 1209 -73.23 -78.58 -70.97
C LYS A 1209 -71.99 -79.46 -70.98
N ILE A 1210 -70.99 -79.16 -70.15
CA ILE A 1210 -69.72 -79.91 -70.09
C ILE A 1210 -69.93 -81.30 -69.50
N ILE A 1211 -70.66 -81.42 -68.38
CA ILE A 1211 -70.89 -82.71 -67.71
C ILE A 1211 -71.70 -83.64 -68.60
N LYS A 1212 -72.83 -83.16 -69.13
CA LYS A 1212 -73.68 -83.94 -70.04
C LYS A 1212 -72.90 -84.45 -71.25
N CYS A 1213 -72.11 -83.55 -71.86
CA CYS A 1213 -71.25 -83.90 -73.00
C CYS A 1213 -70.17 -84.93 -72.65
N SER A 1214 -69.61 -84.88 -71.43
CA SER A 1214 -68.58 -85.83 -71.00
C SER A 1214 -69.11 -87.26 -70.85
N GLU A 1215 -70.37 -87.40 -70.41
CA GLU A 1215 -71.08 -88.68 -70.33
C GLU A 1215 -71.43 -89.22 -71.72
N ASP A 1216 -71.99 -88.38 -72.59
CA ASP A 1216 -72.49 -88.79 -73.92
C ASP A 1216 -71.38 -89.25 -74.89
N TYR A 1217 -70.16 -88.72 -74.77
CA TYR A 1217 -69.05 -88.98 -75.71
C TYR A 1217 -67.82 -89.62 -75.05
N ASN A 1218 -68.03 -90.33 -73.95
CA ASN A 1218 -67.01 -91.17 -73.32
C ASN A 1218 -65.71 -90.40 -72.98
N ALA A 1219 -65.85 -89.18 -72.44
CA ALA A 1219 -64.74 -88.29 -72.09
C ALA A 1219 -64.58 -88.20 -70.57
N GLN A 1220 -64.32 -89.35 -69.93
CA GLN A 1220 -64.35 -89.50 -68.46
C GLN A 1220 -63.39 -88.54 -67.73
N GLN A 1221 -62.21 -88.27 -68.29
CA GLN A 1221 -61.24 -87.31 -67.71
C GLN A 1221 -61.81 -85.88 -67.60
N LEU A 1222 -62.67 -85.47 -68.54
CA LEU A 1222 -63.32 -84.16 -68.51
C LEU A 1222 -64.37 -84.08 -67.39
N GLY A 1223 -65.17 -85.14 -67.25
CA GLY A 1223 -66.18 -85.27 -66.20
C GLY A 1223 -65.55 -85.27 -64.81
N ASP A 1224 -64.54 -86.11 -64.59
CA ASP A 1224 -63.83 -86.25 -63.31
C ASP A 1224 -63.19 -84.92 -62.86
N TYR A 1225 -62.64 -84.13 -63.80
CA TYR A 1225 -62.05 -82.83 -63.50
C TYR A 1225 -63.12 -81.83 -63.04
N TYR A 1226 -64.19 -81.69 -63.82
CA TYR A 1226 -65.23 -80.69 -63.54
C TYR A 1226 -66.06 -81.06 -62.30
N GLU A 1227 -66.25 -82.35 -62.00
CA GLU A 1227 -66.81 -82.79 -60.73
C GLU A 1227 -66.00 -82.25 -59.53
N ARG A 1228 -64.68 -82.44 -59.53
CA ARG A 1228 -63.81 -81.93 -58.45
C ARG A 1228 -63.79 -80.40 -58.41
N TYR A 1229 -63.82 -79.76 -59.58
CA TYR A 1229 -63.81 -78.30 -59.71
C TYR A 1229 -65.09 -77.67 -59.15
N ILE A 1230 -66.24 -78.31 -59.35
CA ILE A 1230 -67.52 -77.91 -58.75
C ILE A 1230 -67.50 -78.09 -57.24
N LYS A 1231 -67.04 -79.26 -56.73
CA LYS A 1231 -66.96 -79.52 -55.29
C LYS A 1231 -66.12 -78.48 -54.55
N SER A 1232 -64.99 -78.07 -55.15
CA SER A 1232 -64.08 -77.06 -54.58
C SER A 1232 -64.70 -75.65 -54.57
N ASN A 1233 -65.67 -75.38 -55.45
CA ASN A 1233 -66.33 -74.07 -55.59
C ASN A 1233 -67.83 -74.13 -55.26
N ARG A 1234 -68.24 -75.07 -54.41
CA ARG A 1234 -69.65 -75.43 -54.18
C ARG A 1234 -70.53 -74.26 -53.74
N GLU A 1235 -70.02 -73.36 -52.90
CA GLU A 1235 -70.80 -72.22 -52.38
C GLU A 1235 -71.18 -71.26 -53.50
N LEU A 1236 -70.23 -70.99 -54.42
CA LEU A 1236 -70.46 -70.14 -55.59
C LEU A 1236 -71.51 -70.76 -56.53
N VAL A 1237 -71.43 -72.07 -56.78
CA VAL A 1237 -72.37 -72.77 -57.68
C VAL A 1237 -73.77 -72.87 -57.06
N LYS A 1238 -73.89 -73.14 -55.75
CA LYS A 1238 -75.17 -73.12 -55.01
C LYS A 1238 -75.85 -71.76 -55.12
N GLU A 1239 -75.09 -70.69 -54.94
CA GLU A 1239 -75.61 -69.32 -55.02
C GLU A 1239 -76.07 -68.95 -56.45
N GLN A 1240 -75.38 -69.44 -57.48
CA GLN A 1240 -75.79 -69.29 -58.88
C GLN A 1240 -77.11 -70.00 -59.18
N LEU A 1241 -77.26 -71.27 -58.76
CA LEU A 1241 -78.50 -72.03 -58.97
C LEU A 1241 -79.69 -71.38 -58.27
N LEU A 1242 -79.52 -70.91 -57.04
CA LEU A 1242 -80.58 -70.22 -56.29
C LEU A 1242 -81.10 -69.00 -57.07
N LYS A 1243 -80.20 -68.23 -57.68
CA LYS A 1243 -80.54 -67.05 -58.48
C LYS A 1243 -81.21 -67.40 -59.81
N LEU A 1244 -80.78 -68.47 -60.50
CA LEU A 1244 -81.44 -68.95 -61.71
C LEU A 1244 -82.89 -69.37 -61.42
N HIS A 1245 -83.12 -70.08 -60.32
CA HIS A 1245 -84.47 -70.42 -59.83
C HIS A 1245 -85.30 -69.16 -59.54
N THR A 1246 -84.69 -68.15 -58.92
CA THR A 1246 -85.39 -66.88 -58.62
C THR A 1246 -85.79 -66.13 -59.90
N ASN A 1247 -84.96 -66.17 -60.94
CA ASN A 1247 -85.19 -65.49 -62.21
C ASN A 1247 -86.19 -66.21 -63.14
N ALA A 1248 -86.37 -67.53 -62.98
CA ALA A 1248 -87.18 -68.36 -63.87
C ALA A 1248 -88.58 -68.71 -63.34
N ALA A 1249 -88.91 -68.30 -62.12
CA ALA A 1249 -90.17 -68.62 -61.44
C ALA A 1249 -91.47 -68.28 -62.22
N ASN A 1250 -91.38 -67.47 -63.28
CA ASN A 1250 -92.52 -67.05 -64.11
C ASN A 1250 -92.53 -67.66 -65.54
N ASP A 1251 -91.56 -68.49 -65.92
CA ASP A 1251 -91.42 -69.04 -67.27
C ASP A 1251 -91.30 -70.56 -67.23
N ARG A 1252 -92.31 -71.26 -67.78
CA ARG A 1252 -92.47 -72.71 -67.60
C ARG A 1252 -91.42 -73.52 -68.36
N GLU A 1253 -91.08 -73.12 -69.59
CA GLU A 1253 -90.01 -73.76 -70.38
C GLU A 1253 -88.65 -73.56 -69.72
N ARG A 1254 -88.39 -72.33 -69.24
CA ARG A 1254 -87.13 -71.99 -68.56
C ARG A 1254 -86.98 -72.68 -67.21
N SER A 1255 -88.09 -72.87 -66.49
CA SER A 1255 -88.12 -73.60 -65.22
C SER A 1255 -87.86 -75.10 -65.40
N GLU A 1256 -88.31 -75.71 -66.51
CA GLU A 1256 -88.00 -77.10 -66.84
C GLU A 1256 -86.51 -77.27 -67.16
N GLU A 1257 -85.93 -76.38 -67.96
CA GLU A 1257 -84.50 -76.39 -68.30
C GLU A 1257 -83.60 -76.17 -67.06
N ILE A 1258 -83.98 -75.27 -66.15
CA ILE A 1258 -83.24 -75.02 -64.90
C ILE A 1258 -83.40 -76.17 -63.89
N SER A 1259 -84.55 -76.86 -63.91
CA SER A 1259 -84.76 -78.08 -63.13
C SER A 1259 -83.83 -79.19 -63.62
N GLU A 1260 -83.65 -79.35 -64.94
CA GLU A 1260 -82.67 -80.29 -65.50
C GLU A 1260 -81.22 -79.93 -65.13
N ILE A 1261 -80.86 -78.65 -65.20
CA ILE A 1261 -79.53 -78.17 -64.78
C ILE A 1261 -79.28 -78.48 -63.30
N SER A 1262 -80.28 -78.22 -62.44
CA SER A 1262 -80.16 -78.48 -61.00
C SER A 1262 -80.07 -79.99 -60.72
N ASN A 1263 -80.93 -80.81 -61.32
CA ASN A 1263 -80.91 -82.26 -61.13
C ASN A 1263 -79.57 -82.90 -61.53
N LEU A 1264 -78.90 -82.38 -62.57
CA LEU A 1264 -77.59 -82.88 -62.98
C LEU A 1264 -76.46 -82.41 -62.05
N LEU A 1265 -76.55 -81.18 -61.51
CA LEU A 1265 -75.48 -80.58 -60.70
C LEU A 1265 -75.61 -80.85 -59.19
N ASP A 1266 -76.83 -81.05 -58.69
CA ASP A 1266 -77.15 -81.27 -57.27
C ASP A 1266 -76.35 -82.42 -56.62
N PRO A 1267 -76.09 -83.57 -57.29
CA PRO A 1267 -75.27 -84.64 -56.73
C PRO A 1267 -73.84 -84.20 -56.37
N PHE A 1268 -73.31 -83.16 -57.02
CA PHE A 1268 -71.97 -82.64 -56.74
C PHE A 1268 -71.96 -81.53 -55.67
N LEU A 1269 -73.13 -81.04 -55.28
CA LEU A 1269 -73.33 -79.94 -54.33
C LEU A 1269 -73.82 -80.42 -52.96
N SER A 1270 -74.30 -81.66 -52.89
CA SER A 1270 -74.80 -82.32 -51.68
C SER A 1270 -73.75 -83.21 -51.04
N ASP A 1271 -72.82 -82.57 -50.33
CA ASP A 1271 -72.02 -83.12 -49.21
C ASP A 1271 -71.47 -81.98 -48.34
#